data_AF-A0A6G7X640-F1
#
_entry.id   AF-A0A6G7X640-F1
#
_cell.length_a   1.000
_cell.length_b   1.000
_cell.length_c   1.000
_cell.angle_alpha   90.00
_cell.angle_beta   90.00
_cell.angle_gamma   90.00
#
_symmetry.space_group_name_H-M   'P 1'
#
loop_
_entity.id
_entity.type
_entity.pdbx_description
1 polymer ?
#
loop_
_entity_poly.entity_id
_entity_poly.type
_entity_poly.pdbx_seq_one_letter_code
_entity_poly.pdbx_strand_id
1 'polypeptide(L)'
;MKRLLLLFLGIFLISMSTSAGPAQPQLIKDTQPDGTVIEYYLRGDEKINWMESPDGHTLLLDNDGRIVYALKNSEGDLEPSDIIYKNTQLKRSFDPRINAIPQKLFYSTSQVNSMLQIWNIEKEQVKGRALGTRPYTGEFRVLCVLVDFADNPMTTENVKSKFEMLLNQRGYTGTLGNPAYGSVKDYFWENSYGKVNITFDVVGPYRAEEMSNYRGAGVYKVTNLSKLGKFLIKNKIQNESELDLSLYADPSGEINRLHIIYAGEDQAFAGLANGFAWSHQYGFGMGGSLEPGNPDDYDCVSSKDGQTYTFKRYSCSAELSPNMRNRDERKVSTIGTPTHELAHLLFESKDFYDGNGVYKGTGQWDLMAGGSHNYITDNFYTSMFYGNSPAHMNMYEKIRLGWVKPQVLTTSGSFSLENAAENPVAYIYQKGNNLTDFTSLENVQDDFFILENRQKKGFDAGLLNGPQYNGPLFQGGLLIYRVDKNIRNSSGPNYTYPQRIYPVCASSTYAFPGQIEGGNIVDSYGDINNIGCVFGNEYTSFTDETLPSAKTILEYSNGSVTSATETGKPLTHIVNQDGIVTFRFDNPNFKIQQYHEDDKEGLRQFLRQPSAMINKLNLELLGISVTDTVNWYISEDWVNKINTSQPYTSVQWNEESPRRIQVVYLSAVDKISGFLDCSRFTKLESLVNNGTSIYQLDISKNKELTTLACFSYDKITQLDVSNNLKLKDLRFYGYGLTELDVTNNEALVILHCNASRLSKIDLTKNLLLEVLDLSVNLNFKEIDISNNKKLKSLDCHANKLKILDVSENKELEYLDCSNNELTRLDISNNKNLLVLLCDNNYMTFSGLPIFKLGSSEQLPYGYAYSYSPQKPIWAENPSNQIIDLSSEYNINGNITTYHWFDGEVTPLYSADGKFIAKNDQTYSVACSMKNATFPDLTIQYRIVKTSSIPIELKDHLKVNLENIHSINKNQTFQIYANTNIANPDELRFGLYNPANGDLRDSLIVVSKTNNVFTCQLRSQTNYGSYMLMPYTYELGERKDIERSASSPWIDKLPIKVNEDIWGRSLTSYAPSEDVSANKYIQLNINNKVNELFEIDQFVPFKVYMPTTAPAEARIGLFYPNGTFYTDITNTRSTYTYTCEITDEVQDGNYIIMPYIKHEGKIKVVERIMGSKLMDRLPVKVNEVDIWGDDIWADTSLKVAFSEGADKNTSVSVVFEKASDILSIYAPTEVIQSEIYNMQGVLVKKVNQDSRFSLNNLHTGVYIVKVTTPQGISTHKIKKD
;
A
#
# COMPACT_ATOMS: atom_id res chain seq x y z
N MET A 1 -48.47 21.77 -65.24
CA MET A 1 -47.52 22.91 -65.24
C MET A 1 -46.20 22.38 -64.65
N LYS A 2 -45.30 21.77 -65.41
CA LYS A 2 -44.21 22.35 -66.24
C LYS A 2 -43.36 23.44 -65.54
N ARG A 3 -42.20 22.98 -65.02
CA ARG A 3 -40.80 23.48 -65.16
C ARG A 3 -40.40 24.89 -64.65
N LEU A 4 -39.48 24.90 -63.67
CA LEU A 4 -38.10 25.46 -63.67
C LEU A 4 -37.46 25.05 -62.30
N LEU A 5 -36.48 24.15 -62.15
CA LEU A 5 -35.05 24.09 -62.50
C LEU A 5 -34.11 25.08 -61.74
N LEU A 6 -33.31 24.50 -60.82
CA LEU A 6 -31.92 24.79 -60.42
C LEU A 6 -31.55 26.14 -59.75
N LEU A 7 -31.09 26.07 -58.49
CA LEU A 7 -29.79 26.62 -58.04
C LEU A 7 -29.41 26.10 -56.60
N PHE A 8 -28.34 25.29 -56.51
CA PHE A 8 -27.38 25.04 -55.40
C PHE A 8 -27.91 24.55 -54.03
N LEU A 9 -27.65 23.33 -53.51
CA LEU A 9 -26.50 22.40 -53.56
C LEU A 9 -25.18 23.02 -53.04
N GLY A 10 -25.02 22.98 -51.71
CA GLY A 10 -23.78 23.18 -50.96
C GLY A 10 -23.73 22.13 -49.83
N ILE A 11 -22.78 21.22 -49.94
CA ILE A 11 -22.83 19.84 -49.44
C ILE A 11 -22.10 19.71 -48.10
N PHE A 12 -22.71 19.06 -47.10
CA PHE A 12 -21.98 18.40 -46.00
C PHE A 12 -21.44 17.05 -46.52
N LEU A 13 -20.16 17.01 -46.86
CA LEU A 13 -19.42 15.82 -47.27
C LEU A 13 -18.61 15.29 -46.08
N ILE A 14 -18.95 14.12 -45.57
CA ILE A 14 -18.02 13.31 -44.76
C ILE A 14 -17.77 12.02 -45.53
N SER A 15 -16.51 11.74 -45.77
CA SER A 15 -16.06 10.68 -46.66
C SER A 15 -15.79 9.39 -45.89
N MET A 16 -16.42 8.28 -46.27
CA MET A 16 -16.12 6.95 -45.71
C MET A 16 -14.78 6.43 -46.27
N SER A 17 -13.94 5.90 -45.39
CA SER A 17 -12.59 5.38 -45.66
C SER A 17 -12.57 3.86 -45.55
N THR A 18 -11.82 3.22 -46.45
CA THR A 18 -11.23 1.89 -46.26
C THR A 18 -10.19 1.98 -45.13
N SER A 19 -9.93 0.91 -44.39
CA SER A 19 -9.03 0.91 -43.23
C SER A 19 -8.35 -0.45 -43.05
N ALA A 20 -7.09 -0.45 -42.61
CA ALA A 20 -6.29 -1.62 -42.29
C ALA A 20 -5.25 -1.30 -41.22
N GLY A 21 -4.51 -2.30 -40.71
CA GLY A 21 -3.40 -2.07 -39.78
C GLY A 21 -2.14 -1.43 -40.42
N PRO A 22 -1.37 -0.62 -39.66
CA PRO A 22 -0.14 0.00 -40.16
C PRO A 22 1.00 -0.99 -40.35
N ALA A 23 1.96 -0.65 -41.21
CA ALA A 23 3.20 -1.37 -41.40
C ALA A 23 3.96 -1.50 -40.07
N GLN A 24 4.57 -2.65 -39.87
CA GLN A 24 5.23 -2.97 -38.63
C GLN A 24 6.60 -2.26 -38.51
N PRO A 25 6.95 -1.70 -37.35
CA PRO A 25 8.20 -0.96 -37.16
C PRO A 25 9.43 -1.86 -36.95
N GLN A 26 9.64 -2.87 -37.79
CA GLN A 26 10.80 -3.76 -37.72
C GLN A 26 11.54 -3.85 -39.06
N LEU A 27 12.85 -4.18 -39.02
CA LEU A 27 13.54 -4.57 -40.26
C LEU A 27 12.85 -5.82 -40.83
N ILE A 28 12.69 -5.91 -42.13
CA ILE A 28 12.20 -7.05 -42.88
C ILE A 28 13.40 -7.60 -43.64
N LYS A 29 13.62 -8.91 -43.54
CA LYS A 29 14.65 -9.61 -44.29
C LYS A 29 14.02 -10.12 -45.58
N ASP A 30 14.58 -9.68 -46.71
CA ASP A 30 14.05 -9.98 -48.03
C ASP A 30 15.17 -10.46 -48.96
N THR A 31 14.82 -11.07 -50.09
CA THR A 31 15.77 -11.57 -51.09
C THR A 31 15.51 -10.92 -52.44
N GLN A 32 16.50 -10.19 -52.94
CA GLN A 32 16.48 -9.62 -54.29
C GLN A 32 16.35 -10.73 -55.34
N PRO A 33 15.85 -10.43 -56.56
CA PRO A 33 15.76 -11.42 -57.65
C PRO A 33 17.07 -12.13 -58.01
N ASP A 34 18.22 -11.53 -57.71
CA ASP A 34 19.55 -12.11 -57.93
C ASP A 34 20.04 -13.02 -56.78
N GLY A 35 19.21 -13.23 -55.75
CA GLY A 35 19.53 -14.02 -54.57
C GLY A 35 20.21 -13.23 -53.44
N THR A 36 20.44 -11.92 -53.61
CA THR A 36 21.04 -11.08 -52.57
C THR A 36 20.06 -10.87 -51.42
N VAL A 37 20.48 -11.22 -50.20
CA VAL A 37 19.68 -10.97 -48.99
C VAL A 37 19.86 -9.52 -48.53
N ILE A 38 18.76 -8.82 -48.30
CA ILE A 38 18.70 -7.43 -47.88
C ILE A 38 17.79 -7.24 -46.67
N GLU A 39 17.95 -6.11 -45.97
CA GLU A 39 17.10 -5.77 -44.83
C GLU A 39 16.62 -4.32 -44.93
N TYR A 40 15.33 -4.06 -44.75
CA TYR A 40 14.71 -2.72 -44.81
C TYR A 40 13.51 -2.61 -43.86
N TYR A 41 13.09 -1.41 -43.48
CA TYR A 41 11.83 -1.18 -42.80
C TYR A 41 10.68 -1.01 -43.81
N LEU A 42 9.53 -1.62 -43.55
CA LEU A 42 8.30 -1.26 -44.25
C LEU A 42 7.59 -0.13 -43.48
N ARG A 43 7.04 0.84 -44.21
CA ARG A 43 6.36 2.01 -43.68
C ARG A 43 5.03 2.20 -44.39
N GLY A 44 4.10 2.90 -43.74
CA GLY A 44 2.77 3.22 -44.30
C GLY A 44 1.70 2.17 -43.96
N ASP A 45 0.71 2.01 -44.83
CA ASP A 45 -0.43 1.10 -44.69
C ASP A 45 -0.78 0.38 -46.01
N GLU A 46 -1.95 -0.26 -46.07
CA GLU A 46 -2.45 -0.97 -47.24
C GLU A 46 -2.73 -0.05 -48.45
N LYS A 47 -2.90 1.25 -48.23
CA LYS A 47 -3.20 2.25 -49.27
C LYS A 47 -1.91 2.87 -49.80
N ILE A 48 -1.00 3.22 -48.91
CA ILE A 48 0.26 3.88 -49.22
C ILE A 48 1.34 3.24 -48.36
N ASN A 49 2.24 2.47 -48.97
CA ASN A 49 3.41 1.92 -48.30
C ASN A 49 4.69 2.15 -49.10
N TRP A 50 5.81 2.15 -48.40
CA TRP A 50 7.14 2.21 -49.00
C TRP A 50 8.15 1.48 -48.13
N MET A 51 9.32 1.22 -48.70
CA MET A 51 10.44 0.59 -48.01
C MET A 51 11.46 1.67 -47.60
N GLU A 52 12.07 1.53 -46.44
CA GLU A 52 13.06 2.47 -45.90
C GLU A 52 14.30 1.70 -45.45
N SER A 53 15.49 2.09 -45.90
CA SER A 53 16.73 1.47 -45.45
C SER A 53 17.02 1.79 -43.97
N PRO A 54 17.85 0.99 -43.27
CA PRO A 54 18.20 1.26 -41.86
C PRO A 54 18.87 2.61 -41.60
N ASP A 55 19.47 3.21 -42.62
CA ASP A 55 20.07 4.54 -42.58
C ASP A 55 19.11 5.66 -43.07
N GLY A 56 17.83 5.36 -43.29
CA GLY A 56 16.78 6.36 -43.50
C GLY A 56 16.53 6.81 -44.94
N HIS A 57 17.02 6.07 -45.95
CA HIS A 57 16.69 6.34 -47.35
C HIS A 57 15.42 5.62 -47.79
N THR A 58 14.61 6.27 -48.61
CA THR A 58 13.41 5.68 -49.21
C THR A 58 13.80 4.75 -50.35
N LEU A 59 13.15 3.58 -50.42
CA LEU A 59 13.38 2.50 -51.38
C LEU A 59 12.08 2.16 -52.11
N LEU A 60 12.20 1.76 -53.38
CA LEU A 60 11.08 1.38 -54.26
C LEU A 60 11.40 0.07 -55.00
N LEU A 61 10.37 -0.58 -55.56
CA LEU A 61 10.57 -1.66 -56.54
C LEU A 61 10.69 -1.07 -57.94
N ASP A 62 11.67 -1.55 -58.71
CA ASP A 62 11.75 -1.29 -60.15
C ASP A 62 10.87 -2.26 -60.96
N ASN A 63 10.87 -2.10 -62.29
CA ASN A 63 10.06 -2.94 -63.19
C ASN A 63 10.48 -4.42 -63.24
N ASP A 64 11.69 -4.73 -62.79
CA ASP A 64 12.23 -6.10 -62.73
C ASP A 64 12.00 -6.75 -61.35
N GLY A 65 11.32 -6.04 -60.43
CA GLY A 65 11.06 -6.50 -59.07
C GLY A 65 12.28 -6.40 -58.14
N ARG A 66 13.29 -5.60 -58.48
CA ARG A 66 14.43 -5.32 -57.60
C ARG A 66 14.15 -4.13 -56.70
N ILE A 67 14.62 -4.19 -55.46
CA ILE A 67 14.55 -3.09 -54.51
C ILE A 67 15.70 -2.12 -54.78
N VAL A 68 15.37 -0.87 -55.08
CA VAL A 68 16.30 0.20 -55.47
C VAL A 68 16.08 1.45 -54.60
N TYR A 69 17.05 2.36 -54.56
CA TYR A 69 16.85 3.66 -53.91
C TYR A 69 15.83 4.52 -54.69
N ALA A 70 15.07 5.34 -53.98
CA ALA A 70 14.14 6.30 -54.59
C ALA A 70 14.82 7.63 -54.92
N LEU A 71 14.40 8.27 -56.01
CA LEU A 71 14.75 9.65 -56.37
C LEU A 71 13.49 10.47 -56.59
N LYS A 72 13.62 11.80 -56.50
CA LYS A 72 12.55 12.73 -56.88
C LYS A 72 12.73 13.17 -58.33
N ASN A 73 11.67 13.06 -59.13
CA ASN A 73 11.64 13.64 -60.47
C ASN A 73 11.39 15.16 -60.42
N SER A 74 11.29 15.81 -61.58
CA SER A 74 11.06 17.27 -61.69
C SER A 74 9.72 17.75 -61.11
N GLU A 75 8.76 16.84 -60.93
CA GLU A 75 7.43 17.11 -60.38
C GLU A 75 7.39 16.87 -58.85
N GLY A 76 8.50 16.38 -58.28
CA GLY A 76 8.62 16.05 -56.86
C GLY A 76 8.10 14.66 -56.49
N ASP A 77 7.71 13.87 -57.47
CA ASP A 77 7.24 12.49 -57.32
C ASP A 77 8.42 11.54 -57.13
N LEU A 78 8.22 10.49 -56.34
CA LEU A 78 9.21 9.44 -56.14
C LEU A 78 9.21 8.45 -57.31
N GLU A 79 10.38 8.17 -57.84
CA GLU A 79 10.62 7.17 -58.89
C GLU A 79 11.78 6.22 -58.51
N PRO A 80 11.73 4.95 -58.94
CA PRO A 80 12.82 4.00 -58.70
C PRO A 80 14.08 4.43 -59.45
N SER A 81 15.22 4.46 -58.77
CA SER A 81 16.53 4.73 -59.39
C SER A 81 17.14 3.48 -60.05
N ASP A 82 18.26 3.66 -60.74
CA ASP A 82 19.13 2.57 -61.24
C ASP A 82 20.05 1.98 -60.14
N ILE A 83 19.97 2.48 -58.91
CA ILE A 83 20.87 2.11 -57.81
C ILE A 83 20.20 1.02 -56.97
N ILE A 84 20.67 -0.22 -57.14
CA ILE A 84 20.17 -1.40 -56.42
C ILE A 84 20.56 -1.33 -54.94
N TYR A 85 19.56 -1.54 -54.07
CA TYR A 85 19.78 -1.63 -52.64
C TYR A 85 20.44 -2.98 -52.28
N LYS A 86 21.58 -2.93 -51.60
CA LYS A 86 22.40 -4.11 -51.23
C LYS A 86 22.70 -4.22 -49.73
N ASN A 87 21.84 -3.63 -48.88
CA ASN A 87 22.04 -3.52 -47.42
C ASN A 87 23.18 -2.54 -47.03
N THR A 88 23.03 -1.86 -45.88
CA THR A 88 23.97 -0.84 -45.39
C THR A 88 25.24 -1.43 -44.77
N GLN A 89 25.24 -2.74 -44.48
CA GLN A 89 26.31 -3.46 -43.76
C GLN A 89 27.44 -4.01 -44.67
N LEU A 90 27.27 -4.03 -46.00
CA LEU A 90 28.32 -4.53 -46.90
C LEU A 90 29.40 -3.47 -47.17
N LYS A 91 30.35 -3.32 -46.23
CA LYS A 91 31.55 -2.47 -46.34
C LYS A 91 32.49 -2.78 -47.53
N ARG A 92 32.19 -3.76 -48.39
CA ARG A 92 33.08 -4.21 -49.48
C ARG A 92 32.82 -3.57 -50.85
N SER A 93 31.74 -2.82 -51.04
CA SER A 93 31.52 -2.00 -52.25
C SER A 93 30.54 -0.87 -51.95
N PHE A 94 31.05 0.28 -51.50
CA PHE A 94 30.24 1.47 -51.28
C PHE A 94 30.03 2.20 -52.62
N ASP A 95 28.79 2.28 -53.12
CA ASP A 95 28.47 3.10 -54.30
C ASP A 95 28.43 4.57 -53.87
N PRO A 96 29.36 5.43 -54.34
CA PRO A 96 29.46 6.82 -53.89
C PRO A 96 28.22 7.65 -54.25
N ARG A 97 27.37 7.19 -55.18
CA ARG A 97 26.13 7.87 -55.56
C ARG A 97 25.09 7.88 -54.42
N ILE A 98 25.17 6.94 -53.47
CA ILE A 98 24.24 6.85 -52.33
C ILE A 98 24.32 8.09 -51.44
N ASN A 99 25.52 8.65 -51.22
CA ASN A 99 25.71 9.86 -50.40
C ASN A 99 24.98 11.10 -50.93
N ALA A 100 24.63 11.11 -52.22
CA ALA A 100 23.93 12.22 -52.86
C ALA A 100 22.39 12.06 -52.80
N ILE A 101 21.88 10.91 -52.33
CA ILE A 101 20.45 10.62 -52.23
C ILE A 101 19.95 11.20 -50.90
N PRO A 102 18.94 12.08 -50.90
CA PRO A 102 18.36 12.58 -49.66
C PRO A 102 17.67 11.46 -48.86
N GLN A 103 17.79 11.52 -47.54
CA GLN A 103 17.03 10.67 -46.62
C GLN A 103 15.59 11.19 -46.46
N LYS A 104 14.68 10.31 -46.02
CA LYS A 104 13.27 10.63 -45.74
C LYS A 104 12.57 11.31 -46.92
N LEU A 105 12.71 10.74 -48.11
CA LEU A 105 11.97 11.18 -49.28
C LEU A 105 10.53 10.67 -49.18
N PHE A 106 9.56 11.57 -49.32
CA PHE A 106 8.14 11.25 -49.31
C PHE A 106 7.51 11.49 -50.68
N TYR A 107 6.45 10.73 -50.95
CA TYR A 107 5.57 10.92 -52.11
C TYR A 107 5.04 12.35 -52.15
N SER A 108 4.94 12.92 -53.35
CA SER A 108 4.33 14.25 -53.50
C SER A 108 2.84 14.19 -53.18
N THR A 109 2.22 15.33 -52.83
CA THR A 109 0.76 15.39 -52.65
C THR A 109 0.00 14.96 -53.91
N SER A 110 0.53 15.25 -55.10
CA SER A 110 -0.07 14.82 -56.38
C SER A 110 0.00 13.30 -56.56
N GLN A 111 1.16 12.71 -56.25
CA GLN A 111 1.37 11.28 -56.30
C GLN A 111 0.51 10.54 -55.28
N VAL A 112 0.44 11.04 -54.04
CA VAL A 112 -0.46 10.55 -52.99
C VAL A 112 -1.91 10.62 -53.45
N ASN A 113 -2.37 11.76 -53.97
CA ASN A 113 -3.73 11.89 -54.49
C ASN A 113 -4.01 10.95 -55.66
N SER A 114 -3.01 10.65 -56.49
CA SER A 114 -3.12 9.70 -57.62
C SER A 114 -3.14 8.25 -57.15
N MET A 115 -2.33 7.90 -56.15
CA MET A 115 -2.38 6.59 -55.49
C MET A 115 -3.73 6.40 -54.81
N LEU A 116 -4.24 7.44 -54.14
CA LEU A 116 -5.56 7.51 -53.53
C LEU A 116 -6.69 7.70 -54.56
N GLN A 117 -6.44 8.00 -55.84
CA GLN A 117 -7.51 8.25 -56.83
C GLN A 117 -8.28 6.99 -57.18
N ILE A 118 -7.58 5.84 -57.24
CA ILE A 118 -8.21 4.52 -57.31
C ILE A 118 -9.18 4.37 -56.14
N TRP A 119 -8.73 4.74 -54.93
CA TRP A 119 -9.51 4.72 -53.68
C TRP A 119 -10.58 5.84 -53.54
N ASN A 120 -10.48 6.94 -54.31
CA ASN A 120 -11.36 8.11 -54.21
C ASN A 120 -12.50 8.08 -55.23
N ILE A 121 -12.32 7.44 -56.40
CA ILE A 121 -13.42 7.10 -57.32
C ILE A 121 -14.46 6.21 -56.60
N GLU A 122 -14.02 5.45 -55.59
CA GLU A 122 -14.80 4.57 -54.72
C GLU A 122 -15.68 5.33 -53.69
N LYS A 123 -15.31 6.56 -53.28
CA LYS A 123 -16.12 7.39 -52.34
C LYS A 123 -17.39 7.95 -52.98
N GLU A 124 -17.35 8.22 -54.28
CA GLU A 124 -18.45 8.85 -55.01
C GLU A 124 -19.62 7.88 -55.25
N GLN A 125 -19.39 6.56 -55.28
CA GLN A 125 -20.43 5.55 -55.54
C GLN A 125 -21.21 5.10 -54.27
N VAL A 126 -20.66 5.34 -53.08
CA VAL A 126 -21.28 5.00 -51.77
C VAL A 126 -22.26 6.10 -51.28
N LYS A 127 -22.41 7.20 -52.06
CA LYS A 127 -23.19 8.42 -51.75
C LYS A 127 -24.69 8.26 -51.42
N GLY A 128 -25.25 7.04 -51.41
CA GLY A 128 -26.69 6.79 -51.34
C GLY A 128 -27.26 6.13 -50.09
N ARG A 129 -26.52 5.90 -48.99
CA ARG A 129 -27.01 5.03 -47.90
C ARG A 129 -26.95 5.68 -46.51
N ALA A 130 -28.05 5.57 -45.77
CA ALA A 130 -28.35 6.32 -44.56
C ALA A 130 -27.46 5.94 -43.37
N LEU A 131 -26.90 6.96 -42.71
CA LEU A 131 -26.25 6.89 -41.40
C LEU A 131 -27.31 6.78 -40.28
N GLY A 132 -27.11 5.90 -39.30
CA GLY A 132 -27.78 6.00 -37.99
C GLY A 132 -28.59 4.81 -37.45
N THR A 133 -28.42 3.57 -37.94
CA THR A 133 -29.24 2.41 -37.48
C THR A 133 -28.47 1.23 -36.86
N ARG A 134 -27.13 1.33 -36.67
CA ARG A 134 -26.32 0.19 -36.20
C ARG A 134 -26.11 0.19 -34.67
N PRO A 135 -26.29 -0.95 -33.97
CA PRO A 135 -26.02 -1.04 -32.54
C PRO A 135 -24.52 -1.09 -32.26
N TYR A 136 -24.04 -0.32 -31.27
CA TYR A 136 -22.66 -0.36 -30.77
C TYR A 136 -22.50 -1.14 -29.46
N THR A 137 -23.60 -1.74 -28.97
CA THR A 137 -23.66 -2.54 -27.74
C THR A 137 -24.57 -3.75 -27.96
N GLY A 138 -24.39 -4.79 -27.17
CA GLY A 138 -25.19 -6.01 -27.19
C GLY A 138 -24.44 -7.21 -27.74
N GLU A 139 -25.19 -8.17 -28.26
CA GLU A 139 -24.69 -9.43 -28.80
C GLU A 139 -24.37 -9.28 -30.29
N PHE A 140 -23.13 -9.59 -30.65
CA PHE A 140 -22.65 -9.63 -32.03
C PHE A 140 -22.28 -11.07 -32.38
N ARG A 141 -22.79 -11.55 -33.51
CA ARG A 141 -22.39 -12.84 -34.06
C ARG A 141 -21.68 -12.59 -35.39
N VAL A 142 -20.48 -13.14 -35.54
CA VAL A 142 -19.56 -12.89 -36.67
C VAL A 142 -19.24 -14.21 -37.35
N LEU A 143 -19.45 -14.28 -38.65
CA LEU A 143 -19.07 -15.44 -39.46
C LEU A 143 -17.57 -15.33 -39.75
N CYS A 144 -16.78 -16.30 -39.28
CA CYS A 144 -15.35 -16.38 -39.56
C CYS A 144 -15.06 -17.52 -40.53
N VAL A 145 -14.54 -17.20 -41.72
CA VAL A 145 -14.26 -18.18 -42.76
C VAL A 145 -12.76 -18.39 -42.91
N LEU A 146 -12.30 -19.61 -42.68
CA LEU A 146 -10.93 -20.03 -42.91
C LEU A 146 -10.74 -20.39 -44.39
N VAL A 147 -9.67 -19.91 -45.01
CA VAL A 147 -9.43 -20.08 -46.44
C VAL A 147 -7.97 -20.44 -46.72
N ASP A 148 -7.75 -21.55 -47.41
CA ASP A 148 -6.44 -21.94 -47.90
C ASP A 148 -6.34 -21.88 -49.43
N PHE A 149 -5.12 -21.88 -49.97
CA PHE A 149 -4.89 -21.73 -51.41
C PHE A 149 -4.20 -22.95 -51.99
N ALA A 150 -4.32 -23.16 -53.31
CA ALA A 150 -3.72 -24.30 -53.99
C ALA A 150 -2.18 -24.31 -53.89
N ASP A 151 -1.57 -23.13 -54.04
CA ASP A 151 -0.14 -22.85 -53.97
C ASP A 151 0.37 -22.58 -52.53
N ASN A 152 -0.51 -22.14 -51.64
CA ASN A 152 -0.19 -21.82 -50.24
C ASN A 152 -1.26 -22.38 -49.27
N PRO A 153 -1.19 -23.67 -48.92
CA PRO A 153 -2.14 -24.29 -48.01
C PRO A 153 -1.95 -23.80 -46.56
N MET A 154 -3.03 -23.80 -45.76
CA MET A 154 -2.90 -23.58 -44.31
C MET A 154 -2.04 -24.67 -43.70
N THR A 155 -1.12 -24.28 -42.82
CA THR A 155 -0.12 -25.20 -42.22
C THR A 155 -0.38 -25.46 -40.74
N THR A 156 -1.28 -24.69 -40.13
CA THR A 156 -1.66 -24.82 -38.73
C THR A 156 -2.42 -26.12 -38.48
N GLU A 157 -1.85 -27.00 -37.66
CA GLU A 157 -2.56 -28.19 -37.19
C GLU A 157 -3.81 -27.79 -36.38
N ASN A 158 -4.94 -28.46 -36.64
CA ASN A 158 -6.23 -28.19 -36.00
C ASN A 158 -6.66 -26.70 -36.12
N VAL A 159 -6.40 -26.08 -37.27
CA VAL A 159 -6.58 -24.64 -37.52
C VAL A 159 -7.94 -24.11 -37.08
N LYS A 160 -9.03 -24.82 -37.38
CA LYS A 160 -10.39 -24.45 -36.95
C LYS A 160 -10.50 -24.29 -35.44
N SER A 161 -10.12 -25.33 -34.69
CA SER A 161 -10.21 -25.31 -33.23
C SER A 161 -9.33 -24.21 -32.62
N LYS A 162 -8.14 -23.97 -33.18
CA LYS A 162 -7.26 -22.91 -32.69
C LYS A 162 -7.84 -21.51 -32.91
N PHE A 163 -8.47 -21.26 -34.05
CA PHE A 163 -9.15 -19.98 -34.29
C PHE A 163 -10.47 -19.85 -33.51
N GLU A 164 -11.19 -20.95 -33.28
CA GLU A 164 -12.32 -20.94 -32.35
C GLU A 164 -11.88 -20.50 -30.95
N MET A 165 -10.75 -21.01 -30.45
CA MET A 165 -10.18 -20.58 -29.18
C MET A 165 -9.74 -19.12 -29.21
N LEU A 166 -8.93 -18.72 -30.21
CA LEU A 166 -8.39 -17.36 -30.33
C LEU A 166 -9.50 -16.30 -30.43
N LEU A 167 -10.61 -16.62 -31.09
CA LEU A 167 -11.71 -15.69 -31.30
C LEU A 167 -12.75 -15.71 -30.17
N ASN A 168 -13.06 -16.88 -29.59
CA ASN A 168 -14.20 -17.05 -28.67
C ASN A 168 -13.85 -17.41 -27.21
N GLN A 169 -12.70 -18.00 -26.93
CA GLN A 169 -12.44 -18.58 -25.61
C GLN A 169 -12.22 -17.46 -24.58
N ARG A 170 -13.08 -17.44 -23.56
CA ARG A 170 -12.90 -16.58 -22.38
C ARG A 170 -11.60 -16.94 -21.64
N GLY A 171 -10.78 -15.94 -21.34
CA GLY A 171 -9.49 -16.12 -20.67
C GLY A 171 -8.47 -16.87 -21.52
N TYR A 172 -8.52 -16.70 -22.84
CA TYR A 172 -7.58 -17.34 -23.75
C TYR A 172 -6.14 -16.86 -23.52
N THR A 173 -5.24 -17.76 -23.11
CA THR A 173 -3.84 -17.41 -22.84
C THR A 173 -2.88 -17.64 -24.01
N GLY A 174 -3.41 -17.88 -25.23
CA GLY A 174 -2.59 -18.25 -26.38
C GLY A 174 -2.51 -19.76 -26.65
N THR A 175 -1.75 -20.14 -27.69
CA THR A 175 -1.41 -21.55 -28.01
C THR A 175 0.07 -21.81 -27.74
N LEU A 176 0.52 -23.07 -27.60
CA LEU A 176 1.91 -23.47 -27.32
C LEU A 176 2.95 -22.68 -28.16
N GLY A 177 3.51 -21.63 -27.56
CA GLY A 177 4.53 -20.75 -28.14
C GLY A 177 4.07 -19.35 -28.55
N ASN A 178 2.77 -19.04 -28.60
CA ASN A 178 2.26 -17.68 -28.83
C ASN A 178 1.34 -17.26 -27.66
N PRO A 179 1.88 -16.66 -26.59
CA PRO A 179 1.09 -16.22 -25.43
C PRO A 179 0.17 -15.09 -25.87
N ALA A 180 -1.07 -15.05 -25.37
CA ALA A 180 -2.00 -13.94 -25.56
C ALA A 180 -2.61 -13.56 -24.20
N TYR A 181 -2.98 -12.29 -24.02
CA TYR A 181 -3.66 -11.88 -22.78
C TYR A 181 -5.09 -12.43 -22.70
N GLY A 182 -5.77 -12.50 -23.85
CA GLY A 182 -7.15 -12.96 -23.99
C GLY A 182 -7.50 -13.22 -25.46
N SER A 183 -8.76 -13.57 -25.70
CA SER A 183 -9.30 -13.74 -27.06
C SER A 183 -9.78 -12.41 -27.65
N VAL A 184 -10.13 -12.38 -28.94
CA VAL A 184 -10.82 -11.22 -29.55
C VAL A 184 -12.14 -10.91 -28.82
N LYS A 185 -12.87 -11.93 -28.39
CA LYS A 185 -14.06 -11.78 -27.54
C LYS A 185 -13.73 -11.11 -26.20
N ASP A 186 -12.66 -11.52 -25.53
CA ASP A 186 -12.25 -10.91 -24.27
C ASP A 186 -11.87 -9.44 -24.45
N TYR A 187 -11.17 -9.12 -25.54
CA TYR A 187 -10.78 -7.74 -25.84
C TYR A 187 -11.96 -6.79 -25.91
N PHE A 188 -12.97 -7.10 -26.74
CA PHE A 188 -14.14 -6.23 -26.89
C PHE A 188 -15.01 -6.22 -25.64
N TRP A 189 -15.07 -7.32 -24.90
CA TRP A 189 -15.76 -7.35 -23.61
C TRP A 189 -15.09 -6.43 -22.58
N GLU A 190 -13.78 -6.49 -22.45
CA GLU A 190 -12.99 -5.63 -21.54
C GLU A 190 -13.10 -4.15 -21.95
N ASN A 191 -12.84 -3.83 -23.21
CA ASN A 191 -12.84 -2.45 -23.71
C ASN A 191 -14.21 -1.75 -23.64
N SER A 192 -15.29 -2.53 -23.72
CA SER A 192 -16.66 -2.04 -23.63
C SER A 192 -17.27 -2.11 -22.22
N TYR A 193 -16.51 -2.56 -21.22
CA TYR A 193 -16.98 -2.77 -19.85
C TYR A 193 -18.20 -3.71 -19.78
N GLY A 194 -18.15 -4.80 -20.55
CA GLY A 194 -19.21 -5.82 -20.63
C GLY A 194 -20.41 -5.43 -21.49
N LYS A 195 -20.38 -4.30 -22.20
CA LYS A 195 -21.49 -3.86 -23.08
C LYS A 195 -21.51 -4.56 -24.43
N VAL A 196 -20.40 -5.15 -24.86
CA VAL A 196 -20.26 -5.87 -26.13
C VAL A 196 -19.87 -7.31 -25.86
N ASN A 197 -20.65 -8.25 -26.38
CA ASN A 197 -20.34 -9.67 -26.38
C ASN A 197 -20.29 -10.17 -27.81
N ILE A 198 -19.14 -10.68 -28.24
CA ILE A 198 -18.95 -11.18 -29.61
C ILE A 198 -18.86 -12.70 -29.59
N THR A 199 -19.49 -13.34 -30.55
CA THR A 199 -19.38 -14.78 -30.81
C THR A 199 -19.04 -14.99 -32.28
N PHE A 200 -18.05 -15.82 -32.55
CA PHE A 200 -17.57 -16.15 -33.89
C PHE A 200 -17.97 -17.57 -34.24
N ASP A 201 -18.59 -17.75 -35.40
CA ASP A 201 -18.81 -19.08 -35.98
C ASP A 201 -17.69 -19.34 -36.98
N VAL A 202 -16.78 -20.26 -36.64
CA VAL A 202 -15.61 -20.57 -37.45
C VAL A 202 -15.91 -21.74 -38.39
N VAL A 203 -15.76 -21.50 -39.69
CA VAL A 203 -16.03 -22.47 -40.76
C VAL A 203 -14.83 -22.61 -41.71
N GLY A 204 -14.72 -23.74 -42.41
CA GLY A 204 -13.55 -24.07 -43.25
C GLY A 204 -12.49 -24.92 -42.52
N PRO A 205 -11.25 -25.01 -43.07
CA PRO A 205 -10.72 -24.26 -44.20
C PRO A 205 -11.35 -24.63 -45.53
N TYR A 206 -11.60 -23.63 -46.38
CA TYR A 206 -12.06 -23.82 -47.75
C TYR A 206 -10.94 -23.51 -48.74
N ARG A 207 -10.68 -24.43 -49.67
CA ARG A 207 -9.65 -24.29 -50.68
C ARG A 207 -10.09 -23.39 -51.84
N ALA A 208 -9.42 -22.27 -51.99
CA ALA A 208 -9.46 -21.40 -53.17
C ALA A 208 -8.36 -21.79 -54.19
N GLU A 209 -8.35 -21.12 -55.34
CA GLU A 209 -7.29 -21.24 -56.35
C GLU A 209 -5.92 -20.76 -55.82
N GLU A 210 -4.96 -20.47 -56.71
CA GLU A 210 -3.67 -19.93 -56.31
C GLU A 210 -3.81 -18.54 -55.67
N MET A 211 -3.09 -18.30 -54.57
CA MET A 211 -3.03 -17.03 -53.84
C MET A 211 -2.59 -15.89 -54.76
N SER A 212 -1.71 -16.20 -55.74
CA SER A 212 -1.25 -15.28 -56.79
C SER A 212 -2.39 -14.57 -57.55
N ASN A 213 -3.52 -15.24 -57.76
CA ASN A 213 -4.71 -14.69 -58.45
C ASN A 213 -5.47 -13.63 -57.63
N TYR A 214 -5.19 -13.57 -56.33
CA TYR A 214 -5.79 -12.66 -55.37
C TYR A 214 -4.81 -11.56 -54.94
N ARG A 215 -3.61 -11.51 -55.55
CA ARG A 215 -2.60 -10.45 -55.35
C ARG A 215 -2.85 -9.29 -56.34
N GLY A 216 -2.44 -8.08 -55.96
CA GLY A 216 -2.28 -6.97 -56.91
C GLY A 216 -0.90 -7.02 -57.56
N ALA A 217 -0.80 -6.86 -58.88
CA ALA A 217 0.48 -6.81 -59.58
C ALA A 217 1.11 -5.40 -59.48
N GLY A 218 2.07 -5.22 -58.58
CA GLY A 218 2.86 -3.99 -58.36
C GLY A 218 2.70 -3.37 -56.96
N VAL A 219 3.63 -2.49 -56.56
CA VAL A 219 3.68 -1.77 -55.25
C VAL A 219 2.36 -1.06 -54.90
N TYR A 220 1.53 -0.78 -55.92
CA TYR A 220 0.40 0.14 -55.85
C TYR A 220 -0.97 -0.52 -56.11
N LYS A 221 -1.07 -1.86 -56.12
CA LYS A 221 -2.36 -2.53 -56.42
C LYS A 221 -2.88 -3.32 -55.24
N VAL A 222 -4.07 -2.94 -54.78
CA VAL A 222 -4.90 -3.63 -53.79
C VAL A 222 -4.97 -5.11 -54.12
N THR A 223 -4.78 -5.96 -53.11
CA THR A 223 -5.05 -7.39 -53.21
C THR A 223 -6.49 -7.60 -53.64
N ASN A 224 -6.71 -8.49 -54.61
CA ASN A 224 -8.03 -8.77 -55.17
C ASN A 224 -8.84 -9.70 -54.24
N LEU A 225 -8.76 -9.49 -52.93
CA LEU A 225 -9.41 -10.31 -51.90
C LEU A 225 -10.95 -10.17 -51.93
N SER A 226 -11.48 -9.12 -52.55
CA SER A 226 -12.90 -9.07 -52.91
C SER A 226 -13.31 -10.24 -53.82
N LYS A 227 -12.45 -10.69 -54.76
CA LYS A 227 -12.69 -11.92 -55.55
C LYS A 227 -12.71 -13.17 -54.67
N LEU A 228 -11.94 -13.20 -53.59
CA LEU A 228 -11.94 -14.32 -52.65
C LEU A 228 -13.27 -14.41 -51.92
N GLY A 229 -13.80 -13.31 -51.39
CA GLY A 229 -15.13 -13.36 -50.78
C GLY A 229 -16.25 -13.67 -51.78
N LYS A 230 -16.17 -13.21 -53.04
CA LYS A 230 -17.07 -13.67 -54.12
C LYS A 230 -17.02 -15.19 -54.30
N PHE A 231 -15.80 -15.75 -54.35
CA PHE A 231 -15.59 -17.18 -54.45
C PHE A 231 -16.23 -17.93 -53.27
N LEU A 232 -16.02 -17.48 -52.04
CA LEU A 232 -16.57 -18.08 -50.82
C LEU A 232 -18.10 -18.03 -50.81
N ILE A 233 -18.69 -16.87 -51.14
CA ILE A 233 -20.14 -16.69 -51.18
C ILE A 233 -20.77 -17.68 -52.16
N LYS A 234 -20.28 -17.68 -53.41
CA LYS A 234 -20.89 -18.41 -54.52
C LYS A 234 -20.66 -19.92 -54.47
N ASN A 235 -19.48 -20.36 -54.03
CA ASN A 235 -19.11 -21.78 -54.06
C ASN A 235 -19.33 -22.49 -52.73
N LYS A 236 -19.42 -21.77 -51.60
CA LYS A 236 -19.52 -22.36 -50.26
C LYS A 236 -20.70 -21.85 -49.45
N ILE A 237 -20.71 -20.57 -49.07
CA ILE A 237 -21.68 -19.99 -48.12
C ILE A 237 -23.11 -20.18 -48.62
N GLN A 238 -23.39 -19.92 -49.91
CA GLN A 238 -24.73 -20.07 -50.49
C GLN A 238 -25.28 -21.50 -50.42
N ASN A 239 -24.40 -22.51 -50.36
CA ASN A 239 -24.78 -23.93 -50.40
C ASN A 239 -24.67 -24.62 -49.03
N GLU A 240 -24.31 -23.90 -47.96
CA GLU A 240 -24.11 -24.48 -46.64
C GLU A 240 -25.43 -24.59 -45.88
N SER A 241 -26.00 -25.79 -45.76
CA SER A 241 -27.34 -26.00 -45.22
C SER A 241 -27.46 -25.73 -43.72
N GLU A 242 -26.36 -25.79 -42.98
CA GLU A 242 -26.36 -25.56 -41.52
C GLU A 242 -26.14 -24.09 -41.16
N LEU A 243 -25.74 -23.24 -42.12
CA LEU A 243 -25.38 -21.84 -41.87
C LEU A 243 -26.61 -20.92 -41.90
N ASP A 244 -26.91 -20.32 -40.75
CA ASP A 244 -27.99 -19.34 -40.60
C ASP A 244 -27.51 -17.92 -40.86
N LEU A 245 -27.72 -17.42 -42.07
CA LEU A 245 -27.26 -16.08 -42.46
C LEU A 245 -27.99 -14.94 -41.73
N SER A 246 -29.19 -15.18 -41.20
CA SER A 246 -29.96 -14.19 -40.44
C SER A 246 -29.23 -13.69 -39.19
N LEU A 247 -28.36 -14.52 -38.62
CA LEU A 247 -27.62 -14.20 -37.39
C LEU A 247 -26.50 -13.17 -37.60
N TYR A 248 -26.04 -12.98 -38.84
CA TYR A 248 -24.95 -12.09 -39.20
C TYR A 248 -25.42 -10.84 -39.94
N ALA A 249 -26.72 -10.75 -40.23
CA ALA A 249 -27.34 -9.65 -40.93
C ALA A 249 -27.84 -8.58 -39.97
N ASP A 250 -27.86 -7.33 -40.42
CA ASP A 250 -28.58 -6.26 -39.74
C ASP A 250 -30.08 -6.29 -40.08
N PRO A 251 -30.94 -5.44 -39.45
CA PRO A 251 -32.39 -5.43 -39.72
C PRO A 251 -32.77 -5.14 -41.18
N SER A 252 -31.84 -4.68 -42.02
CA SER A 252 -32.06 -4.45 -43.45
C SER A 252 -31.62 -5.62 -44.33
N GLY A 253 -31.15 -6.73 -43.74
CA GLY A 253 -30.68 -7.91 -44.48
C GLY A 253 -29.24 -7.79 -44.99
N GLU A 254 -28.50 -6.77 -44.55
CA GLU A 254 -27.10 -6.58 -44.94
C GLU A 254 -26.17 -7.38 -44.04
N ILE A 255 -25.28 -8.17 -44.63
CA ILE A 255 -24.22 -8.86 -43.89
C ILE A 255 -22.99 -7.96 -43.83
N ASN A 256 -22.71 -7.50 -42.61
CA ASN A 256 -21.56 -6.67 -42.24
C ASN A 256 -20.73 -7.31 -41.11
N ARG A 257 -20.84 -8.63 -40.93
CA ARG A 257 -20.18 -9.40 -39.85
C ARG A 257 -19.47 -10.64 -40.41
N LEU A 258 -18.68 -10.45 -41.47
CA LEU A 258 -17.85 -11.47 -42.10
C LEU A 258 -16.37 -11.17 -41.85
N HIS A 259 -15.66 -12.13 -41.26
CA HIS A 259 -14.21 -12.11 -41.09
C HIS A 259 -13.59 -13.28 -41.87
N ILE A 260 -12.49 -13.04 -42.57
CA ILE A 260 -11.81 -14.04 -43.39
C ILE A 260 -10.40 -14.25 -42.85
N ILE A 261 -10.03 -15.51 -42.57
CA ILE A 261 -8.66 -15.85 -42.20
C ILE A 261 -8.02 -16.60 -43.36
N TYR A 262 -6.97 -16.03 -43.94
CA TYR A 262 -6.31 -16.58 -45.13
C TYR A 262 -4.97 -17.26 -44.77
N ALA A 263 -4.62 -18.31 -45.51
CA ALA A 263 -3.38 -19.06 -45.30
C ALA A 263 -2.12 -18.20 -45.48
N GLY A 264 -1.10 -18.46 -44.65
CA GLY A 264 0.19 -17.77 -44.69
C GLY A 264 0.29 -16.57 -43.74
N GLU A 265 1.29 -15.73 -43.97
CA GLU A 265 1.60 -14.56 -43.14
C GLU A 265 0.87 -13.30 -43.63
N ASP A 266 0.88 -12.25 -42.81
CA ASP A 266 0.52 -10.91 -43.28
C ASP A 266 1.68 -10.31 -44.09
N GLN A 267 1.37 -9.63 -45.19
CA GLN A 267 2.34 -8.86 -45.94
C GLN A 267 3.02 -7.78 -45.08
N ALA A 268 2.30 -7.22 -44.09
CA ALA A 268 2.84 -6.25 -43.14
C ALA A 268 4.02 -6.81 -42.31
N PHE A 269 4.09 -8.14 -42.12
CA PHE A 269 5.19 -8.84 -41.44
C PHE A 269 6.23 -9.41 -42.42
N ALA A 270 5.78 -9.92 -43.56
CA ALA A 270 6.58 -10.74 -44.46
C ALA A 270 7.23 -9.97 -45.63
N GLY A 271 6.86 -8.70 -45.86
CA GLY A 271 7.43 -7.88 -46.94
C GLY A 271 6.85 -8.18 -48.32
N LEU A 272 7.21 -7.34 -49.29
CA LEU A 272 6.55 -7.29 -50.61
C LEU A 272 6.86 -8.50 -51.50
N ALA A 273 8.07 -9.10 -51.44
CA ALA A 273 8.50 -10.13 -52.38
C ALA A 273 7.91 -11.53 -52.12
N ASN A 274 7.50 -11.82 -50.88
CA ASN A 274 6.85 -13.10 -50.54
C ASN A 274 5.39 -13.16 -51.02
N GLY A 275 4.84 -11.98 -51.34
CA GLY A 275 3.53 -11.75 -51.97
C GLY A 275 2.31 -12.24 -51.19
N PHE A 276 2.42 -12.36 -49.87
CA PHE A 276 1.23 -12.53 -49.03
C PHE A 276 0.25 -11.35 -49.18
N ALA A 277 -0.98 -11.55 -48.70
CA ALA A 277 -1.95 -10.46 -48.65
C ALA A 277 -1.75 -9.59 -47.40
N TRP A 278 -2.12 -8.31 -47.48
CA TRP A 278 -2.19 -7.38 -46.35
C TRP A 278 -3.56 -7.49 -45.66
N SER A 279 -3.61 -7.67 -44.35
CA SER A 279 -4.88 -7.72 -43.57
C SER A 279 -5.64 -6.40 -43.68
N HIS A 280 -6.95 -6.39 -43.87
CA HIS A 280 -7.71 -5.14 -44.06
C HIS A 280 -9.22 -5.32 -43.85
N GLN A 281 -9.93 -4.20 -43.74
CA GLN A 281 -11.39 -4.12 -43.89
C GLN A 281 -11.73 -3.52 -45.26
N TYR A 282 -12.50 -4.27 -46.07
CA TYR A 282 -12.89 -3.80 -47.39
C TYR A 282 -14.36 -4.10 -47.77
N GLY A 283 -14.84 -3.41 -48.79
CA GLY A 283 -16.17 -3.62 -49.37
C GLY A 283 -16.13 -4.54 -50.59
N PHE A 284 -17.12 -5.42 -50.76
CA PHE A 284 -17.13 -6.34 -51.92
C PHE A 284 -17.38 -5.66 -53.27
N GLY A 285 -18.05 -4.50 -53.27
CA GLY A 285 -18.35 -3.69 -54.45
C GLY A 285 -17.28 -2.66 -54.84
N MET A 286 -16.12 -2.66 -54.18
CA MET A 286 -15.13 -1.58 -54.27
C MET A 286 -13.92 -1.93 -55.16
N GLY A 287 -14.10 -2.67 -56.26
CA GLY A 287 -13.01 -3.05 -57.16
C GLY A 287 -12.97 -2.21 -58.44
N GLY A 288 -11.84 -1.54 -58.72
CA GLY A 288 -11.58 -0.76 -59.95
C GLY A 288 -11.51 -1.57 -61.24
N SER A 289 -12.61 -2.23 -61.60
CA SER A 289 -12.84 -2.84 -62.90
C SER A 289 -13.26 -1.76 -63.90
N LEU A 290 -12.56 -1.63 -65.03
CA LEU A 290 -12.92 -0.74 -66.15
C LEU A 290 -14.13 -1.24 -66.96
N GLU A 291 -14.81 -2.31 -66.54
CA GLU A 291 -15.99 -2.84 -67.21
C GLU A 291 -17.24 -1.99 -66.91
N PRO A 292 -17.90 -1.39 -67.91
CA PRO A 292 -19.11 -0.62 -67.70
C PRO A 292 -20.27 -1.51 -67.26
N GLY A 293 -20.74 -1.35 -66.02
CA GLY A 293 -22.08 -1.81 -65.60
C GLY A 293 -22.19 -2.77 -64.42
N ASN A 294 -21.29 -2.80 -63.43
CA ASN A 294 -21.39 -3.75 -62.32
C ASN A 294 -21.46 -3.11 -60.91
N PRO A 295 -22.64 -3.09 -60.24
CA PRO A 295 -22.79 -2.62 -58.86
C PRO A 295 -22.67 -3.82 -57.90
N ASP A 296 -21.46 -4.13 -57.42
CA ASP A 296 -21.12 -5.44 -56.84
C ASP A 296 -21.34 -5.56 -55.30
N ASP A 297 -22.52 -5.23 -54.81
CA ASP A 297 -23.01 -5.85 -53.56
C ASP A 297 -23.33 -7.33 -53.88
N TYR A 298 -22.97 -8.29 -53.01
CA TYR A 298 -23.19 -9.71 -53.29
C TYR A 298 -24.43 -10.25 -52.60
N ASP A 299 -25.49 -10.43 -53.38
CA ASP A 299 -26.69 -11.11 -52.95
C ASP A 299 -26.47 -12.62 -52.84
N CYS A 300 -26.75 -13.16 -51.66
CA CYS A 300 -26.68 -14.57 -51.34
C CYS A 300 -28.08 -15.03 -50.92
N VAL A 301 -28.68 -15.93 -51.67
CA VAL A 301 -29.91 -16.61 -51.23
C VAL A 301 -29.51 -17.67 -50.22
N SER A 302 -29.91 -17.52 -48.96
CA SER A 302 -29.61 -18.50 -47.92
C SER A 302 -30.34 -19.82 -48.23
N SER A 303 -29.60 -20.92 -48.17
CA SER A 303 -30.12 -22.28 -48.28
C SER A 303 -31.05 -22.66 -47.12
N LYS A 304 -30.97 -21.97 -45.98
CA LYS A 304 -31.70 -22.27 -44.74
C LYS A 304 -33.11 -21.67 -44.71
N ASP A 305 -33.25 -20.39 -45.05
CA ASP A 305 -34.53 -19.65 -44.96
C ASP A 305 -35.05 -19.15 -46.32
N GLY A 306 -34.27 -19.32 -47.40
CA GLY A 306 -34.62 -18.86 -48.74
C GLY A 306 -34.58 -17.34 -48.92
N GLN A 307 -34.19 -16.56 -47.89
CA GLN A 307 -34.08 -15.11 -47.98
C GLN A 307 -32.78 -14.69 -48.66
N THR A 308 -32.80 -13.52 -49.29
CA THR A 308 -31.62 -12.91 -49.90
C THR A 308 -30.94 -11.99 -48.88
N TYR A 309 -29.67 -12.28 -48.61
CA TYR A 309 -28.80 -11.45 -47.79
C TYR A 309 -27.74 -10.81 -48.65
N THR A 310 -27.43 -9.54 -48.38
CA THR A 310 -26.48 -8.77 -49.18
C THR A 310 -25.16 -8.61 -48.43
N PHE A 311 -24.09 -9.25 -48.92
CA PHE A 311 -22.74 -9.08 -48.39
C PHE A 311 -22.14 -7.77 -48.89
N LYS A 312 -21.82 -6.88 -47.96
CA LYS A 312 -21.29 -5.53 -48.30
C LYS A 312 -19.86 -5.31 -47.88
N ARG A 313 -19.49 -5.81 -46.70
CA ARG A 313 -18.18 -5.57 -46.07
C ARG A 313 -17.63 -6.85 -45.48
N TYR A 314 -16.32 -6.96 -45.51
CA TYR A 314 -15.57 -7.98 -44.78
C TYR A 314 -14.37 -7.35 -44.09
N SER A 315 -13.84 -8.07 -43.12
CA SER A 315 -12.48 -7.90 -42.61
C SER A 315 -11.68 -9.17 -42.88
N CYS A 316 -10.36 -9.08 -42.99
CA CYS A 316 -9.52 -10.27 -43.12
C CYS A 316 -8.22 -10.17 -42.34
N SER A 317 -7.72 -11.31 -41.87
CA SER A 317 -6.42 -11.43 -41.22
C SER A 317 -5.65 -12.69 -41.63
N ALA A 318 -4.34 -12.68 -41.41
CA ALA A 318 -3.48 -13.81 -41.73
C ALA A 318 -3.61 -14.99 -40.74
N GLU A 319 -3.29 -16.19 -41.20
CA GLU A 319 -3.18 -17.41 -40.40
C GLU A 319 -1.99 -17.35 -39.43
N LEU A 320 -0.85 -16.83 -39.89
CA LEU A 320 0.43 -16.94 -39.20
C LEU A 320 1.03 -15.57 -38.84
N SER A 321 1.69 -15.50 -37.69
CA SER A 321 2.56 -14.40 -37.28
C SER A 321 3.98 -14.90 -37.01
N PRO A 322 5.02 -14.13 -37.43
CA PRO A 322 6.40 -14.49 -37.15
C PRO A 322 6.83 -14.12 -35.72
N ASN A 323 7.78 -14.89 -35.17
CA ASN A 323 8.45 -14.53 -33.91
C ASN A 323 9.46 -13.40 -34.14
N MET A 324 9.47 -12.39 -33.26
CA MET A 324 10.38 -11.23 -33.35
C MET A 324 11.86 -11.62 -33.25
N ARG A 325 12.17 -12.65 -32.45
CA ARG A 325 13.55 -13.06 -32.14
C ARG A 325 14.04 -14.14 -33.09
N ASN A 326 13.20 -15.13 -33.37
CA ASN A 326 13.49 -16.17 -34.36
C ASN A 326 12.59 -16.02 -35.58
N ARG A 327 13.05 -15.25 -36.56
CA ARG A 327 12.27 -14.91 -37.75
C ARG A 327 12.04 -16.05 -38.72
N ASP A 328 12.48 -17.27 -38.42
CA ASP A 328 12.11 -18.48 -39.16
C ASP A 328 10.95 -19.23 -38.48
N GLU A 329 10.63 -18.88 -37.22
CA GLU A 329 9.51 -19.45 -36.49
C GLU A 329 8.19 -18.77 -36.88
N ARG A 330 7.18 -19.59 -37.22
CA ARG A 330 5.80 -19.16 -37.47
C ARG A 330 4.86 -19.83 -36.50
N LYS A 331 3.92 -19.06 -35.97
CA LYS A 331 2.83 -19.54 -35.11
C LYS A 331 1.51 -18.97 -35.60
N VAL A 332 0.41 -19.55 -35.11
CA VAL A 332 -0.95 -19.00 -35.29
C VAL A 332 -0.91 -17.51 -34.95
N SER A 333 -1.60 -16.70 -35.75
CA SER A 333 -1.63 -15.25 -35.58
C SER A 333 -2.10 -14.83 -34.18
N THR A 334 -1.72 -13.62 -33.77
CA THR A 334 -2.16 -13.01 -32.51
C THR A 334 -3.51 -12.30 -32.68
N ILE A 335 -4.06 -11.78 -31.59
CA ILE A 335 -5.37 -11.13 -31.62
C ILE A 335 -5.36 -9.68 -32.11
N GLY A 336 -4.20 -9.01 -32.16
CA GLY A 336 -4.09 -7.57 -32.39
C GLY A 336 -4.64 -7.11 -33.73
N THR A 337 -4.08 -7.64 -34.83
CA THR A 337 -4.56 -7.37 -36.19
C THR A 337 -6.03 -7.72 -36.40
N PRO A 338 -6.52 -8.94 -36.09
CA PRO A 338 -7.94 -9.25 -36.28
C PRO A 338 -8.85 -8.34 -35.44
N THR A 339 -8.44 -7.95 -34.23
CA THR A 339 -9.21 -7.01 -33.38
C THR A 339 -9.30 -5.62 -34.02
N HIS A 340 -8.20 -5.10 -34.57
CA HIS A 340 -8.17 -3.82 -35.28
C HIS A 340 -9.12 -3.82 -36.49
N GLU A 341 -9.03 -4.84 -37.35
CA GLU A 341 -9.89 -4.93 -38.54
C GLU A 341 -11.38 -5.11 -38.19
N LEU A 342 -11.66 -5.87 -37.13
CA LEU A 342 -13.01 -6.05 -36.62
C LEU A 342 -13.57 -4.77 -36.00
N ALA A 343 -12.73 -3.91 -35.42
CA ALA A 343 -13.16 -2.62 -34.88
C ALA A 343 -13.65 -1.67 -35.99
N HIS A 344 -13.04 -1.73 -37.18
CA HIS A 344 -13.59 -1.05 -38.37
C HIS A 344 -14.91 -1.66 -38.81
N LEU A 345 -14.96 -2.99 -38.92
CA LEU A 345 -16.12 -3.69 -39.46
C LEU A 345 -17.38 -3.52 -38.58
N LEU A 346 -17.22 -3.71 -37.26
CA LEU A 346 -18.33 -3.78 -36.31
C LEU A 346 -18.72 -2.41 -35.73
N PHE A 347 -17.73 -1.54 -35.50
CA PHE A 347 -17.93 -0.28 -34.77
C PHE A 347 -17.62 0.95 -35.61
N GLU A 348 -17.25 0.80 -36.88
CA GLU A 348 -16.92 1.91 -37.79
C GLU A 348 -15.81 2.80 -37.20
N SER A 349 -14.93 2.19 -36.40
CA SER A 349 -13.73 2.80 -35.84
C SER A 349 -12.84 3.34 -36.94
N LYS A 350 -12.05 4.37 -36.64
CA LYS A 350 -11.18 5.04 -37.61
C LYS A 350 -9.73 4.84 -37.24
N ASP A 351 -8.85 4.90 -38.22
CA ASP A 351 -7.40 4.84 -38.03
C ASP A 351 -6.88 6.10 -37.36
N PHE A 352 -6.37 6.03 -36.14
CA PHE A 352 -5.82 7.19 -35.45
C PHE A 352 -4.32 7.39 -35.70
N TYR A 353 -3.76 6.70 -36.71
CA TYR A 353 -2.43 6.93 -37.26
C TYR A 353 -2.51 7.57 -38.66
N ASP A 354 -1.36 7.94 -39.22
CA ASP A 354 -1.31 8.42 -40.61
C ASP A 354 -0.98 7.33 -41.60
N GLY A 355 -1.88 7.10 -42.56
CA GLY A 355 -1.69 6.17 -43.67
C GLY A 355 -0.54 6.55 -44.60
N ASN A 356 -0.15 7.84 -44.64
CA ASN A 356 1.06 8.26 -45.34
C ASN A 356 2.34 7.93 -44.56
N GLY A 357 2.23 7.31 -43.38
CA GLY A 357 3.33 6.87 -42.50
C GLY A 357 4.25 7.99 -41.99
N VAL A 358 3.83 9.25 -42.11
CA VAL A 358 4.60 10.42 -41.64
C VAL A 358 4.36 10.63 -40.15
N TYR A 359 3.13 10.38 -39.66
CA TYR A 359 2.74 10.67 -38.28
C TYR A 359 2.28 9.42 -37.52
N LYS A 360 2.79 9.27 -36.29
CA LYS A 360 2.51 8.13 -35.41
C LYS A 360 1.09 8.16 -34.80
N GLY A 361 0.38 9.28 -34.89
CA GLY A 361 -1.00 9.39 -34.42
C GLY A 361 -1.17 9.28 -32.90
N THR A 362 -2.09 8.42 -32.44
CA THR A 362 -2.23 8.03 -31.03
C THR A 362 -1.21 7.00 -30.54
N GLY A 363 -0.34 6.50 -31.44
CA GLY A 363 0.81 5.68 -31.09
C GLY A 363 0.45 4.34 -30.49
N GLN A 364 1.30 3.83 -29.60
CA GLN A 364 1.11 2.55 -28.91
C GLN A 364 -0.02 2.57 -27.86
N TRP A 365 -0.65 3.72 -27.62
CA TRP A 365 -1.72 3.87 -26.62
C TRP A 365 -3.09 3.43 -27.12
N ASP A 366 -3.22 3.09 -28.40
CA ASP A 366 -4.51 2.91 -29.05
C ASP A 366 -4.49 1.73 -30.03
N LEU A 367 -5.47 0.83 -29.91
CA LEU A 367 -5.69 -0.27 -30.86
C LEU A 367 -5.75 0.23 -32.30
N MET A 368 -6.41 1.36 -32.50
CA MET A 368 -6.64 1.93 -33.82
C MET A 368 -5.43 2.71 -34.34
N ALA A 369 -4.26 2.55 -33.71
CA ALA A 369 -2.97 3.06 -34.12
C ALA A 369 -1.88 1.99 -33.93
N GLY A 370 -0.71 2.37 -33.42
CA GLY A 370 0.39 1.44 -33.18
C GLY A 370 0.12 0.41 -32.08
N GLY A 371 -0.91 0.62 -31.26
CA GLY A 371 -1.25 -0.24 -30.12
C GLY A 371 -1.79 -1.61 -30.52
N SER A 372 -2.25 -1.82 -31.76
CA SER A 372 -2.61 -3.15 -32.28
C SER A 372 -1.44 -4.14 -32.27
N HIS A 373 -0.21 -3.63 -32.28
CA HIS A 373 1.01 -4.43 -32.28
C HIS A 373 1.61 -4.62 -30.88
N ASN A 374 1.01 -4.05 -29.83
CA ASN A 374 1.53 -4.21 -28.48
C ASN A 374 1.58 -5.67 -28.04
N TYR A 375 2.57 -5.98 -27.19
CA TYR A 375 2.83 -7.35 -26.82
C TYR A 375 3.32 -7.52 -25.38
N ILE A 376 3.12 -8.71 -24.86
CA ILE A 376 3.71 -9.23 -23.63
C ILE A 376 4.65 -10.39 -23.98
N THR A 377 5.64 -10.61 -23.13
CA THR A 377 6.61 -11.71 -23.28
C THR A 377 6.54 -12.65 -22.10
N ASP A 378 6.92 -13.91 -22.32
CA ASP A 378 7.22 -14.82 -21.21
C ASP A 378 8.50 -14.40 -20.45
N ASN A 379 8.70 -14.96 -19.25
CA ASN A 379 9.88 -14.68 -18.40
C ASN A 379 11.22 -15.06 -19.06
N PHE A 380 11.20 -15.83 -20.14
CA PHE A 380 12.39 -16.31 -20.84
C PHE A 380 12.67 -15.53 -22.15
N TYR A 381 11.81 -14.56 -22.49
CA TYR A 381 11.83 -13.81 -23.75
C TYR A 381 11.94 -14.72 -24.98
N THR A 382 11.32 -15.90 -24.91
CA THR A 382 11.36 -16.91 -25.98
C THR A 382 10.19 -16.77 -26.95
N SER A 383 9.03 -16.33 -26.47
CA SER A 383 7.83 -16.08 -27.27
C SER A 383 7.54 -14.58 -27.39
N MET A 384 8.13 -13.94 -28.40
CA MET A 384 7.89 -12.53 -28.72
C MET A 384 7.06 -12.46 -30.00
N PHE A 385 5.74 -12.25 -29.88
CA PHE A 385 4.82 -12.10 -31.01
C PHE A 385 4.06 -10.78 -30.89
N TYR A 386 4.07 -9.97 -31.95
CA TYR A 386 3.37 -8.68 -31.96
C TYR A 386 1.86 -8.87 -31.89
N GLY A 387 1.17 -7.97 -31.21
CA GLY A 387 -0.29 -7.94 -31.13
C GLY A 387 -0.92 -8.99 -30.22
N ASN A 388 -0.13 -9.59 -29.32
CA ASN A 388 -0.68 -10.56 -28.36
C ASN A 388 -1.27 -9.92 -27.09
N SER A 389 -1.06 -8.61 -26.90
CA SER A 389 -1.67 -7.78 -25.87
C SER A 389 -1.89 -6.38 -26.45
N PRO A 390 -2.84 -6.23 -27.41
CA PRO A 390 -3.10 -4.95 -28.05
C PRO A 390 -3.60 -3.91 -27.05
N ALA A 391 -3.26 -2.64 -27.24
CA ALA A 391 -3.73 -1.56 -26.36
C ALA A 391 -5.27 -1.46 -26.34
N HIS A 392 -5.81 -0.89 -25.28
CA HIS A 392 -7.18 -0.40 -25.27
C HIS A 392 -7.43 0.61 -26.38
N MET A 393 -8.67 0.65 -26.89
CA MET A 393 -9.11 1.75 -27.75
C MET A 393 -9.01 3.06 -26.97
N ASN A 394 -8.61 4.15 -27.64
CA ASN A 394 -8.54 5.46 -27.01
C ASN A 394 -9.89 5.88 -26.38
N MET A 395 -9.84 6.74 -25.36
CA MET A 395 -11.05 7.14 -24.64
C MET A 395 -12.06 7.91 -25.51
N TYR A 396 -11.61 8.61 -26.55
CA TYR A 396 -12.50 9.29 -27.50
C TYR A 396 -13.43 8.29 -28.21
N GLU A 397 -12.89 7.18 -28.71
CA GLU A 397 -13.67 6.12 -29.36
C GLU A 397 -14.63 5.46 -28.39
N LYS A 398 -14.19 5.17 -27.17
CA LYS A 398 -15.05 4.56 -26.14
C LYS A 398 -16.23 5.47 -25.78
N ILE A 399 -16.05 6.79 -25.77
CA ILE A 399 -17.15 7.74 -25.57
C ILE A 399 -18.04 7.80 -26.82
N ARG A 400 -17.48 7.87 -28.03
CA ARG A 400 -18.22 7.89 -29.30
C ARG A 400 -19.15 6.68 -29.44
N LEU A 401 -18.68 5.50 -29.05
CA LEU A 401 -19.43 4.24 -29.08
C LEU A 401 -20.43 4.10 -27.92
N GLY A 402 -20.48 5.06 -27.00
CA GLY A 402 -21.37 5.03 -25.83
C GLY A 402 -20.94 4.02 -24.75
N TRP A 403 -19.70 3.52 -24.82
CA TRP A 403 -19.15 2.60 -23.83
C TRP A 403 -18.77 3.32 -22.53
N VAL A 404 -18.34 4.58 -22.64
CA VAL A 404 -18.04 5.45 -21.49
C VAL A 404 -18.87 6.72 -21.56
N LYS A 405 -19.41 7.14 -20.42
CA LYS A 405 -20.03 8.47 -20.27
C LYS A 405 -19.04 9.38 -19.52
N PRO A 406 -18.46 10.40 -20.16
CA PRO A 406 -17.44 11.21 -19.52
C PRO A 406 -18.04 12.23 -18.55
N GLN A 407 -17.23 12.68 -17.59
CA GLN A 407 -17.56 13.74 -16.65
C GLN A 407 -16.91 15.05 -17.08
N VAL A 408 -17.69 16.13 -17.13
CA VAL A 408 -17.18 17.45 -17.53
C VAL A 408 -16.63 18.19 -16.33
N LEU A 409 -15.36 18.57 -16.38
CA LEU A 409 -14.75 19.41 -15.35
C LEU A 409 -15.22 20.86 -15.54
N THR A 410 -16.20 21.24 -14.72
CA THR A 410 -16.82 22.58 -14.74
C THR A 410 -16.58 23.35 -13.43
N THR A 411 -16.30 22.66 -12.32
CA THR A 411 -16.08 23.26 -10.99
C THR A 411 -14.67 22.98 -10.50
N SER A 412 -14.10 23.93 -9.76
CA SER A 412 -12.82 23.72 -9.08
C SER A 412 -12.93 22.62 -8.03
N GLY A 413 -11.89 21.80 -7.87
CA GLY A 413 -11.84 20.74 -6.87
C GLY A 413 -10.72 19.73 -7.09
N SER A 414 -10.69 18.74 -6.20
CA SER A 414 -9.81 17.57 -6.31
C SER A 414 -10.56 16.40 -6.92
N PHE A 415 -9.94 15.75 -7.90
CA PHE A 415 -10.52 14.67 -8.68
C PHE A 415 -9.59 13.45 -8.65
N SER A 416 -10.19 12.28 -8.82
CA SER A 416 -9.47 11.01 -8.93
C SER A 416 -9.94 10.23 -10.15
N LEU A 417 -8.99 9.55 -10.80
CA LEU A 417 -9.21 8.64 -11.92
C LEU A 417 -8.63 7.28 -11.58
N GLU A 418 -9.50 6.29 -11.51
CA GLU A 418 -9.09 4.88 -11.47
C GLU A 418 -8.66 4.41 -12.86
N ASN A 419 -7.97 3.27 -12.92
CA ASN A 419 -7.48 2.68 -14.16
C ASN A 419 -8.61 2.48 -15.19
N ALA A 420 -8.42 3.04 -16.38
CA ALA A 420 -9.38 3.01 -17.47
C ALA A 420 -9.63 1.61 -18.05
N ALA A 421 -8.73 0.64 -17.82
CA ALA A 421 -8.97 -0.72 -18.29
C ALA A 421 -10.08 -1.44 -17.50
N GLU A 422 -10.23 -1.12 -16.22
CA GLU A 422 -11.20 -1.76 -15.32
C GLU A 422 -12.44 -0.88 -15.08
N ASN A 423 -12.29 0.44 -15.20
CA ASN A 423 -13.32 1.40 -14.83
C ASN A 423 -13.73 2.33 -15.99
N PRO A 424 -15.03 2.53 -16.26
CA PRO A 424 -15.53 3.39 -17.33
C PRO A 424 -15.55 4.87 -16.90
N VAL A 425 -14.40 5.41 -16.48
CA VAL A 425 -14.27 6.78 -15.97
C VAL A 425 -13.33 7.59 -16.85
N ALA A 426 -13.78 8.78 -17.26
CA ALA A 426 -13.00 9.76 -17.98
C ALA A 426 -13.45 11.17 -17.61
N TYR A 427 -12.51 12.12 -17.59
CA TYR A 427 -12.82 13.54 -17.47
C TYR A 427 -12.55 14.27 -18.78
N ILE A 428 -13.28 15.36 -19.02
CA ILE A 428 -13.09 16.24 -20.18
C ILE A 428 -13.25 17.70 -19.80
N TYR A 429 -12.49 18.58 -20.45
CA TYR A 429 -12.66 20.03 -20.33
C TYR A 429 -12.19 20.78 -21.58
N GLN A 430 -12.66 22.01 -21.77
CA GLN A 430 -12.24 22.93 -22.83
C GLN A 430 -12.15 24.37 -22.32
N LYS A 431 -11.67 25.29 -23.16
CA LYS A 431 -11.75 26.74 -22.94
C LYS A 431 -13.20 27.22 -22.71
N GLY A 432 -13.47 27.82 -21.55
CA GLY A 432 -14.81 28.29 -21.16
C GLY A 432 -15.74 27.17 -20.64
N ASN A 433 -16.98 27.51 -20.28
CA ASN A 433 -17.95 26.55 -19.71
C ASN A 433 -19.09 26.18 -20.68
N ASN A 434 -18.84 26.28 -21.99
CA ASN A 434 -19.86 26.00 -23.02
C ASN A 434 -20.12 24.49 -23.19
N LEU A 435 -19.28 23.64 -22.60
CA LEU A 435 -19.48 22.19 -22.53
C LEU A 435 -20.44 21.83 -21.41
N THR A 436 -21.71 21.62 -21.75
CA THR A 436 -22.71 21.18 -20.77
C THR A 436 -23.32 19.81 -21.08
N ASP A 437 -23.13 19.29 -22.30
CA ASP A 437 -23.63 17.97 -22.71
C ASP A 437 -22.71 17.30 -23.76
N PHE A 438 -22.48 16.00 -23.60
CA PHE A 438 -21.57 15.16 -24.40
C PHE A 438 -22.28 13.95 -25.01
N THR A 439 -23.58 14.03 -25.26
CA THR A 439 -24.31 13.01 -26.03
C THR A 439 -23.72 12.77 -27.44
N SER A 440 -22.89 13.69 -27.97
CA SER A 440 -22.04 13.44 -29.14
C SER A 440 -20.77 14.33 -29.16
N LEU A 441 -19.59 13.71 -29.00
CA LEU A 441 -18.27 14.35 -29.17
C LEU A 441 -18.05 14.91 -30.58
N GLU A 442 -18.83 14.43 -31.56
CA GLU A 442 -18.71 14.87 -32.94
C GLU A 442 -19.24 16.29 -33.15
N ASN A 443 -20.17 16.73 -32.29
CA ASN A 443 -20.82 18.04 -32.37
C ASN A 443 -20.04 19.18 -31.69
N VAL A 444 -19.03 18.84 -30.88
CA VAL A 444 -18.17 19.83 -30.20
C VAL A 444 -17.35 20.59 -31.26
N GLN A 445 -17.51 21.91 -31.30
CA GLN A 445 -16.90 22.79 -32.30
C GLN A 445 -15.48 23.23 -31.92
N ASP A 446 -15.24 23.47 -30.62
CA ASP A 446 -13.96 23.93 -30.10
C ASP A 446 -13.01 22.75 -29.82
N ASP A 447 -11.72 23.04 -29.63
CA ASP A 447 -10.77 22.05 -29.13
C ASP A 447 -11.03 21.71 -27.65
N PHE A 448 -10.67 20.50 -27.23
CA PHE A 448 -10.89 20.06 -25.84
C PHE A 448 -9.88 18.98 -25.44
N PHE A 449 -9.82 18.70 -24.14
CA PHE A 449 -8.95 17.68 -23.57
C PHE A 449 -9.74 16.52 -22.99
N ILE A 450 -9.21 15.30 -23.14
CA ILE A 450 -9.73 14.07 -22.52
C ILE A 450 -8.66 13.50 -21.61
N LEU A 451 -9.07 13.15 -20.39
CA LEU A 451 -8.23 12.63 -19.34
C LEU A 451 -8.62 11.20 -19.04
N GLU A 452 -7.65 10.29 -19.11
CA GLU A 452 -7.79 8.91 -18.68
C GLU A 452 -6.56 8.44 -17.90
N ASN A 453 -6.74 7.48 -17.01
CA ASN A 453 -5.64 6.86 -16.27
C ASN A 453 -5.29 5.52 -16.93
N ARG A 454 -4.07 5.39 -17.47
CA ARG A 454 -3.59 4.20 -18.17
C ARG A 454 -2.55 3.47 -17.33
N GLN A 455 -2.78 2.19 -17.11
CA GLN A 455 -1.95 1.29 -16.30
C GLN A 455 -1.66 0.00 -17.07
N LYS A 456 -0.56 -0.69 -16.75
CA LYS A 456 -0.23 -2.01 -17.33
C LYS A 456 -1.10 -3.13 -16.74
N LYS A 457 -2.40 -3.05 -16.98
CA LYS A 457 -3.43 -3.99 -16.51
C LYS A 457 -4.32 -4.37 -17.68
N GLY A 458 -4.92 -5.57 -17.65
CA GLY A 458 -5.75 -5.98 -18.77
C GLY A 458 -4.94 -6.14 -20.05
N PHE A 459 -5.58 -5.88 -21.19
CA PHE A 459 -4.92 -5.85 -22.50
C PHE A 459 -3.86 -4.73 -22.60
N ASP A 460 -3.91 -3.71 -21.74
CA ASP A 460 -2.87 -2.68 -21.61
C ASP A 460 -1.58 -3.18 -20.93
N ALA A 461 -1.49 -4.45 -20.50
CA ALA A 461 -0.24 -5.06 -20.04
C ALA A 461 0.90 -4.97 -21.07
N GLY A 462 0.54 -4.90 -22.36
CA GLY A 462 1.45 -4.72 -23.49
C GLY A 462 1.94 -3.29 -23.74
N LEU A 463 1.40 -2.27 -23.04
CA LEU A 463 1.74 -0.86 -23.30
C LEU A 463 3.24 -0.60 -23.12
N LEU A 464 3.86 0.02 -24.12
CA LEU A 464 5.28 0.41 -24.11
C LEU A 464 6.25 -0.76 -23.84
N ASN A 465 5.87 -2.00 -24.16
CA ASN A 465 6.79 -3.15 -24.20
C ASN A 465 7.50 -3.16 -25.57
N GLY A 466 8.83 -3.03 -25.56
CA GLY A 466 9.65 -2.97 -26.78
C GLY A 466 11.12 -3.29 -26.44
N PRO A 467 11.92 -3.90 -27.33
CA PRO A 467 13.36 -4.11 -27.07
C PRO A 467 14.10 -2.77 -26.89
N GLN A 468 13.57 -1.73 -27.52
CA GLN A 468 14.02 -0.33 -27.42
C GLN A 468 13.57 0.40 -26.15
N TYR A 469 12.70 -0.21 -25.34
CA TYR A 469 12.11 0.38 -24.13
C TYR A 469 12.25 -0.54 -22.90
N ASN A 470 13.24 -1.44 -22.92
CA ASN A 470 13.60 -2.31 -21.79
C ASN A 470 14.14 -1.46 -20.62
N GLY A 471 13.21 -0.87 -19.85
CA GLY A 471 13.45 -0.22 -18.57
C GLY A 471 12.39 -0.65 -17.54
N PRO A 472 12.75 -0.89 -16.28
CA PRO A 472 11.86 -1.42 -15.24
C PRO A 472 10.90 -0.38 -14.61
N LEU A 473 10.49 0.68 -15.33
CA LEU A 473 10.07 1.95 -14.70
C LEU A 473 8.69 2.52 -15.09
N PHE A 474 7.93 1.91 -16.01
CA PHE A 474 6.60 2.46 -16.35
C PHE A 474 5.54 1.98 -15.36
N GLN A 475 5.10 2.87 -14.47
CA GLN A 475 4.08 2.63 -13.43
C GLN A 475 2.68 3.14 -13.82
N GLY A 476 2.45 3.44 -15.11
CA GLY A 476 1.22 4.09 -15.57
C GLY A 476 1.12 5.56 -15.15
N GLY A 477 -0.01 6.18 -15.46
CA GLY A 477 -0.30 7.57 -15.09
C GLY A 477 -1.45 8.18 -15.88
N LEU A 478 -1.60 9.49 -15.75
CA LEU A 478 -2.61 10.27 -16.46
C LEU A 478 -2.17 10.48 -17.90
N LEU A 479 -2.90 9.89 -18.84
CA LEU A 479 -2.78 10.19 -20.26
C LEU A 479 -3.78 11.29 -20.62
N ILE A 480 -3.29 12.36 -21.24
CA ILE A 480 -4.12 13.46 -21.72
C ILE A 480 -4.15 13.40 -23.24
N TYR A 481 -5.34 13.30 -23.82
CA TYR A 481 -5.54 13.53 -25.25
C TYR A 481 -6.01 14.95 -25.47
N ARG A 482 -5.52 15.57 -26.54
CA ARG A 482 -6.12 16.78 -27.10
C ARG A 482 -6.90 16.40 -28.33
N VAL A 483 -8.14 16.86 -28.40
CA VAL A 483 -8.99 16.76 -29.59
C VAL A 483 -9.10 18.14 -30.22
N ASP A 484 -8.55 18.30 -31.42
CA ASP A 484 -8.46 19.58 -32.12
C ASP A 484 -9.41 19.63 -33.32
N LYS A 485 -10.44 20.46 -33.21
CA LYS A 485 -11.47 20.64 -34.24
C LYS A 485 -11.16 21.81 -35.19
N ASN A 486 -10.19 22.65 -34.87
CA ASN A 486 -9.83 23.86 -35.63
C ASN A 486 -8.84 23.59 -36.78
N ILE A 487 -8.30 22.37 -36.86
CA ILE A 487 -7.46 21.86 -37.96
C ILE A 487 -8.22 21.92 -39.30
N ARG A 488 -7.84 22.88 -40.16
CA ARG A 488 -8.27 22.98 -41.58
C ARG A 488 -7.18 22.44 -42.49
N ASN A 489 -7.59 21.62 -43.47
CA ASN A 489 -6.78 21.02 -44.56
C ASN A 489 -5.48 21.79 -44.86
N SER A 490 -4.36 21.32 -44.35
CA SER A 490 -3.03 21.75 -44.76
C SER A 490 -2.07 20.55 -44.74
N SER A 491 -1.07 20.55 -45.60
CA SER A 491 -0.22 19.41 -45.94
C SER A 491 0.81 19.00 -44.85
N GLY A 492 0.50 19.20 -43.56
CA GLY A 492 1.40 18.96 -42.41
C GLY A 492 0.93 17.85 -41.45
N PRO A 493 1.45 17.81 -40.20
CA PRO A 493 1.11 16.80 -39.19
C PRO A 493 -0.37 16.71 -38.83
N ASN A 494 -0.99 15.58 -39.09
CA ASN A 494 -2.31 15.23 -38.56
C ASN A 494 -3.53 16.04 -39.10
N TYR A 495 -3.47 16.61 -40.31
CA TYR A 495 -4.54 17.53 -40.78
C TYR A 495 -5.65 16.90 -41.63
N THR A 496 -5.50 15.66 -42.13
CA THR A 496 -6.53 15.03 -42.96
C THR A 496 -6.88 13.65 -42.44
N TYR A 497 -8.15 13.56 -42.03
CA TYR A 497 -8.94 12.41 -41.60
C TYR A 497 -8.20 11.10 -41.31
N PRO A 498 -8.32 10.55 -40.08
CA PRO A 498 -9.14 10.96 -38.92
C PRO A 498 -8.33 11.65 -37.81
N GLN A 499 -7.25 12.36 -38.17
CA GLN A 499 -6.18 12.77 -37.26
C GLN A 499 -6.45 14.00 -36.36
N ARG A 500 -7.66 14.17 -35.82
CA ARG A 500 -7.99 15.30 -34.93
C ARG A 500 -7.76 15.04 -33.45
N ILE A 501 -7.06 13.97 -33.10
CA ILE A 501 -6.75 13.62 -31.71
C ILE A 501 -5.31 13.15 -31.63
N TYR A 502 -4.62 13.56 -30.57
CA TYR A 502 -3.26 13.11 -30.30
C TYR A 502 -2.93 13.18 -28.79
N PRO A 503 -2.04 12.30 -28.29
CA PRO A 503 -1.56 12.34 -26.91
C PRO A 503 -0.75 13.60 -26.64
N VAL A 504 -0.92 14.17 -25.45
CA VAL A 504 -0.10 15.26 -24.92
C VAL A 504 0.94 14.66 -23.98
N CYS A 505 2.18 14.49 -24.44
CA CYS A 505 3.20 13.88 -23.59
C CYS A 505 3.75 14.86 -22.57
N ALA A 506 3.73 14.43 -21.32
CA ALA A 506 4.19 15.20 -20.18
C ALA A 506 5.66 15.63 -20.28
N SER A 507 6.52 14.80 -20.89
CA SER A 507 7.93 15.09 -21.15
C SER A 507 8.21 15.98 -22.35
N SER A 508 7.19 16.53 -23.00
CA SER A 508 7.39 17.37 -24.18
C SER A 508 8.20 18.63 -23.84
N THR A 509 9.22 18.91 -24.63
CA THR A 509 9.98 20.16 -24.57
C THR A 509 9.31 21.30 -25.34
N TYR A 510 8.15 21.05 -25.97
CA TYR A 510 7.41 21.99 -26.80
C TYR A 510 6.03 22.27 -26.21
N ALA A 511 5.48 23.45 -26.47
CA ALA A 511 4.17 23.82 -25.94
C ALA A 511 3.02 23.15 -26.70
N PHE A 512 3.18 22.97 -28.02
CA PHE A 512 2.22 22.32 -28.92
C PHE A 512 2.91 21.82 -30.22
N PRO A 513 2.36 20.79 -30.88
CA PRO A 513 2.79 20.33 -32.20
C PRO A 513 2.47 21.42 -33.23
N GLY A 514 3.24 21.44 -34.31
CA GLY A 514 3.17 22.49 -35.32
C GLY A 514 4.02 23.74 -34.99
N GLN A 515 4.73 23.81 -33.86
CA GLN A 515 5.70 24.89 -33.62
C GLN A 515 6.91 24.76 -34.57
N ILE A 516 7.49 25.89 -34.97
CA ILE A 516 8.72 25.92 -35.79
C ILE A 516 9.92 26.08 -34.87
N GLU A 517 10.86 25.14 -34.92
CA GLU A 517 12.15 25.22 -34.22
C GLU A 517 13.29 24.77 -35.12
N GLY A 518 14.38 25.54 -35.18
CA GLY A 518 15.51 25.25 -36.08
C GLY A 518 15.15 25.23 -37.57
N GLY A 519 14.00 25.82 -37.95
CA GLY A 519 13.47 25.81 -39.32
C GLY A 519 12.58 24.62 -39.67
N ASN A 520 12.35 23.69 -38.73
CA ASN A 520 11.49 22.51 -38.93
C ASN A 520 10.21 22.61 -38.10
N ILE A 521 9.11 22.06 -38.63
CA ILE A 521 7.82 21.94 -37.92
C ILE A 521 7.90 20.74 -36.98
N VAL A 522 7.49 20.91 -35.72
CA VAL A 522 7.44 19.83 -34.72
C VAL A 522 6.21 18.94 -34.97
N ASP A 523 6.42 17.63 -35.11
CA ASP A 523 5.39 16.70 -35.57
C ASP A 523 4.46 16.15 -34.46
N SER A 524 4.85 16.26 -33.18
CA SER A 524 4.07 15.73 -32.04
C SER A 524 4.37 16.46 -30.72
N TYR A 525 3.50 16.28 -29.72
CA TYR A 525 3.76 16.65 -28.31
C TYR A 525 4.85 15.73 -27.73
N GLY A 526 6.11 15.80 -28.19
CA GLY A 526 7.19 14.89 -27.73
C GLY A 526 7.08 13.46 -28.27
N ASP A 527 7.86 12.52 -27.71
CA ASP A 527 7.85 11.12 -28.15
C ASP A 527 6.67 10.35 -27.55
N ILE A 528 5.61 10.17 -28.35
CA ILE A 528 4.36 9.55 -27.93
C ILE A 528 4.49 8.07 -27.52
N ASN A 529 5.56 7.38 -27.91
CA ASN A 529 5.80 5.99 -27.53
C ASN A 529 6.83 5.88 -26.39
N ASN A 530 6.93 6.91 -25.54
CA ASN A 530 7.85 6.98 -24.42
C ASN A 530 7.12 6.98 -23.08
N ILE A 531 7.76 6.45 -22.04
CA ILE A 531 7.27 6.45 -20.65
C ILE A 531 6.99 7.87 -20.11
N GLY A 532 7.69 8.88 -20.64
CA GLY A 532 7.48 10.28 -20.29
C GLY A 532 6.16 10.87 -20.82
N CYS A 533 5.33 10.10 -21.54
CA CYS A 533 4.09 10.63 -22.07
C CYS A 533 2.98 10.83 -21.03
N VAL A 534 3.01 10.10 -19.91
CA VAL A 534 1.99 10.21 -18.85
C VAL A 534 2.37 11.20 -17.74
N PHE A 535 1.39 11.88 -17.16
CA PHE A 535 1.54 12.71 -15.96
C PHE A 535 1.31 11.88 -14.67
N GLY A 536 1.81 12.37 -13.53
CA GLY A 536 1.63 11.75 -12.21
C GLY A 536 2.89 11.16 -11.57
N ASN A 537 3.99 11.07 -12.33
CA ASN A 537 5.32 10.70 -11.83
C ASN A 537 6.18 11.97 -11.71
N GLU A 538 7.19 12.14 -12.59
CA GLU A 538 8.03 13.35 -12.63
C GLU A 538 7.27 14.62 -13.07
N TYR A 539 6.14 14.44 -13.77
CA TYR A 539 5.35 15.52 -14.33
C TYR A 539 4.03 15.69 -13.57
N THR A 540 3.94 16.72 -12.74
CA THR A 540 2.87 16.88 -11.73
C THR A 540 1.88 18.00 -12.06
N SER A 541 1.98 18.63 -13.24
CA SER A 541 1.05 19.69 -13.65
C SER A 541 0.92 19.80 -15.17
N PHE A 542 -0.25 20.27 -15.61
CA PHE A 542 -0.58 20.63 -16.99
C PHE A 542 -1.42 21.91 -16.96
N THR A 543 -0.79 23.04 -17.33
CA THR A 543 -1.35 24.38 -17.20
C THR A 543 -1.09 25.20 -18.47
N ASP A 544 -1.65 26.40 -18.57
CA ASP A 544 -1.38 27.28 -19.71
C ASP A 544 0.10 27.74 -19.81
N GLU A 545 0.87 27.61 -18.71
CA GLU A 545 2.28 28.01 -18.61
C GLU A 545 3.28 26.86 -18.72
N THR A 546 2.82 25.60 -18.63
CA THR A 546 3.71 24.43 -18.68
C THR A 546 4.17 24.10 -20.10
N LEU A 547 5.21 23.26 -20.20
CA LEU A 547 5.61 22.55 -21.41
C LEU A 547 5.40 21.06 -21.15
N PRO A 548 4.40 20.41 -21.78
CA PRO A 548 3.43 20.93 -22.75
C PRO A 548 2.38 21.87 -22.14
N SER A 549 1.77 22.74 -22.96
CA SER A 549 0.83 23.78 -22.52
C SER A 549 -0.63 23.34 -22.71
N ALA A 550 -1.49 23.70 -21.74
CA ALA A 550 -2.94 23.51 -21.80
C ALA A 550 -3.66 24.50 -22.72
N LYS A 551 -2.96 25.43 -23.39
CA LYS A 551 -3.57 26.45 -24.24
C LYS A 551 -4.37 25.86 -25.42
N THR A 552 -5.54 26.45 -25.65
CA THR A 552 -6.40 26.20 -26.82
C THR A 552 -5.81 26.85 -28.07
N ILE A 553 -5.83 26.15 -29.21
CA ILE A 553 -5.31 26.61 -30.50
C ILE A 553 -6.48 27.17 -31.29
N LEU A 554 -6.29 28.38 -31.81
CA LEU A 554 -7.32 29.10 -32.55
C LEU A 554 -7.10 29.02 -34.07
N GLU A 555 -5.85 29.15 -34.52
CA GLU A 555 -5.54 29.27 -35.95
C GLU A 555 -4.22 28.59 -36.34
N TYR A 556 -4.24 27.96 -37.51
CA TYR A 556 -3.10 27.35 -38.19
C TYR A 556 -2.81 28.07 -39.51
N SER A 557 -1.52 28.19 -39.86
CA SER A 557 -1.05 28.63 -41.19
C SER A 557 0.11 27.76 -41.65
N ASN A 558 0.00 27.18 -42.84
CA ASN A 558 1.03 26.30 -43.45
C ASN A 558 1.52 25.18 -42.52
N GLY A 559 0.62 24.54 -41.76
CA GLY A 559 0.95 23.47 -40.82
C GLY A 559 1.54 23.94 -39.49
N SER A 560 1.68 25.26 -39.28
CA SER A 560 2.18 25.84 -38.04
C SER A 560 1.11 26.58 -37.25
N VAL A 561 1.18 26.49 -35.92
CA VAL A 561 0.27 27.21 -35.02
C VAL A 561 0.59 28.71 -35.06
N THR A 562 -0.42 29.51 -35.41
CA THR A 562 -0.30 30.98 -35.53
C THR A 562 -0.99 31.75 -34.41
N SER A 563 -1.98 31.14 -33.75
CA SER A 563 -2.70 31.76 -32.64
C SER A 563 -3.17 30.71 -31.64
N ALA A 564 -2.96 30.98 -30.35
CA ALA A 564 -3.40 30.17 -29.23
C ALA A 564 -3.81 31.07 -28.06
N THR A 565 -4.60 30.53 -27.13
CA THR A 565 -5.24 31.27 -26.05
C THR A 565 -5.28 30.42 -24.78
N GLU A 566 -5.22 31.08 -23.63
CA GLU A 566 -5.34 30.46 -22.32
C GLU A 566 -6.70 29.77 -22.16
N THR A 567 -6.67 28.60 -21.51
CA THR A 567 -7.86 27.90 -21.05
C THR A 567 -8.36 28.44 -19.71
N GLY A 568 -7.42 28.92 -18.89
CA GLY A 568 -7.66 29.29 -17.50
C GLY A 568 -8.04 28.09 -16.64
N LYS A 569 -7.69 26.86 -17.02
CA LYS A 569 -8.15 25.63 -16.34
C LYS A 569 -6.99 24.71 -15.98
N PRO A 570 -6.12 25.11 -15.03
CA PRO A 570 -4.92 24.35 -14.72
C PRO A 570 -5.26 23.01 -14.05
N LEU A 571 -4.55 21.96 -14.47
CA LEU A 571 -4.40 20.72 -13.73
C LEU A 571 -3.10 20.79 -12.92
N THR A 572 -3.20 20.70 -11.59
CA THR A 572 -2.04 20.72 -10.70
C THR A 572 -2.07 19.55 -9.73
N HIS A 573 -0.95 19.30 -9.05
CA HIS A 573 -0.83 18.22 -8.06
C HIS A 573 -1.25 16.85 -8.63
N ILE A 574 -0.86 16.58 -9.88
CA ILE A 574 -1.12 15.30 -10.52
C ILE A 574 -0.19 14.27 -9.87
N VAL A 575 -0.76 13.26 -9.23
CA VAL A 575 -0.04 12.20 -8.51
C VAL A 575 -0.62 10.85 -8.91
N ASN A 576 0.22 9.91 -9.32
CA ASN A 576 -0.13 8.50 -9.47
C ASN A 576 0.31 7.74 -8.20
N GLN A 577 -0.65 7.25 -7.42
CA GLN A 577 -0.38 6.45 -6.22
C GLN A 577 -1.20 5.16 -6.27
N ASP A 578 -0.51 4.03 -6.21
CA ASP A 578 -1.12 2.68 -6.24
C ASP A 578 -2.05 2.44 -7.44
N GLY A 579 -1.73 3.04 -8.60
CA GLY A 579 -2.50 2.93 -9.83
C GLY A 579 -3.75 3.83 -9.90
N ILE A 580 -3.96 4.71 -8.91
CA ILE A 580 -4.99 5.74 -8.92
C ILE A 580 -4.32 7.10 -9.16
N VAL A 581 -4.79 7.83 -10.18
CA VAL A 581 -4.36 9.19 -10.42
C VAL A 581 -5.24 10.15 -9.63
N THR A 582 -4.64 11.07 -8.90
CA THR A 582 -5.32 12.21 -8.28
C THR A 582 -4.78 13.52 -8.86
N PHE A 583 -5.63 14.53 -9.00
CA PHE A 583 -5.24 15.86 -9.47
C PHE A 583 -6.20 16.93 -8.96
N ARG A 584 -5.73 18.18 -8.93
CA ARG A 584 -6.54 19.36 -8.68
C ARG A 584 -6.85 20.05 -10.01
N PHE A 585 -8.12 20.38 -10.21
CA PHE A 585 -8.58 21.20 -11.34
C PHE A 585 -9.14 22.49 -10.77
N ASP A 586 -8.62 23.64 -11.20
CA ASP A 586 -9.12 24.94 -10.77
C ASP A 586 -9.87 25.63 -11.94
N ASN A 587 -11.10 26.07 -11.70
CA ASN A 587 -11.85 26.95 -12.58
C ASN A 587 -11.94 28.37 -11.97
N PRO A 588 -11.29 29.38 -12.55
CA PRO A 588 -11.25 30.74 -12.02
C PRO A 588 -12.60 31.47 -12.05
N ASN A 589 -13.65 30.88 -12.65
CA ASN A 589 -15.00 31.46 -12.74
C ASN A 589 -16.03 30.88 -11.75
N PHE A 590 -15.65 30.08 -10.74
CA PHE A 590 -16.60 29.50 -9.77
C PHE A 590 -16.48 30.08 -8.34
N LYS A 591 -17.63 30.13 -7.64
CA LYS A 591 -17.84 30.74 -6.33
C LYS A 591 -16.84 30.26 -5.28
N ILE A 592 -16.46 31.21 -4.42
CA ILE A 592 -15.56 31.05 -3.27
C ILE A 592 -16.01 29.86 -2.43
N GLN A 593 -15.13 28.87 -2.24
CA GLN A 593 -15.35 27.76 -1.31
C GLN A 593 -15.62 28.33 0.09
N GLN A 594 -16.60 27.78 0.82
CA GLN A 594 -16.89 28.29 2.16
C GLN A 594 -15.78 27.90 3.14
N TYR A 595 -15.17 26.72 2.95
CA TYR A 595 -14.13 26.17 3.81
C TYR A 595 -12.89 25.76 3.00
N HIS A 596 -11.71 25.95 3.57
CA HIS A 596 -10.45 25.71 2.88
C HIS A 596 -10.16 24.22 2.72
N GLU A 597 -9.70 23.80 1.53
CA GLU A 597 -9.51 22.38 1.20
C GLU A 597 -8.55 21.64 2.13
N ASP A 598 -7.42 22.24 2.52
CA ASP A 598 -6.46 21.58 3.42
C ASP A 598 -7.08 21.17 4.75
N ASP A 599 -7.95 22.01 5.32
CA ASP A 599 -8.60 21.73 6.59
C ASP A 599 -9.69 20.66 6.43
N LYS A 600 -10.42 20.70 5.31
CA LYS A 600 -11.37 19.65 4.95
C LYS A 600 -10.66 18.31 4.80
N GLU A 601 -9.53 18.28 4.10
CA GLU A 601 -8.72 17.07 3.90
C GLU A 601 -8.21 16.50 5.22
N GLY A 602 -7.64 17.35 6.10
CA GLY A 602 -7.15 16.92 7.41
C GLY A 602 -8.25 16.30 8.27
N LEU A 603 -9.43 16.92 8.33
CA LEU A 603 -10.59 16.35 9.02
C LEU A 603 -10.99 15.01 8.42
N ARG A 604 -11.10 14.94 7.09
CA ARG A 604 -11.53 13.72 6.40
C ARG A 604 -10.59 12.54 6.70
N GLN A 605 -9.28 12.78 6.71
CA GLN A 605 -8.28 11.73 6.96
C GLN A 605 -8.45 11.18 8.37
N PHE A 606 -8.67 12.05 9.35
CA PHE A 606 -8.96 11.65 10.72
C PHE A 606 -10.31 10.89 10.85
N LEU A 607 -11.35 11.37 10.17
CA LEU A 607 -12.70 10.82 10.23
C LEU A 607 -12.83 9.41 9.60
N ARG A 608 -11.98 9.07 8.63
CA ARG A 608 -11.93 7.75 7.99
C ARG A 608 -11.12 6.72 8.77
N GLN A 609 -10.45 7.11 9.86
CA GLN A 609 -9.73 6.16 10.68
C GLN A 609 -10.68 5.27 11.49
N PRO A 610 -10.28 4.02 11.79
CA PRO A 610 -10.99 3.17 12.73
C PRO A 610 -11.16 3.86 14.08
N SER A 611 -12.36 3.75 14.62
CA SER A 611 -12.66 4.16 15.99
C SER A 611 -12.24 3.07 16.99
N ALA A 612 -12.29 3.38 18.28
CA ALA A 612 -12.06 2.41 19.34
C ALA A 612 -13.21 1.40 19.48
N MET A 613 -14.34 1.64 18.80
CA MET A 613 -15.45 0.70 18.69
C MET A 613 -15.21 -0.29 17.54
N ILE A 614 -15.40 -1.59 17.82
CA ILE A 614 -15.24 -2.67 16.84
C ILE A 614 -16.07 -2.38 15.57
N ASN A 615 -15.43 -2.47 14.41
CA ASN A 615 -16.03 -2.31 13.09
C ASN A 615 -16.74 -0.97 12.85
N LYS A 616 -16.27 0.13 13.46
CA LYS A 616 -16.78 1.48 13.21
C LYS A 616 -15.68 2.48 12.90
N LEU A 617 -15.97 3.43 12.02
CA LEU A 617 -15.12 4.59 11.72
C LEU A 617 -15.45 5.78 12.64
N ASN A 618 -14.49 6.71 12.78
CA ASN A 618 -14.71 7.96 13.53
C ASN A 618 -15.90 8.76 12.96
N LEU A 619 -16.10 8.81 11.65
CA LEU A 619 -17.22 9.51 11.00
C LEU A 619 -18.59 8.99 11.46
N GLU A 620 -18.71 7.68 11.66
CA GLU A 620 -19.97 7.05 12.07
C GLU A 620 -20.32 7.41 13.51
N LEU A 621 -19.32 7.62 14.37
CA LEU A 621 -19.52 8.08 15.75
C LEU A 621 -19.99 9.52 15.83
N LEU A 622 -19.67 10.33 14.82
CA LEU A 622 -20.08 11.73 14.72
C LEU A 622 -21.42 11.91 13.97
N GLY A 623 -22.14 10.82 13.69
CA GLY A 623 -23.43 10.86 12.99
C GLY A 623 -23.31 11.24 11.52
N ILE A 624 -22.13 11.11 10.93
CA ILE A 624 -21.89 11.30 9.50
C ILE A 624 -22.01 9.92 8.85
N SER A 625 -22.94 9.72 7.92
CA SER A 625 -23.06 8.43 7.24
C SER A 625 -22.07 8.33 6.08
N VAL A 626 -21.70 7.11 5.67
CA VAL A 626 -20.91 6.89 4.44
C VAL A 626 -21.58 7.55 3.23
N THR A 627 -22.92 7.59 3.17
CA THR A 627 -23.68 8.26 2.11
C THR A 627 -23.54 9.77 2.11
N ASP A 628 -23.43 10.40 3.29
CA ASP A 628 -23.09 11.83 3.42
C ASP A 628 -21.69 12.14 2.88
N THR A 629 -20.85 11.10 2.78
CA THR A 629 -19.45 11.21 2.38
C THR A 629 -19.15 10.87 0.92
N VAL A 630 -20.15 10.40 0.17
CA VAL A 630 -20.01 9.95 -1.23
C VAL A 630 -19.45 11.06 -2.13
N ASN A 631 -19.67 12.32 -1.76
CA ASN A 631 -19.26 13.52 -2.49
C ASN A 631 -18.45 14.50 -1.63
N TRP A 632 -17.53 14.03 -0.79
CA TRP A 632 -16.75 14.86 0.14
C TRP A 632 -16.02 16.06 -0.46
N TYR A 633 -15.72 16.01 -1.76
CA TYR A 633 -15.06 17.08 -2.50
C TYR A 633 -16.03 18.05 -3.19
N ILE A 634 -17.32 17.71 -3.27
CA ILE A 634 -18.34 18.45 -4.03
C ILE A 634 -19.37 19.10 -3.08
N SER A 635 -19.61 18.50 -1.91
CA SER A 635 -20.50 19.04 -0.87
C SER A 635 -19.75 19.36 0.41
N GLU A 636 -20.12 20.48 1.03
CA GLU A 636 -19.64 20.92 2.34
C GLU A 636 -20.66 20.61 3.46
N ASP A 637 -21.75 19.88 3.15
CA ASP A 637 -22.80 19.54 4.11
C ASP A 637 -22.29 18.70 5.28
N TRP A 638 -21.34 17.80 5.01
CA TRP A 638 -20.72 16.97 6.05
C TRP A 638 -19.90 17.80 7.05
N VAL A 639 -19.29 18.91 6.60
CA VAL A 639 -18.56 19.85 7.48
C VAL A 639 -19.53 20.49 8.46
N ASN A 640 -20.70 20.89 7.97
CA ASN A 640 -21.76 21.46 8.81
C ASN A 640 -22.31 20.44 9.82
N LYS A 641 -22.34 19.14 9.45
CA LYS A 641 -22.80 18.08 10.36
C LYS A 641 -21.91 17.91 11.59
N ILE A 642 -20.59 18.07 11.47
CA ILE A 642 -19.62 17.97 12.59
C ILE A 642 -19.98 18.93 13.72
N ASN A 643 -20.54 20.10 13.41
CA ASN A 643 -20.92 21.10 14.42
C ASN A 643 -22.31 20.88 15.00
N THR A 644 -23.18 20.12 14.31
CA THR A 644 -24.54 19.82 14.76
C THR A 644 -24.65 18.50 15.52
N SER A 645 -23.66 17.61 15.42
CA SER A 645 -23.59 16.35 16.17
C SER A 645 -23.15 16.56 17.61
N GLN A 646 -23.98 17.26 18.38
CA GLN A 646 -23.87 17.35 19.83
C GLN A 646 -24.31 16.04 20.50
N PRO A 647 -23.71 15.66 21.65
CA PRO A 647 -23.00 16.56 22.56
C PRO A 647 -21.45 16.45 22.63
N TYR A 648 -20.79 15.78 21.68
CA TYR A 648 -19.45 15.23 21.94
C TYR A 648 -18.29 15.78 21.09
N THR A 649 -18.49 16.52 20.00
CA THR A 649 -17.38 17.05 19.18
C THR A 649 -17.80 18.33 18.47
N SER A 650 -16.91 19.31 18.33
CA SER A 650 -17.16 20.54 17.55
C SER A 650 -15.89 21.10 16.93
N VAL A 651 -16.03 21.73 15.77
CA VAL A 651 -14.95 22.40 15.02
C VAL A 651 -15.39 23.83 14.70
N GLN A 652 -14.72 24.82 15.27
CA GLN A 652 -15.00 26.21 14.98
C GLN A 652 -14.09 26.71 13.85
N TRP A 653 -14.72 27.43 12.93
CA TRP A 653 -14.08 27.99 11.75
C TRP A 653 -13.95 29.50 11.92
N ASN A 654 -12.85 30.09 11.46
CA ASN A 654 -12.68 31.53 11.44
C ASN A 654 -13.56 32.19 10.36
N GLU A 655 -13.51 33.53 10.29
CA GLU A 655 -14.24 34.32 9.29
C GLU A 655 -13.40 34.61 8.01
N GLU A 656 -12.30 33.89 7.78
CA GLU A 656 -11.54 33.99 6.52
C GLU A 656 -12.37 33.41 5.36
N SER A 657 -12.03 33.76 4.12
CA SER A 657 -12.69 33.23 2.93
C SER A 657 -11.65 32.70 1.95
N PRO A 658 -11.52 31.37 1.77
CA PRO A 658 -12.30 30.32 2.44
C PRO A 658 -11.97 30.18 3.94
N ARG A 659 -12.94 29.76 4.76
CA ARG A 659 -12.81 29.64 6.22
C ARG A 659 -11.81 28.56 6.61
N ARG A 660 -11.07 28.80 7.68
CA ARG A 660 -10.07 27.88 8.26
C ARG A 660 -10.47 27.41 9.65
N ILE A 661 -10.03 26.22 10.04
CA ILE A 661 -10.23 25.69 11.38
C ILE A 661 -9.43 26.54 12.38
N GLN A 662 -10.13 27.08 13.37
CA GLN A 662 -9.57 27.87 14.46
C GLN A 662 -9.59 27.10 15.78
N VAL A 663 -10.64 26.30 16.01
CA VAL A 663 -10.78 25.51 17.25
C VAL A 663 -11.22 24.10 16.92
N VAL A 664 -10.56 23.12 17.53
CA VAL A 664 -10.98 21.71 17.51
C VAL A 664 -11.27 21.27 18.94
N TYR A 665 -12.49 20.83 19.19
CA TYR A 665 -12.92 20.26 20.47
C TYR A 665 -13.42 18.84 20.25
N LEU A 666 -12.69 17.86 20.78
CA LEU A 666 -13.04 16.44 20.75
C LEU A 666 -13.40 16.02 22.17
N SER A 667 -14.57 15.40 22.37
CA SER A 667 -15.00 14.88 23.66
C SER A 667 -15.85 13.62 23.48
N ALA A 668 -15.20 12.45 23.37
CA ALA A 668 -15.92 11.18 23.23
C ALA A 668 -15.18 10.08 24.00
N VAL A 669 -15.58 9.89 25.27
CA VAL A 669 -14.98 8.95 26.23
C VAL A 669 -14.70 7.59 25.56
N ASP A 670 -13.43 7.36 25.23
CA ASP A 670 -12.83 6.18 24.63
C ASP A 670 -13.46 5.64 23.34
N LYS A 671 -14.09 6.51 22.54
CA LYS A 671 -14.70 6.09 21.26
C LYS A 671 -13.94 6.57 20.05
N ILE A 672 -13.57 7.84 20.02
CA ILE A 672 -12.77 8.41 18.93
C ILE A 672 -11.32 7.98 19.12
N SER A 673 -10.67 7.46 18.08
CA SER A 673 -9.28 7.01 18.13
C SER A 673 -8.51 7.33 16.86
N GLY A 674 -7.20 7.10 16.88
CA GLY A 674 -6.36 7.28 15.69
C GLY A 674 -5.22 8.26 15.92
N PHE A 675 -4.59 8.62 14.81
CA PHE A 675 -3.63 9.70 14.70
C PHE A 675 -4.34 10.99 14.26
N LEU A 676 -4.25 12.03 15.08
CA LEU A 676 -4.74 13.36 14.75
C LEU A 676 -3.60 14.21 14.18
N ASP A 677 -3.53 14.29 12.84
CA ASP A 677 -2.62 15.17 12.12
C ASP A 677 -3.23 16.57 11.97
N CYS A 678 -2.72 17.54 12.75
CA CYS A 678 -3.14 18.93 12.66
C CYS A 678 -2.27 19.76 11.72
N SER A 679 -1.31 19.18 11.00
CA SER A 679 -0.34 19.91 10.16
C SER A 679 -0.99 20.77 9.09
N ARG A 680 -2.20 20.40 8.66
CA ARG A 680 -3.01 21.13 7.68
C ARG A 680 -3.80 22.31 8.28
N PHE A 681 -4.07 22.30 9.59
CA PHE A 681 -4.87 23.30 10.29
C PHE A 681 -4.05 24.56 10.63
N THR A 682 -3.53 25.26 9.63
CA THR A 682 -2.52 26.32 9.83
C THR A 682 -3.00 27.54 10.63
N LYS A 683 -4.32 27.69 10.83
CA LYS A 683 -4.95 28.74 11.64
C LYS A 683 -5.49 28.24 13.00
N LEU A 684 -5.15 27.02 13.40
CA LEU A 684 -5.59 26.44 14.67
C LEU A 684 -5.01 27.23 15.85
N GLU A 685 -5.91 27.75 16.69
CA GLU A 685 -5.60 28.52 17.90
C GLU A 685 -5.84 27.70 19.18
N SER A 686 -6.83 26.79 19.16
CA SER A 686 -7.16 25.96 20.32
C SER A 686 -7.47 24.53 19.93
N LEU A 687 -6.78 23.58 20.58
CA LEU A 687 -7.06 22.15 20.47
C LEU A 687 -7.39 21.59 21.86
N VAL A 688 -8.61 21.07 21.99
CA VAL A 688 -9.06 20.38 23.20
C VAL A 688 -9.44 18.96 22.85
N ASN A 689 -8.77 18.01 23.47
CA ASN A 689 -9.04 16.60 23.37
C ASN A 689 -9.39 16.05 24.76
N ASN A 690 -10.65 15.71 24.99
CA ASN A 690 -11.18 15.30 26.29
C ASN A 690 -11.66 13.85 26.28
N GLY A 691 -10.82 12.93 26.75
CA GLY A 691 -11.18 11.53 26.97
C GLY A 691 -11.28 10.71 25.68
N THR A 692 -10.56 11.04 24.62
CA THR A 692 -10.51 10.16 23.43
C THR A 692 -9.36 9.15 23.53
N SER A 693 -9.39 8.13 22.66
CA SER A 693 -8.33 7.14 22.50
C SER A 693 -7.34 7.51 21.38
N ILE A 694 -7.12 8.80 21.13
CA ILE A 694 -6.07 9.28 20.23
C ILE A 694 -4.71 8.88 20.80
N TYR A 695 -3.87 8.24 19.97
CA TYR A 695 -2.55 7.74 20.37
C TYR A 695 -1.38 8.55 19.83
N GLN A 696 -1.64 9.41 18.84
CA GLN A 696 -0.62 10.28 18.27
C GLN A 696 -1.25 11.60 17.89
N LEU A 697 -0.49 12.68 18.09
CA LEU A 697 -0.89 14.05 17.81
C LEU A 697 0.28 14.78 17.14
N ASP A 698 0.06 15.35 15.95
CA ASP A 698 1.02 16.24 15.30
C ASP A 698 0.46 17.65 15.26
N ILE A 699 1.14 18.58 15.94
CA ILE A 699 0.83 20.01 15.99
C ILE A 699 1.97 20.90 15.47
N SER A 700 2.93 20.30 14.76
CA SER A 700 4.21 20.94 14.39
C SER A 700 4.07 22.15 13.47
N LYS A 701 2.95 22.27 12.76
CA LYS A 701 2.67 23.40 11.84
C LYS A 701 1.72 24.46 12.41
N ASN A 702 1.16 24.24 13.60
CA ASN A 702 0.14 25.12 14.19
C ASN A 702 0.78 26.29 14.96
N LYS A 703 1.39 27.23 14.23
CA LYS A 703 2.10 28.39 14.80
C LYS A 703 1.19 29.37 15.56
N GLU A 704 -0.11 29.34 15.27
CA GLU A 704 -1.13 30.17 15.91
C GLU A 704 -1.69 29.55 17.20
N LEU A 705 -1.30 28.33 17.56
CA LEU A 705 -1.84 27.61 18.71
C LEU A 705 -1.51 28.32 20.03
N THR A 706 -2.55 28.75 20.76
CA THR A 706 -2.45 29.38 22.08
C THR A 706 -2.88 28.46 23.21
N THR A 707 -3.74 27.47 22.92
CA THR A 707 -4.29 26.53 23.91
C THR A 707 -4.21 25.10 23.42
N LEU A 708 -3.59 24.24 24.21
CA LEU A 708 -3.58 22.80 24.01
C LEU A 708 -4.02 22.11 25.30
N ALA A 709 -5.16 21.46 25.28
CA ALA A 709 -5.65 20.66 26.39
C ALA A 709 -5.89 19.22 25.92
N CYS A 710 -5.10 18.26 26.41
CA CYS A 710 -5.19 16.88 26.00
C CYS A 710 -5.28 15.95 27.22
N PHE A 711 -6.44 15.34 27.39
CA PHE A 711 -6.78 14.38 28.43
C PHE A 711 -6.95 13.00 27.76
N SER A 712 -5.84 12.30 27.50
CA SER A 712 -5.84 10.99 26.82
C SER A 712 -5.32 9.90 27.76
N TYR A 713 -6.07 8.80 27.86
CA TYR A 713 -5.72 7.68 28.74
C TYR A 713 -4.59 6.83 28.13
N ASP A 714 -3.35 7.07 28.55
CA ASP A 714 -2.14 6.25 28.33
C ASP A 714 -1.61 6.09 26.90
N LYS A 715 -2.22 6.76 25.92
CA LYS A 715 -1.87 6.50 24.51
C LYS A 715 -0.84 7.44 23.93
N ILE A 716 -0.85 8.72 24.33
CA ILE A 716 0.12 9.70 23.84
C ILE A 716 1.36 9.65 24.75
N THR A 717 2.48 9.18 24.20
CA THR A 717 3.75 9.01 24.92
C THR A 717 4.78 10.10 24.59
N GLN A 718 4.54 10.87 23.54
CA GLN A 718 5.41 11.97 23.09
C GLN A 718 4.54 13.14 22.65
N LEU A 719 5.04 14.35 22.92
CA LEU A 719 4.40 15.60 22.52
C LEU A 719 5.48 16.62 22.20
N ASP A 720 5.53 17.07 20.94
CA ASP A 720 6.40 18.15 20.49
C ASP A 720 5.61 19.46 20.41
N VAL A 721 5.96 20.43 21.26
CA VAL A 721 5.38 21.78 21.29
C VAL A 721 6.37 22.86 20.84
N SER A 722 7.54 22.47 20.32
CA SER A 722 8.67 23.39 20.02
C SER A 722 8.32 24.48 19.01
N ASN A 723 7.40 24.20 18.07
CA ASN A 723 6.97 25.13 17.03
C ASN A 723 5.76 26.01 17.44
N ASN A 724 5.15 25.74 18.59
CA ASN A 724 3.94 26.44 19.07
C ASN A 724 4.32 27.64 19.95
N LEU A 725 5.06 28.59 19.38
CA LEU A 725 5.65 29.73 20.10
C LEU A 725 4.64 30.66 20.79
N LYS A 726 3.37 30.62 20.36
CA LYS A 726 2.26 31.40 20.93
C LYS A 726 1.49 30.68 22.05
N LEU A 727 1.90 29.47 22.42
CA LEU A 727 1.21 28.64 23.40
C LEU A 727 1.22 29.31 24.79
N LYS A 728 0.04 29.52 25.36
CA LYS A 728 -0.19 30.16 26.68
C LYS A 728 -0.74 29.19 27.72
N ASP A 729 -1.54 28.23 27.29
CA ASP A 729 -2.19 27.24 28.15
C ASP A 729 -1.91 25.84 27.61
N LEU A 730 -1.09 25.08 28.35
CA LEU A 730 -0.77 23.69 28.05
C LEU A 730 -1.27 22.81 29.18
N ARG A 731 -2.28 21.99 28.91
CA ARG A 731 -2.80 21.00 29.83
C ARG A 731 -2.67 19.62 29.23
N PHE A 732 -1.94 18.77 29.91
CA PHE A 732 -1.73 17.40 29.51
C PHE A 732 -1.97 16.50 30.71
N TYR A 733 -2.86 15.53 30.54
CA TYR A 733 -3.18 14.52 31.51
C TYR A 733 -3.13 13.16 30.83
N GLY A 734 -2.10 12.36 31.11
CA GLY A 734 -1.98 11.01 30.58
C GLY A 734 -0.78 10.27 31.14
N TYR A 735 -0.96 9.01 31.53
CA TYR A 735 0.08 8.24 32.24
C TYR A 735 1.20 7.70 31.34
N GLY A 736 1.36 8.23 30.13
CA GLY A 736 2.28 7.76 29.10
C GLY A 736 3.44 8.68 28.74
N LEU A 737 3.32 9.99 28.98
CA LEU A 737 4.39 10.94 28.68
C LEU A 737 5.58 10.69 29.61
N THR A 738 6.81 10.93 29.17
CA THR A 738 8.02 10.76 30.03
C THR A 738 8.98 11.94 29.94
N GLU A 739 8.85 12.73 28.88
CA GLU A 739 9.61 13.93 28.61
C GLU A 739 8.70 14.98 27.99
N LEU A 740 8.97 16.24 28.30
CA LEU A 740 8.31 17.39 27.71
C LEU A 740 9.30 18.56 27.69
N ASP A 741 9.52 19.13 26.51
CA ASP A 741 10.33 20.33 26.33
C ASP A 741 9.41 21.53 26.08
N VAL A 742 9.42 22.49 27.01
CA VAL A 742 8.64 23.73 26.94
C VAL A 742 9.53 24.98 26.79
N THR A 743 10.82 24.79 26.51
CA THR A 743 11.81 25.90 26.52
C THR A 743 11.58 26.92 25.41
N ASN A 744 10.92 26.53 24.31
CA ASN A 744 10.54 27.43 23.21
C ASN A 744 9.19 28.14 23.44
N ASN A 745 8.44 27.76 24.48
CA ASN A 745 7.10 28.29 24.75
C ASN A 745 7.14 29.41 25.82
N GLU A 746 7.89 30.47 25.54
CA GLU A 746 8.10 31.61 26.47
C GLU A 746 6.79 32.34 26.85
N ALA A 747 5.74 32.17 26.04
CA ALA A 747 4.40 32.73 26.27
C ALA A 747 3.54 31.93 27.27
N LEU A 748 4.01 30.78 27.79
CA LEU A 748 3.25 29.94 28.72
C LEU A 748 2.91 30.68 30.02
N VAL A 749 1.62 30.60 30.38
CA VAL A 749 1.02 31.14 31.60
C VAL A 749 0.49 30.01 32.48
N ILE A 750 -0.07 28.96 31.88
CA ILE A 750 -0.63 27.79 32.55
C ILE A 750 0.06 26.53 32.01
N LEU A 751 0.62 25.73 32.91
CA LEU A 751 1.19 24.42 32.59
C LEU A 751 0.67 23.36 33.56
N HIS A 752 -0.21 22.49 33.07
CA HIS A 752 -0.64 21.29 33.80
C HIS A 752 -0.05 20.07 33.10
N CYS A 753 0.83 19.36 33.78
CA CYS A 753 1.43 18.10 33.31
C CYS A 753 1.38 17.06 34.43
N ASN A 754 0.26 17.02 35.14
CA ASN A 754 0.04 16.07 36.21
C ASN A 754 -0.15 14.66 35.66
N ALA A 755 0.13 13.66 36.50
CA ALA A 755 0.00 12.24 36.15
C ALA A 755 0.77 11.82 34.87
N SER A 756 1.85 12.51 34.50
CA SER A 756 2.54 12.38 33.22
C SER A 756 3.92 11.73 33.31
N ARG A 757 4.17 10.91 34.35
CA ARG A 757 5.44 10.18 34.66
C ARG A 757 6.74 10.97 34.47
N LEU A 758 6.69 12.29 34.43
CA LEU A 758 7.84 13.15 34.22
C LEU A 758 8.77 13.03 35.44
N SER A 759 10.07 13.13 35.18
CA SER A 759 11.09 13.12 36.24
C SER A 759 11.89 14.41 36.34
N LYS A 760 11.80 15.25 35.30
CA LYS A 760 12.44 16.56 35.16
C LYS A 760 11.64 17.42 34.18
N ILE A 761 11.74 18.73 34.32
CA ILE A 761 11.22 19.71 33.36
C ILE A 761 12.07 20.97 33.45
N ASP A 762 12.43 21.55 32.30
CA ASP A 762 13.16 22.83 32.24
C ASP A 762 12.15 23.97 32.07
N LEU A 763 12.03 24.81 33.10
CA LEU A 763 11.11 25.95 33.16
C LEU A 763 11.82 27.31 33.07
N THR A 764 13.12 27.30 32.75
CA THR A 764 13.98 28.51 32.81
C THR A 764 13.56 29.61 31.84
N LYS A 765 12.84 29.26 30.78
CA LYS A 765 12.34 30.18 29.74
C LYS A 765 10.89 30.59 29.92
N ASN A 766 10.12 29.92 30.78
CA ASN A 766 8.69 30.18 30.96
C ASN A 766 8.47 31.28 32.02
N LEU A 767 9.01 32.47 31.77
CA LEU A 767 9.04 33.60 32.73
C LEU A 767 7.65 34.18 33.05
N LEU A 768 6.65 33.85 32.22
CA LEU A 768 5.26 34.31 32.37
C LEU A 768 4.36 33.31 33.11
N LEU A 769 4.90 32.18 33.59
CA LEU A 769 4.13 31.12 34.22
C LEU A 769 3.49 31.59 35.53
N GLU A 770 2.16 31.45 35.63
CA GLU A 770 1.35 31.79 36.80
C GLU A 770 0.79 30.55 37.50
N VAL A 771 0.54 29.46 36.76
CA VAL A 771 -0.01 28.20 37.28
C VAL A 771 0.85 27.03 36.81
N LEU A 772 1.33 26.23 37.78
CA LEU A 772 2.10 25.02 37.53
C LEU A 772 1.52 23.86 38.32
N ASP A 773 1.10 22.80 37.61
CA ASP A 773 0.68 21.54 38.19
C ASP A 773 1.55 20.39 37.65
N LEU A 774 2.36 19.84 38.55
CA LEU A 774 3.24 18.68 38.34
C LEU A 774 2.87 17.52 39.26
N SER A 775 1.66 17.53 39.81
CA SER A 775 1.20 16.53 40.76
C SER A 775 1.19 15.12 40.18
N VAL A 776 1.36 14.11 41.06
CA VAL A 776 1.19 12.68 40.72
C VAL A 776 2.13 12.20 39.58
N ASN A 777 3.28 12.84 39.39
CA ASN A 777 4.31 12.35 38.45
C ASN A 777 5.19 11.24 39.07
N LEU A 778 5.17 11.10 40.41
CA LEU A 778 5.80 10.03 41.19
C LEU A 778 7.33 9.94 41.13
N ASN A 779 8.00 10.77 40.34
CA ASN A 779 9.44 10.67 40.06
C ASN A 779 10.25 11.96 40.20
N PHE A 780 9.62 13.13 40.36
CA PHE A 780 10.36 14.37 40.59
C PHE A 780 11.08 14.34 41.94
N LYS A 781 12.40 14.51 41.92
CA LYS A 781 13.25 14.59 43.14
C LYS A 781 13.61 16.02 43.53
N GLU A 782 13.61 16.90 42.54
CA GLU A 782 13.86 18.32 42.65
C GLU A 782 13.07 19.05 41.56
N ILE A 783 12.86 20.34 41.76
CA ILE A 783 12.25 21.24 40.78
C ILE A 783 12.90 22.63 40.93
N ASP A 784 13.32 23.22 39.82
CA ASP A 784 13.79 24.61 39.79
C ASP A 784 12.69 25.52 39.24
N ILE A 785 12.18 26.38 40.11
CA ILE A 785 11.16 27.40 39.81
C ILE A 785 11.65 28.82 40.10
N SER A 786 12.96 29.00 40.26
CA SER A 786 13.58 30.28 40.67
C SER A 786 13.37 31.41 39.67
N ASN A 787 13.20 31.07 38.38
CA ASN A 787 12.94 32.03 37.30
C ASN A 787 11.44 32.36 37.13
N ASN A 788 10.53 31.54 37.68
CA ASN A 788 9.08 31.68 37.48
C ASN A 788 8.47 32.61 38.54
N LYS A 789 8.91 33.87 38.55
CA LYS A 789 8.59 34.86 39.61
C LYS A 789 7.12 35.27 39.68
N LYS A 790 6.36 35.03 38.62
CA LYS A 790 4.92 35.29 38.51
C LYS A 790 4.04 34.14 39.00
N LEU A 791 4.64 33.06 39.50
CA LEU A 791 3.89 31.87 39.93
C LEU A 791 2.97 32.21 41.10
N LYS A 792 1.67 31.99 40.91
CA LYS A 792 0.60 32.18 41.90
C LYS A 792 0.10 30.86 42.46
N SER A 793 0.14 29.79 41.66
CA SER A 793 -0.32 28.45 42.08
C SER A 793 0.72 27.40 41.72
N LEU A 794 1.16 26.63 42.72
CA LEU A 794 2.03 25.47 42.56
C LEU A 794 1.39 24.24 43.19
N ASP A 795 1.15 23.23 42.37
CA ASP A 795 0.84 21.87 42.83
C ASP A 795 1.97 20.93 42.40
N CYS A 796 2.67 20.39 43.39
CA CYS A 796 3.70 19.38 43.20
C CYS A 796 3.46 18.15 44.09
N HIS A 797 2.21 17.91 44.49
CA HIS A 797 1.85 16.81 45.38
C HIS A 797 2.18 15.43 44.78
N ALA A 798 2.40 14.43 45.64
CA ALA A 798 2.66 13.05 45.24
C ALA A 798 3.84 12.91 44.26
N ASN A 799 4.98 13.46 44.66
CA ASN A 799 6.27 13.29 44.01
C ASN A 799 7.30 12.77 45.03
N LYS A 800 8.60 12.92 44.74
CA LYS A 800 9.71 12.51 45.61
C LYS A 800 10.61 13.68 45.95
N LEU A 801 10.05 14.89 46.03
CA LEU A 801 10.80 16.11 46.27
C LEU A 801 11.43 16.06 47.67
N LYS A 802 12.74 16.21 47.74
CA LYS A 802 13.49 16.29 49.02
C LYS A 802 13.68 17.72 49.50
N ILE A 803 13.74 18.65 48.55
CA ILE A 803 13.93 20.07 48.74
C ILE A 803 12.95 20.78 47.81
N LEU A 804 12.34 21.86 48.30
CA LEU A 804 11.52 22.78 47.52
C LEU A 804 11.90 24.20 47.92
N ASP A 805 12.45 24.96 46.98
CA ASP A 805 12.77 26.38 47.16
C ASP A 805 11.71 27.24 46.45
N VAL A 806 10.95 27.99 47.25
CA VAL A 806 9.90 28.93 46.79
C VAL A 806 10.27 30.40 47.08
N SER A 807 11.53 30.67 47.43
CA SER A 807 11.96 31.99 47.94
C SER A 807 11.83 33.13 46.94
N GLU A 808 11.91 32.83 45.63
CA GLU A 808 11.74 33.81 44.54
C GLU A 808 10.28 33.95 44.09
N ASN A 809 9.39 33.01 44.43
CA ASN A 809 7.98 32.98 44.01
C ASN A 809 7.09 33.82 44.95
N LYS A 810 7.38 35.12 45.06
CA LYS A 810 6.75 36.02 46.04
C LYS A 810 5.25 36.24 45.82
N GLU A 811 4.76 35.95 44.63
CA GLU A 811 3.34 36.06 44.24
C GLU A 811 2.53 34.79 44.56
N LEU A 812 3.13 33.75 45.17
CA LEU A 812 2.46 32.48 45.43
C LEU A 812 1.28 32.64 46.41
N GLU A 813 0.11 32.18 45.98
CA GLU A 813 -1.17 32.20 46.70
C GLU A 813 -1.61 30.77 47.09
N TYR A 814 -1.27 29.76 46.28
CA TYR A 814 -1.57 28.34 46.52
C TYR A 814 -0.30 27.48 46.43
N LEU A 815 -0.05 26.66 47.45
CA LEU A 815 1.01 25.66 47.46
C LEU A 815 0.52 24.32 47.99
N ASP A 816 0.52 23.30 47.13
CA ASP A 816 0.42 21.90 47.54
C ASP A 816 1.74 21.17 47.25
N CYS A 817 2.44 20.83 48.33
CA CYS A 817 3.65 19.99 48.29
C CYS A 817 3.49 18.74 49.17
N SER A 818 2.24 18.33 49.42
CA SER A 818 1.92 17.14 50.21
C SER A 818 2.43 15.86 49.55
N ASN A 819 2.58 14.79 50.34
CA ASN A 819 3.00 13.49 49.83
C ASN A 819 4.35 13.52 49.08
N ASN A 820 5.33 14.24 49.60
CA ASN A 820 6.70 14.29 49.08
C ASN A 820 7.70 13.68 50.10
N GLU A 821 8.99 14.00 49.95
CA GLU A 821 10.07 13.61 50.85
C GLU A 821 10.73 14.83 51.52
N LEU A 822 10.00 15.96 51.66
CA LEU A 822 10.55 17.20 52.18
C LEU A 822 10.92 17.06 53.65
N THR A 823 12.09 17.58 54.02
CA THR A 823 12.57 17.62 55.42
C THR A 823 12.43 19.00 56.06
N ARG A 824 12.26 20.05 55.24
CA ARG A 824 12.00 21.43 55.64
C ARG A 824 11.27 22.17 54.53
N LEU A 825 10.51 23.20 54.90
CA LEU A 825 9.89 24.14 53.97
C LEU A 825 9.94 25.56 54.55
N ASP A 826 10.54 26.49 53.78
CA ASP A 826 10.57 27.91 54.13
C ASP A 826 9.61 28.69 53.22
N ILE A 827 8.64 29.37 53.83
CA ILE A 827 7.66 30.21 53.13
C ILE A 827 7.76 31.69 53.52
N SER A 828 8.84 32.10 54.18
CA SER A 828 8.98 33.45 54.75
C SER A 828 8.87 34.59 53.73
N ASN A 829 9.19 34.30 52.47
CA ASN A 829 9.06 35.23 51.34
C ASN A 829 7.69 35.19 50.65
N ASN A 830 6.86 34.17 50.89
CA ASN A 830 5.57 33.95 50.21
C ASN A 830 4.42 34.56 51.01
N LYS A 831 4.45 35.89 51.18
CA LYS A 831 3.53 36.63 52.06
C LYS A 831 2.08 36.63 51.57
N ASN A 832 1.85 36.29 50.31
CA ASN A 832 0.53 36.23 49.68
C ASN A 832 -0.11 34.84 49.77
N LEU A 833 0.54 33.87 50.44
CA LEU A 833 0.06 32.49 50.48
C LEU A 833 -1.25 32.39 51.28
N LEU A 834 -2.25 31.76 50.68
CA LEU A 834 -3.62 31.63 51.20
C LEU A 834 -3.94 30.17 51.54
N VAL A 835 -3.37 29.23 50.79
CA VAL A 835 -3.54 27.77 50.98
C VAL A 835 -2.17 27.10 51.01
N LEU A 836 -1.95 26.25 52.02
CA LEU A 836 -0.73 25.46 52.16
C LEU A 836 -1.05 24.02 52.56
N LEU A 837 -0.74 23.07 51.69
CA LEU A 837 -0.83 21.64 51.95
C LEU A 837 0.58 21.05 51.92
N CYS A 838 1.08 20.60 53.07
CA CYS A 838 2.43 20.07 53.23
C CYS A 838 2.50 18.82 54.12
N ASP A 839 1.36 18.16 54.35
CA ASP A 839 1.28 16.87 55.02
C ASP A 839 1.97 15.74 54.22
N ASN A 840 2.15 14.59 54.87
CA ASN A 840 2.76 13.38 54.32
C ASN A 840 4.20 13.58 53.78
N ASN A 841 4.98 14.43 54.44
CA ASN A 841 6.42 14.66 54.21
C ASN A 841 7.26 14.09 55.37
N TYR A 842 8.56 14.38 55.43
CA TYR A 842 9.46 13.99 56.54
C TYR A 842 9.89 15.21 57.39
N MET A 843 9.06 16.25 57.47
CA MET A 843 9.41 17.48 58.19
C MET A 843 9.32 17.30 59.70
N THR A 844 10.31 17.82 60.42
CA THR A 844 10.25 17.99 61.88
C THR A 844 9.45 19.26 62.25
N PHE A 845 9.22 19.53 63.54
CA PHE A 845 8.54 20.77 63.93
C PHE A 845 9.34 22.02 63.54
N SER A 846 10.68 21.97 63.63
CA SER A 846 11.55 23.07 63.19
C SER A 846 11.63 23.21 61.66
N GLY A 847 11.36 22.13 60.92
CA GLY A 847 11.28 22.11 59.47
C GLY A 847 9.92 22.58 58.91
N LEU A 848 8.87 22.63 59.74
CA LEU A 848 7.54 23.07 59.34
C LEU A 848 7.42 24.60 59.33
N PRO A 849 6.76 25.18 58.32
CA PRO A 849 6.52 26.62 58.27
C PRO A 849 5.43 27.03 59.26
N ILE A 850 5.60 28.17 59.93
CA ILE A 850 4.53 28.76 60.75
C ILE A 850 3.62 29.58 59.84
N PHE A 851 2.46 29.02 59.51
CA PHE A 851 1.47 29.69 58.65
C PHE A 851 0.47 30.50 59.48
N LYS A 852 0.30 31.78 59.16
CA LYS A 852 -0.70 32.67 59.79
C LYS A 852 -1.73 33.08 58.75
N LEU A 853 -2.98 32.69 58.96
CA LEU A 853 -4.10 33.08 58.10
C LEU A 853 -4.27 34.60 58.10
N GLY A 854 -4.22 35.22 56.92
CA GLY A 854 -4.66 36.60 56.72
C GLY A 854 -6.18 36.74 56.91
N SER A 855 -6.63 37.90 57.39
CA SER A 855 -8.06 38.20 57.60
C SER A 855 -8.87 37.98 56.32
N SER A 856 -9.94 37.20 56.43
CA SER A 856 -10.74 36.68 55.33
C SER A 856 -11.73 37.67 54.74
N GLU A 857 -11.69 37.93 53.42
CA GLU A 857 -12.87 38.19 52.59
C GLU A 857 -12.67 37.64 51.16
N GLN A 858 -13.55 36.67 50.80
CA GLN A 858 -13.84 36.10 49.47
C GLN A 858 -12.73 35.38 48.67
N LEU A 859 -12.58 34.06 48.88
CA LEU A 859 -12.00 33.11 47.91
C LEU A 859 -12.79 31.79 47.86
N PRO A 860 -12.81 31.05 46.73
CA PRO A 860 -13.84 30.02 46.45
C PRO A 860 -13.65 28.65 47.09
N TYR A 861 -12.55 28.39 47.80
CA TYR A 861 -12.31 27.12 48.49
C TYR A 861 -11.61 27.40 49.83
N GLY A 862 -12.17 26.89 50.92
CA GLY A 862 -11.85 27.27 52.29
C GLY A 862 -10.35 27.24 52.61
N TYR A 863 -9.90 28.21 53.41
CA TYR A 863 -8.57 28.26 53.98
C TYR A 863 -8.17 26.90 54.55
N ALA A 864 -7.20 26.24 53.90
CA ALA A 864 -6.68 24.95 54.34
C ALA A 864 -5.18 25.10 54.61
N TYR A 865 -4.79 24.89 55.86
CA TYR A 865 -3.41 24.64 56.24
C TYR A 865 -3.32 23.20 56.75
N SER A 866 -2.79 22.32 55.90
CA SER A 866 -2.61 20.91 56.22
C SER A 866 -1.13 20.61 56.39
N TYR A 867 -0.75 20.21 57.61
CA TYR A 867 0.63 19.84 57.96
C TYR A 867 0.72 18.46 58.64
N SER A 868 -0.42 17.78 58.85
CA SER A 868 -0.52 16.50 59.57
C SER A 868 -1.34 15.50 58.76
N PRO A 869 -0.93 14.21 58.69
CA PRO A 869 0.22 13.62 59.37
C PRO A 869 1.55 13.94 58.67
N GLN A 870 2.69 13.78 59.37
CA GLN A 870 4.00 13.63 58.73
C GLN A 870 4.41 12.14 58.76
N LYS A 871 5.21 11.71 57.78
CA LYS A 871 5.77 10.35 57.74
C LYS A 871 6.77 10.17 58.90
N PRO A 872 6.91 8.95 59.45
CA PRO A 872 7.92 8.67 60.46
C PRO A 872 9.34 8.98 59.96
N ILE A 873 10.13 9.63 60.79
CA ILE A 873 11.52 9.97 60.50
C ILE A 873 12.42 8.86 61.04
N TRP A 874 13.30 8.33 60.20
CA TRP A 874 14.22 7.25 60.56
C TRP A 874 15.65 7.78 60.63
N ALA A 875 16.39 7.40 61.66
CA ALA A 875 17.80 7.73 61.81
C ALA A 875 18.63 6.50 62.16
N GLU A 876 19.84 6.43 61.62
CA GLU A 876 20.84 5.42 61.98
C GLU A 876 21.53 5.81 63.29
N ASN A 877 21.84 4.83 64.14
CA ASN A 877 22.63 5.05 65.35
C ASN A 877 24.12 4.79 65.07
N PRO A 878 24.95 5.82 64.80
CA PRO A 878 26.39 5.66 64.79
C PRO A 878 26.87 5.43 66.23
N SER A 879 27.55 4.32 66.46
CA SER A 879 28.15 3.87 67.72
C SER A 879 28.52 5.02 68.68
N ASN A 880 27.81 5.13 69.81
CA ASN A 880 28.02 6.04 70.94
C ASN A 880 27.67 7.55 70.77
N GLN A 881 26.67 7.93 69.97
CA GLN A 881 26.26 9.36 69.88
C GLN A 881 24.97 9.72 70.64
N ILE A 882 24.99 10.94 71.20
CA ILE A 882 23.82 11.66 71.71
C ILE A 882 22.88 11.90 70.54
N ILE A 883 21.62 11.49 70.67
CA ILE A 883 20.55 11.85 69.73
C ILE A 883 20.15 13.28 70.05
N ASP A 884 20.60 14.20 69.21
CA ASP A 884 20.39 15.64 69.40
C ASP A 884 19.12 16.09 68.66
N LEU A 885 18.00 16.18 69.38
CA LEU A 885 16.74 16.77 68.91
C LEU A 885 16.53 18.17 69.51
N SER A 886 17.61 18.87 69.88
CA SER A 886 17.53 20.19 70.51
C SER A 886 16.91 21.26 69.60
N SER A 887 17.03 21.11 68.27
CA SER A 887 16.33 21.95 67.29
C SER A 887 14.81 21.86 67.43
N GLU A 888 14.30 20.76 67.97
CA GLU A 888 12.87 20.51 68.16
C GLU A 888 12.38 20.94 69.54
N TYR A 889 13.26 21.40 70.45
CA TYR A 889 12.90 21.60 71.87
C TYR A 889 11.94 22.77 72.09
N ASN A 890 12.18 23.91 71.44
CA ASN A 890 11.36 25.12 71.58
C ASN A 890 10.99 25.63 70.19
N ILE A 891 9.72 25.47 69.84
CA ILE A 891 9.18 25.88 68.55
C ILE A 891 8.22 27.03 68.81
N ASN A 892 8.59 28.23 68.36
CA ASN A 892 7.79 29.45 68.51
C ASN A 892 7.35 29.76 69.96
N GLY A 893 8.22 29.49 70.95
CA GLY A 893 7.94 29.73 72.36
C GLY A 893 7.22 28.59 73.08
N ASN A 894 6.83 27.52 72.36
CA ASN A 894 6.20 26.34 72.93
C ASN A 894 7.22 25.19 73.08
N ILE A 895 7.28 24.58 74.26
CA ILE A 895 8.19 23.46 74.56
C ILE A 895 7.61 22.16 73.99
N THR A 896 8.44 21.37 73.31
CA THR A 896 8.08 20.04 72.78
C THR A 896 8.08 19.00 73.89
N THR A 897 7.03 18.18 73.92
CA THR A 897 6.95 16.99 74.78
C THR A 897 7.43 15.76 74.02
N TYR A 898 8.36 15.01 74.63
CA TYR A 898 8.95 13.81 74.04
C TYR A 898 8.47 12.56 74.80
N HIS A 899 8.06 11.53 74.07
CA HIS A 899 7.63 10.24 74.59
C HIS A 899 8.43 9.13 73.91
N TRP A 900 9.39 8.55 74.64
CA TRP A 900 10.27 7.49 74.13
C TRP A 900 9.69 6.10 74.43
N PHE A 901 9.85 5.17 73.50
CA PHE A 901 9.41 3.78 73.59
C PHE A 901 10.57 2.85 73.19
N ASP A 902 10.99 1.99 74.14
CA ASP A 902 11.65 0.70 73.90
C ASP A 902 11.15 -0.27 74.97
N GLY A 903 11.22 -1.57 74.71
CA GLY A 903 10.48 -2.63 75.38
C GLY A 903 10.62 -2.84 76.90
N GLU A 904 11.12 -1.92 77.75
CA GLU A 904 10.78 -1.78 79.20
C GLU A 904 11.63 -0.72 79.97
N VAL A 905 11.63 0.59 79.61
CA VAL A 905 12.36 1.60 80.43
C VAL A 905 11.56 2.88 80.75
N THR A 906 11.61 3.26 82.03
CA THR A 906 11.08 4.47 82.70
C THR A 906 11.61 5.79 82.09
N PRO A 907 10.86 6.91 82.20
CA PRO A 907 11.17 8.16 81.50
C PRO A 907 12.53 8.73 81.93
N LEU A 908 13.43 8.94 80.97
CA LEU A 908 14.71 9.61 81.20
C LEU A 908 14.64 11.05 80.68
N TYR A 909 14.94 12.00 81.57
CA TYR A 909 15.03 13.43 81.31
C TYR A 909 15.90 13.74 80.08
N SER A 910 15.35 14.45 79.09
CA SER A 910 16.14 15.18 78.09
C SER A 910 16.27 16.63 78.56
N ALA A 911 17.48 17.07 78.92
CA ALA A 911 17.76 18.50 79.00
C ALA A 911 17.82 19.04 77.56
N ASP A 912 17.00 20.05 77.26
CA ASP A 912 17.01 20.80 76.00
C ASP A 912 16.97 19.94 74.72
N GLY A 913 16.20 18.84 74.70
CA GLY A 913 16.00 18.00 73.52
C GLY A 913 17.13 17.02 73.18
N LYS A 914 18.13 16.85 74.05
CA LYS A 914 19.21 15.85 73.86
C LYS A 914 18.89 14.55 74.59
N PHE A 915 18.99 13.42 73.88
CA PHE A 915 18.78 12.08 74.44
C PHE A 915 20.07 11.25 74.33
N ILE A 916 20.48 10.60 75.42
CA ILE A 916 21.67 9.75 75.48
C ILE A 916 21.23 8.30 75.55
N ALA A 917 21.41 7.53 74.47
CA ALA A 917 21.17 6.10 74.47
C ALA A 917 22.27 5.38 75.30
N LYS A 918 21.89 4.41 76.15
CA LYS A 918 22.85 3.59 76.92
C LYS A 918 23.60 2.60 76.00
N ASN A 919 24.90 2.40 76.23
CA ASN A 919 25.83 1.68 75.35
C ASN A 919 25.51 0.19 75.06
N ASP A 920 24.66 -0.48 75.85
CA ASP A 920 24.63 -1.96 75.90
C ASP A 920 23.32 -2.63 75.45
N GLN A 921 22.38 -1.93 74.80
CA GLN A 921 21.09 -2.55 74.40
C GLN A 921 20.84 -2.65 72.89
N THR A 922 20.14 -3.72 72.49
CA THR A 922 19.93 -4.24 71.12
C THR A 922 18.58 -3.85 70.49
N TYR A 923 17.83 -2.90 71.06
CA TYR A 923 16.49 -2.55 70.58
C TYR A 923 16.46 -1.30 69.68
N SER A 924 15.50 -1.25 68.75
CA SER A 924 15.11 -0.02 68.06
C SER A 924 14.35 0.90 69.02
N VAL A 925 14.73 2.17 69.07
CA VAL A 925 14.13 3.17 69.97
C VAL A 925 13.22 4.09 69.15
N ALA A 926 11.97 4.28 69.58
CA ALA A 926 11.04 5.22 68.95
C ALA A 926 10.76 6.41 69.88
N CYS A 927 10.66 7.62 69.34
CA CYS A 927 10.19 8.82 70.03
C CYS A 927 8.92 9.33 69.37
N SER A 928 7.88 9.62 70.14
CA SER A 928 6.74 10.41 69.72
C SER A 928 6.89 11.82 70.31
N MET A 929 6.84 12.84 69.45
CA MET A 929 6.96 14.24 69.84
C MET A 929 5.65 14.99 69.56
N LYS A 930 5.27 15.88 70.47
CA LYS A 930 4.14 16.82 70.31
C LYS A 930 4.58 18.23 70.70
N ASN A 931 4.10 19.24 69.99
CA ASN A 931 4.36 20.65 70.29
C ASN A 931 3.09 21.47 70.10
N ALA A 932 2.79 22.40 71.02
CA ALA A 932 1.56 23.20 70.97
C ALA A 932 1.49 24.19 69.79
N THR A 933 2.61 24.48 69.12
CA THR A 933 2.63 25.24 67.86
C THR A 933 1.95 24.49 66.71
N PHE A 934 1.95 23.15 66.74
CA PHE A 934 1.33 22.28 65.75
C PHE A 934 0.44 21.23 66.46
N PRO A 935 -0.72 21.66 67.01
CA PRO A 935 -1.50 20.86 67.97
C PRO A 935 -2.02 19.52 67.41
N ASP A 936 -2.25 19.44 66.09
CA ASP A 936 -2.78 18.26 65.42
C ASP A 936 -1.69 17.32 64.88
N LEU A 937 -0.40 17.64 65.11
CA LEU A 937 0.72 16.85 64.62
C LEU A 937 1.42 16.09 65.75
N THR A 938 1.59 14.80 65.53
CA THR A 938 2.47 13.94 66.33
C THR A 938 3.58 13.41 65.44
N ILE A 939 4.83 13.78 65.73
CA ILE A 939 5.98 13.32 64.95
C ILE A 939 6.50 12.02 65.56
N GLN A 940 6.68 11.00 64.73
CA GLN A 940 7.33 9.76 65.13
C GLN A 940 8.77 9.76 64.61
N TYR A 941 9.73 9.66 65.52
CA TYR A 941 11.16 9.48 65.23
C TYR A 941 11.53 8.05 65.59
N ARG A 942 12.27 7.34 64.74
CA ARG A 942 12.67 5.95 64.98
C ARG A 942 14.15 5.77 64.71
N ILE A 943 14.82 5.05 65.59
CA ILE A 943 16.27 4.86 65.56
C ILE A 943 16.54 3.37 65.58
N VAL A 944 17.30 2.89 64.60
CA VAL A 944 17.68 1.49 64.51
C VAL A 944 19.21 1.38 64.49
N LYS A 945 19.75 0.44 65.28
CA LYS A 945 21.19 0.15 65.34
C LYS A 945 21.59 -0.57 64.06
N THR A 946 22.53 -0.01 63.31
CA THR A 946 23.10 -0.66 62.13
C THR A 946 24.03 -1.78 62.58
N SER A 947 23.56 -3.03 62.59
CA SER A 947 24.48 -4.17 62.47
C SER A 947 24.99 -4.17 61.03
N SER A 948 26.13 -3.52 60.83
CA SER A 948 26.85 -3.51 59.57
C SER A 948 27.33 -4.93 59.24
N ILE A 949 26.52 -5.66 58.47
CA ILE A 949 26.88 -6.55 57.35
C ILE A 949 25.57 -6.75 56.57
N PRO A 950 25.48 -6.36 55.28
CA PRO A 950 24.39 -6.80 54.41
C PRO A 950 24.30 -8.33 54.46
N ILE A 951 23.12 -8.89 54.70
CA ILE A 951 22.94 -10.34 54.66
C ILE A 951 23.13 -10.80 53.20
N GLU A 952 24.35 -11.20 52.84
CA GLU A 952 24.62 -11.91 51.60
C GLU A 952 24.34 -13.40 51.79
N LEU A 953 23.34 -13.91 51.05
CA LEU A 953 23.14 -15.34 50.87
C LEU A 953 24.27 -15.88 49.98
N LYS A 954 25.27 -16.53 50.60
CA LYS A 954 26.42 -17.07 49.84
C LYS A 954 26.08 -18.29 49.00
N ASP A 955 25.08 -19.10 49.40
CA ASP A 955 24.70 -20.35 48.72
C ASP A 955 23.17 -20.58 48.68
N HIS A 956 22.75 -21.47 47.77
CA HIS A 956 21.38 -21.68 47.27
C HIS A 956 20.28 -21.85 48.34
N LEU A 957 19.18 -21.11 48.17
CA LEU A 957 17.91 -21.35 48.87
C LEU A 957 17.17 -22.47 48.12
N LYS A 958 17.03 -23.65 48.74
CA LYS A 958 16.30 -24.79 48.16
C LYS A 958 14.92 -24.89 48.79
N VAL A 959 13.88 -24.53 48.07
CA VAL A 959 12.54 -25.06 48.41
C VAL A 959 12.59 -26.55 48.07
N ASN A 960 12.21 -27.44 49.00
CA ASN A 960 12.19 -28.86 48.69
C ASN A 960 11.07 -29.09 47.67
N LEU A 961 11.49 -29.21 46.41
CA LEU A 961 10.69 -28.95 45.22
C LEU A 961 10.23 -30.24 44.57
N GLU A 962 10.07 -31.32 45.33
CA GLU A 962 9.57 -32.53 44.70
C GLU A 962 8.12 -32.37 44.21
N ASN A 963 7.27 -31.44 44.71
CA ASN A 963 5.85 -31.41 44.29
C ASN A 963 5.01 -30.12 44.49
N ILE A 964 5.56 -28.90 44.58
CA ILE A 964 4.71 -27.72 44.87
C ILE A 964 4.92 -26.56 43.88
N HIS A 965 4.28 -26.68 42.71
CA HIS A 965 4.06 -25.56 41.76
C HIS A 965 2.73 -24.82 42.00
N SER A 966 1.90 -25.35 42.92
CA SER A 966 0.65 -24.73 43.36
C SER A 966 0.35 -25.01 44.83
N ILE A 967 -0.19 -24.02 45.55
CA ILE A 967 -0.48 -24.08 46.98
C ILE A 967 -1.95 -23.76 47.23
N ASN A 968 -2.63 -24.64 47.95
CA ASN A 968 -3.98 -24.41 48.43
C ASN A 968 -3.95 -23.67 49.78
N LYS A 969 -4.95 -22.83 50.08
CA LYS A 969 -4.94 -21.92 51.26
C LYS A 969 -4.68 -22.63 52.61
N ASN A 970 -5.06 -23.90 52.74
CA ASN A 970 -4.94 -24.66 53.98
C ASN A 970 -3.74 -25.64 54.02
N GLN A 971 -2.86 -25.60 53.01
CA GLN A 971 -1.71 -26.49 52.92
C GLN A 971 -0.45 -25.84 53.52
N THR A 972 0.26 -26.57 54.38
CA THR A 972 1.58 -26.18 54.86
C THR A 972 2.67 -26.70 53.92
N PHE A 973 3.77 -25.96 53.79
CA PHE A 973 4.91 -26.34 52.96
C PHE A 973 6.23 -25.89 53.60
N GLN A 974 7.35 -26.52 53.22
CA GLN A 974 8.66 -26.28 53.84
C GLN A 974 9.63 -25.58 52.90
N ILE A 975 10.30 -24.54 53.40
CA ILE A 975 11.35 -23.79 52.72
C ILE A 975 12.68 -24.10 53.42
N TYR A 976 13.69 -24.56 52.69
CA TYR A 976 15.01 -24.87 53.24
C TYR A 976 16.00 -23.78 52.83
N ALA A 977 16.47 -23.00 53.79
CA ALA A 977 17.47 -21.97 53.57
C ALA A 977 18.83 -22.46 54.05
N ASN A 978 19.70 -22.88 53.13
CA ASN A 978 21.02 -23.39 53.50
C ASN A 978 22.02 -22.23 53.63
N THR A 979 22.15 -21.65 54.82
CA THR A 979 22.83 -20.35 54.93
C THR A 979 23.59 -20.15 56.24
N ASN A 980 24.80 -19.57 56.16
CA ASN A 980 25.49 -18.90 57.28
C ASN A 980 24.98 -17.45 57.39
N ILE A 981 23.75 -17.24 57.85
CA ILE A 981 23.20 -15.89 58.14
C ILE A 981 23.56 -15.53 59.59
N ALA A 982 24.07 -14.31 59.80
CA ALA A 982 24.45 -13.82 61.12
C ALA A 982 23.25 -13.72 62.10
N ASN A 983 22.02 -13.56 61.59
CA ASN A 983 20.79 -13.55 62.39
C ASN A 983 19.57 -14.15 61.64
N PRO A 984 19.37 -15.48 61.63
CA PRO A 984 18.34 -16.15 60.84
C PRO A 984 16.90 -15.89 61.31
N ASP A 985 16.70 -15.18 62.43
CA ASP A 985 15.39 -14.86 63.00
C ASP A 985 14.71 -13.65 62.33
N GLU A 986 15.44 -12.89 61.52
CA GLU A 986 14.94 -11.71 60.79
C GLU A 986 14.52 -12.00 59.33
N LEU A 987 14.84 -13.19 58.81
CA LEU A 987 14.46 -13.62 57.46
C LEU A 987 12.95 -13.85 57.36
N ARG A 988 12.30 -13.27 56.34
CA ARG A 988 10.87 -13.44 56.02
C ARG A 988 10.68 -13.83 54.56
N PHE A 989 9.50 -14.35 54.24
CA PHE A 989 9.12 -14.78 52.88
C PHE A 989 7.75 -14.22 52.51
N GLY A 990 7.61 -13.69 51.29
CA GLY A 990 6.37 -13.08 50.80
C GLY A 990 6.04 -13.50 49.36
N LEU A 991 4.79 -13.26 48.95
CA LEU A 991 4.32 -13.52 47.59
C LEU A 991 4.20 -12.23 46.79
N TYR A 992 4.92 -12.16 45.67
CA TYR A 992 4.96 -11.06 44.73
C TYR A 992 3.93 -11.25 43.64
N ASN A 993 3.03 -10.28 43.42
CA ASN A 993 2.18 -10.30 42.24
C ASN A 993 2.85 -9.52 41.09
N PRO A 994 3.26 -10.20 40.00
CA PRO A 994 3.96 -9.55 38.91
C PRO A 994 3.08 -8.62 38.06
N ALA A 995 1.75 -8.73 38.13
CA ALA A 995 0.85 -7.91 37.31
C ALA A 995 0.69 -6.47 37.84
N ASN A 996 0.85 -6.25 39.15
CA ASN A 996 0.70 -4.95 39.78
C ASN A 996 1.88 -4.53 40.67
N GLY A 997 2.91 -5.37 40.79
CA GLY A 997 4.14 -5.07 41.54
C GLY A 997 4.00 -5.18 43.05
N ASP A 998 2.87 -5.70 43.56
CA ASP A 998 2.54 -5.70 44.98
C ASP A 998 3.13 -6.94 45.66
N LEU A 999 4.03 -6.75 46.64
CA LEU A 999 4.69 -7.83 47.40
C LEU A 999 4.11 -7.91 48.81
N ARG A 1000 3.13 -8.81 49.02
CA ARG A 1000 2.40 -8.91 50.29
C ARG A 1000 3.04 -9.93 51.23
N ASP A 1001 3.04 -9.65 52.53
CA ASP A 1001 3.40 -10.59 53.61
C ASP A 1001 2.35 -11.71 53.74
N SER A 1002 2.27 -12.52 52.70
CA SER A 1002 1.17 -13.44 52.42
C SER A 1002 1.35 -14.81 53.08
N LEU A 1003 2.48 -15.02 53.75
CA LEU A 1003 2.90 -16.27 54.35
C LEU A 1003 3.06 -16.13 55.87
N ILE A 1004 2.59 -17.14 56.58
CA ILE A 1004 2.77 -17.32 58.03
C ILE A 1004 3.83 -18.41 58.20
N VAL A 1005 4.89 -18.14 58.96
CA VAL A 1005 5.82 -19.18 59.40
C VAL A 1005 5.17 -19.91 60.58
N VAL A 1006 4.74 -21.15 60.35
CA VAL A 1006 4.04 -22.00 61.32
C VAL A 1006 5.03 -22.65 62.30
N SER A 1007 6.23 -23.00 61.84
CA SER A 1007 7.33 -23.45 62.72
C SER A 1007 8.68 -23.29 62.03
N LYS A 1008 9.75 -23.21 62.84
CA LYS A 1008 11.14 -23.11 62.37
C LYS A 1008 12.02 -24.10 63.14
N THR A 1009 12.75 -24.93 62.43
CA THR A 1009 13.74 -25.86 63.02
C THR A 1009 15.01 -25.83 62.17
N ASN A 1010 16.11 -25.37 62.76
CA ASN A 1010 17.39 -25.12 62.04
C ASN A 1010 17.17 -24.26 60.78
N ASN A 1011 17.56 -24.80 59.62
CA ASN A 1011 17.52 -24.17 58.30
C ASN A 1011 16.19 -24.44 57.56
N VAL A 1012 15.15 -24.94 58.25
CA VAL A 1012 13.85 -25.32 57.64
C VAL A 1012 12.72 -24.47 58.21
N PHE A 1013 12.01 -23.76 57.34
CA PHE A 1013 10.85 -22.93 57.66
C PHE A 1013 9.59 -23.63 57.15
N THR A 1014 8.66 -23.99 58.05
CA THR A 1014 7.35 -24.51 57.67
C THR A 1014 6.38 -23.33 57.57
N CYS A 1015 5.82 -23.09 56.39
CA CYS A 1015 5.01 -21.92 56.06
C CYS A 1015 3.58 -22.31 55.63
N GLN A 1016 2.62 -21.39 55.81
CA GLN A 1016 1.24 -21.50 55.34
C GLN A 1016 0.75 -20.15 54.77
N LEU A 1017 -0.18 -20.16 53.83
CA LEU A 1017 -0.80 -18.93 53.31
C LEU A 1017 -1.71 -18.27 54.35
N ARG A 1018 -1.69 -16.94 54.42
CA ARG A 1018 -2.70 -16.17 55.17
C ARG A 1018 -4.07 -16.34 54.50
N SER A 1019 -5.14 -16.40 55.30
CA SER A 1019 -6.52 -16.59 54.82
C SER A 1019 -6.98 -15.54 53.79
N GLN A 1020 -6.43 -14.32 53.90
CA GLN A 1020 -6.74 -13.15 53.06
C GLN A 1020 -5.95 -13.08 51.75
N THR A 1021 -5.06 -14.04 51.45
CA THR A 1021 -4.30 -14.04 50.19
C THR A 1021 -5.22 -14.36 49.01
N ASN A 1022 -5.17 -13.57 47.93
CA ASN A 1022 -6.01 -13.75 46.75
C ASN A 1022 -5.48 -14.88 45.83
N TYR A 1023 -6.35 -15.51 45.05
CA TYR A 1023 -5.97 -16.52 44.06
C TYR A 1023 -5.20 -15.89 42.88
N GLY A 1024 -4.29 -16.64 42.27
CA GLY A 1024 -3.48 -16.12 41.15
C GLY A 1024 -2.04 -16.65 41.11
N SER A 1025 -1.25 -16.14 40.16
CA SER A 1025 0.16 -16.47 39.98
C SER A 1025 1.05 -15.45 40.69
N TYR A 1026 1.97 -15.93 41.52
CA TYR A 1026 2.86 -15.11 42.34
C TYR A 1026 4.30 -15.58 42.23
N MET A 1027 5.25 -14.76 42.70
CA MET A 1027 6.63 -15.20 42.92
C MET A 1027 6.98 -15.20 44.41
N LEU A 1028 7.60 -16.25 44.90
CA LEU A 1028 8.11 -16.33 46.27
C LEU A 1028 9.41 -15.53 46.39
N MET A 1029 9.48 -14.60 47.34
CA MET A 1029 10.68 -13.77 47.56
C MET A 1029 11.07 -13.71 49.05
N PRO A 1030 12.36 -13.89 49.38
CA PRO A 1030 12.89 -13.61 50.71
C PRO A 1030 13.15 -12.10 50.89
N TYR A 1031 12.91 -11.59 52.10
CA TYR A 1031 13.15 -10.19 52.44
C TYR A 1031 13.44 -10.04 53.94
N THR A 1032 14.02 -8.90 54.32
CA THR A 1032 14.24 -8.49 55.72
C THR A 1032 13.64 -7.10 55.95
N TYR A 1033 13.54 -6.71 57.22
CA TYR A 1033 13.22 -5.34 57.61
C TYR A 1033 14.48 -4.71 58.22
N GLU A 1034 15.03 -3.72 57.53
CA GLU A 1034 16.11 -2.88 58.06
C GLU A 1034 15.57 -1.47 58.25
N LEU A 1035 15.71 -0.89 59.44
CA LEU A 1035 15.18 0.45 59.74
C LEU A 1035 13.66 0.59 59.46
N GLY A 1036 12.90 -0.50 59.64
CA GLY A 1036 11.45 -0.55 59.38
C GLY A 1036 11.04 -0.37 57.92
N GLU A 1037 12.01 -0.14 57.04
CA GLU A 1037 11.85 -0.28 55.61
C GLU A 1037 12.14 -1.72 55.23
N ARG A 1038 11.30 -2.21 54.33
CA ARG A 1038 11.48 -3.52 53.75
C ARG A 1038 12.70 -3.47 52.83
N LYS A 1039 13.73 -4.26 53.12
CA LYS A 1039 14.82 -4.51 52.18
C LYS A 1039 14.63 -5.88 51.55
N ASP A 1040 14.41 -5.87 50.25
CA ASP A 1040 14.47 -7.08 49.46
C ASP A 1040 15.92 -7.58 49.44
N ILE A 1041 16.11 -8.87 49.68
CA ILE A 1041 17.46 -9.46 49.61
C ILE A 1041 17.81 -9.57 48.13
N GLU A 1042 18.71 -8.71 47.67
CA GLU A 1042 19.17 -8.68 46.28
C GLU A 1042 20.34 -9.63 45.99
N ARG A 1043 20.55 -9.92 44.71
CA ARG A 1043 21.52 -10.87 44.17
C ARG A 1043 22.97 -10.41 44.39
N SER A 1044 23.81 -11.29 44.92
CA SER A 1044 25.27 -11.15 44.79
C SER A 1044 25.68 -11.47 43.35
N ALA A 1045 26.51 -10.63 42.73
CA ALA A 1045 26.91 -10.74 41.32
C ALA A 1045 27.59 -12.08 40.94
N SER A 1046 27.98 -12.88 41.93
CA SER A 1046 28.75 -14.12 41.79
C SER A 1046 27.96 -15.43 41.99
N SER A 1047 26.66 -15.42 42.31
CA SER A 1047 25.87 -16.65 42.51
C SER A 1047 24.81 -16.87 41.42
N PRO A 1048 24.78 -18.02 40.72
CA PRO A 1048 23.87 -18.27 39.60
C PRO A 1048 22.48 -18.81 39.99
N TRP A 1049 22.15 -19.02 41.27
CA TRP A 1049 20.81 -19.49 41.67
C TRP A 1049 20.25 -18.73 42.87
N ILE A 1050 19.45 -17.70 42.59
CA ILE A 1050 18.34 -17.25 43.45
C ILE A 1050 17.15 -17.10 42.49
N ASP A 1051 16.45 -18.20 42.24
CA ASP A 1051 15.25 -18.17 41.41
C ASP A 1051 14.08 -17.62 42.22
N LYS A 1052 13.45 -16.58 41.67
CA LYS A 1052 12.10 -16.18 42.08
C LYS A 1052 11.17 -17.33 41.71
N LEU A 1053 10.82 -18.18 42.67
CA LEU A 1053 10.01 -19.36 42.42
C LEU A 1053 8.58 -18.94 42.04
N PRO A 1054 8.08 -19.25 40.83
CA PRO A 1054 6.69 -19.02 40.48
C PRO A 1054 5.79 -20.00 41.24
N ILE A 1055 4.76 -19.48 41.91
CA ILE A 1055 3.80 -20.23 42.72
C ILE A 1055 2.38 -19.83 42.33
N LYS A 1056 1.52 -20.80 42.03
CA LYS A 1056 0.08 -20.58 41.80
C LYS A 1056 -0.74 -20.85 43.05
N VAL A 1057 -1.58 -19.90 43.47
CA VAL A 1057 -2.51 -20.07 44.60
C VAL A 1057 -3.89 -20.45 44.07
N ASN A 1058 -4.37 -21.66 44.42
CA ASN A 1058 -5.62 -22.24 43.91
C ASN A 1058 -6.76 -22.20 44.94
N GLU A 1059 -8.01 -22.34 44.48
CA GLU A 1059 -9.20 -22.54 45.33
C GLU A 1059 -9.24 -23.95 45.93
N ASP A 1060 -9.68 -24.09 47.19
CA ASP A 1060 -9.82 -25.40 47.86
C ASP A 1060 -10.99 -26.18 47.24
N ILE A 1061 -10.70 -27.23 46.46
CA ILE A 1061 -11.72 -28.14 45.92
C ILE A 1061 -11.76 -29.41 46.78
N TRP A 1062 -12.59 -29.43 47.81
CA TRP A 1062 -12.97 -30.69 48.46
C TRP A 1062 -13.99 -31.43 47.56
N GLY A 1063 -13.47 -32.38 46.79
CA GLY A 1063 -14.16 -33.57 46.30
C GLY A 1063 -15.48 -33.34 45.57
N ARG A 1064 -15.41 -33.17 44.24
CA ARG A 1064 -16.40 -33.73 43.29
C ARG A 1064 -15.82 -33.78 41.88
N SER A 1065 -15.92 -34.96 41.29
CA SER A 1065 -15.64 -35.26 39.88
C SER A 1065 -16.48 -34.37 38.96
N LEU A 1066 -15.88 -33.80 37.91
CA LEU A 1066 -16.59 -33.04 36.87
C LEU A 1066 -16.17 -33.54 35.49
N THR A 1067 -17.01 -34.42 34.96
CA THR A 1067 -17.29 -34.57 33.52
C THR A 1067 -17.89 -33.28 32.97
N SER A 1068 -17.43 -32.87 31.78
CA SER A 1068 -18.08 -32.00 30.79
C SER A 1068 -19.01 -30.88 31.30
N TYR A 1069 -18.54 -29.63 31.28
CA TYR A 1069 -19.31 -28.46 30.83
C TYR A 1069 -18.36 -27.29 30.62
N ALA A 1070 -18.36 -26.71 29.41
CA ALA A 1070 -17.71 -25.44 29.11
C ALA A 1070 -18.46 -24.28 29.80
N PRO A 1071 -17.74 -23.21 30.19
CA PRO A 1071 -18.32 -21.88 30.07
C PRO A 1071 -17.36 -20.85 29.43
N SER A 1072 -17.92 -20.18 28.43
CA SER A 1072 -17.80 -18.75 28.04
C SER A 1072 -16.41 -18.11 27.93
N GLU A 1073 -16.09 -17.80 26.67
CA GLU A 1073 -15.60 -16.50 26.19
C GLU A 1073 -15.54 -15.40 27.25
N ASP A 1074 -14.33 -15.09 27.73
CA ASP A 1074 -13.96 -13.73 28.10
C ASP A 1074 -12.47 -13.52 27.79
N VAL A 1075 -12.23 -13.04 26.58
CA VAL A 1075 -10.90 -12.69 26.07
C VAL A 1075 -10.67 -11.21 26.38
N SER A 1076 -10.01 -10.91 27.50
CA SER A 1076 -9.29 -9.65 27.62
C SER A 1076 -8.12 -9.71 28.61
N ALA A 1077 -6.99 -9.15 28.15
CA ALA A 1077 -5.77 -8.80 28.88
C ALA A 1077 -4.76 -9.91 29.23
N ASN A 1078 -3.74 -10.08 28.37
CA ASN A 1078 -2.33 -10.04 28.79
C ASN A 1078 -1.39 -9.73 27.61
N LYS A 1079 -0.51 -8.72 27.79
CA LYS A 1079 0.39 -8.12 26.78
C LYS A 1079 1.84 -8.66 26.95
N TYR A 1080 2.20 -9.76 26.29
CA TYR A 1080 3.58 -10.28 26.22
C TYR A 1080 3.89 -10.84 24.82
N ILE A 1081 5.18 -11.05 24.51
CA ILE A 1081 5.64 -11.82 23.34
C ILE A 1081 5.05 -13.24 23.46
N GLN A 1082 4.08 -13.60 22.61
CA GLN A 1082 3.49 -14.94 22.57
C GLN A 1082 4.18 -15.79 21.50
N LEU A 1083 5.06 -16.72 21.87
CA LEU A 1083 5.45 -17.80 20.95
C LEU A 1083 4.33 -18.84 20.92
N ASN A 1084 3.63 -18.96 19.80
CA ASN A 1084 2.62 -20.00 19.64
C ASN A 1084 3.31 -21.29 19.18
N ILE A 1085 3.72 -22.11 20.14
CA ILE A 1085 4.28 -23.45 19.91
C ILE A 1085 3.49 -24.41 20.80
N ASN A 1086 2.97 -25.47 20.20
CA ASN A 1086 2.03 -26.40 20.81
C ASN A 1086 2.54 -26.99 22.12
N ASN A 1087 1.79 -26.74 23.21
CA ASN A 1087 1.74 -27.51 24.45
C ASN A 1087 3.07 -27.93 25.11
N LYS A 1088 3.63 -27.06 25.96
CA LYS A 1088 4.21 -27.40 27.29
C LYS A 1088 4.70 -26.10 27.96
N VAL A 1089 4.32 -25.88 29.21
CA VAL A 1089 4.68 -24.70 30.01
C VAL A 1089 5.53 -25.19 31.18
N ASN A 1090 6.84 -24.86 31.20
CA ASN A 1090 7.72 -24.72 32.40
C ASN A 1090 9.27 -24.94 32.20
N GLU A 1091 9.87 -24.89 31.00
CA GLU A 1091 11.34 -25.01 30.82
C GLU A 1091 11.92 -23.93 29.87
N LEU A 1092 13.26 -23.76 29.81
CA LEU A 1092 13.95 -22.97 28.77
C LEU A 1092 13.34 -23.33 27.41
N PHE A 1093 12.96 -22.34 26.60
CA PHE A 1093 12.39 -22.64 25.29
C PHE A 1093 13.47 -23.23 24.40
N GLU A 1094 13.38 -24.53 24.16
CA GLU A 1094 14.26 -25.24 23.24
C GLU A 1094 13.87 -24.85 21.81
N ILE A 1095 14.86 -24.36 21.05
CA ILE A 1095 14.70 -23.98 19.66
C ILE A 1095 15.72 -24.76 18.85
N ASP A 1096 15.19 -25.64 18.03
CA ASP A 1096 15.97 -26.42 17.09
C ASP A 1096 16.41 -25.53 15.92
N GLN A 1097 17.67 -25.66 15.50
CA GLN A 1097 18.14 -25.02 14.27
C GLN A 1097 17.22 -25.39 13.08
N PHE A 1098 17.04 -24.45 12.14
CA PHE A 1098 16.18 -24.58 10.95
C PHE A 1098 14.67 -24.68 11.18
N VAL A 1099 14.19 -24.57 12.42
CA VAL A 1099 12.76 -24.52 12.72
C VAL A 1099 12.32 -23.05 12.82
N PRO A 1100 11.57 -22.52 11.84
CA PRO A 1100 11.11 -21.15 11.91
C PRO A 1100 10.03 -20.97 12.99
N PHE A 1101 10.16 -19.93 13.81
CA PHE A 1101 9.22 -19.61 14.88
C PHE A 1101 8.78 -18.15 14.81
N LYS A 1102 7.66 -17.82 15.46
CA LYS A 1102 7.06 -16.48 15.39
C LYS A 1102 7.19 -15.73 16.70
N VAL A 1103 7.87 -14.60 16.67
CA VAL A 1103 7.96 -13.64 17.78
C VAL A 1103 6.93 -12.54 17.54
N TYR A 1104 6.04 -12.32 18.50
CA TYR A 1104 5.01 -11.29 18.39
C TYR A 1104 5.40 -10.08 19.23
N MET A 1105 5.29 -8.88 18.66
CA MET A 1105 5.56 -7.63 19.38
C MET A 1105 4.32 -6.77 19.51
N PRO A 1106 4.09 -6.16 20.69
CA PRO A 1106 3.03 -5.18 20.85
C PRO A 1106 3.32 -3.89 20.06
N THR A 1107 2.27 -3.10 19.81
CA THR A 1107 2.13 -1.96 18.88
C THR A 1107 3.09 -0.76 19.05
N THR A 1108 4.17 -0.87 19.83
CA THR A 1108 5.09 0.24 20.18
C THR A 1108 6.55 0.03 19.73
N ALA A 1109 6.85 -1.00 18.92
CA ALA A 1109 8.22 -1.26 18.45
C ALA A 1109 8.59 -0.39 17.21
N PRO A 1110 9.80 0.20 17.14
CA PRO A 1110 10.23 1.03 16.00
C PRO A 1110 10.19 0.31 14.64
N ALA A 1111 9.99 1.05 13.55
CA ALA A 1111 9.94 0.51 12.19
C ALA A 1111 11.24 -0.18 11.75
N GLU A 1112 12.35 0.03 12.44
CA GLU A 1112 13.65 -0.61 12.15
C GLU A 1112 14.01 -1.74 13.14
N ALA A 1113 13.14 -2.03 14.11
CA ALA A 1113 13.39 -3.08 15.11
C ALA A 1113 13.42 -4.47 14.47
N ARG A 1114 14.47 -5.23 14.77
CA ARG A 1114 14.70 -6.63 14.37
C ARG A 1114 14.87 -7.51 15.61
N ILE A 1115 14.79 -8.82 15.43
CA ILE A 1115 15.04 -9.83 16.46
C ILE A 1115 16.48 -10.34 16.35
N GLY A 1116 17.21 -10.26 17.46
CA GLY A 1116 18.58 -10.76 17.57
C GLY A 1116 18.71 -11.86 18.61
N LEU A 1117 19.67 -12.75 18.39
CA LEU A 1117 20.15 -13.72 19.36
C LEU A 1117 21.39 -13.14 20.06
N PHE A 1118 21.46 -13.30 21.38
CA PHE A 1118 22.53 -12.76 22.22
C PHE A 1118 23.07 -13.85 23.15
N TYR A 1119 24.35 -13.79 23.48
CA TYR A 1119 24.92 -14.64 24.52
C TYR A 1119 24.27 -14.33 25.89
N PRO A 1120 24.31 -15.27 26.86
CA PRO A 1120 23.72 -15.06 28.19
C PRO A 1120 24.28 -13.85 28.95
N ASN A 1121 25.49 -13.41 28.61
CA ASN A 1121 26.12 -12.21 29.15
C ASN A 1121 25.60 -10.89 28.53
N GLY A 1122 24.68 -10.96 27.56
CA GLY A 1122 24.06 -9.82 26.88
C GLY A 1122 24.78 -9.33 25.62
N THR A 1123 25.84 -10.03 25.16
CA THR A 1123 26.58 -9.66 23.94
C THR A 1123 25.83 -10.14 22.70
N PHE A 1124 25.69 -9.30 21.67
CA PHE A 1124 25.00 -9.65 20.42
C PHE A 1124 25.73 -10.78 19.69
N TYR A 1125 24.99 -11.82 19.29
CA TYR A 1125 25.49 -12.94 18.52
C TYR A 1125 25.17 -12.76 17.03
N THR A 1126 23.89 -12.82 16.65
CA THR A 1126 23.45 -12.69 15.25
C THR A 1126 22.00 -12.21 15.13
N ASP A 1127 21.61 -11.72 13.94
CA ASP A 1127 20.22 -11.43 13.60
C ASP A 1127 19.51 -12.72 13.19
N ILE A 1128 18.32 -12.97 13.73
CA ILE A 1128 17.54 -14.18 13.44
C ILE A 1128 16.22 -13.87 12.76
N THR A 1129 16.01 -12.64 12.26
CA THR A 1129 14.75 -12.22 11.61
C THR A 1129 14.72 -12.63 10.15
N ASN A 1130 13.76 -13.47 9.76
CA ASN A 1130 13.57 -13.92 8.39
C ASN A 1130 12.55 -13.03 7.63
N THR A 1131 11.30 -12.93 8.11
CA THR A 1131 10.27 -12.03 7.54
C THR A 1131 9.53 -11.25 8.61
N ARG A 1132 9.00 -10.06 8.28
CA ARG A 1132 8.27 -9.18 9.19
C ARG A 1132 6.90 -8.78 8.64
N SER A 1133 5.88 -8.83 9.49
CA SER A 1133 4.57 -8.18 9.30
C SER A 1133 4.31 -7.15 10.42
N THR A 1134 3.12 -6.54 10.45
CA THR A 1134 2.78 -5.42 11.35
C THR A 1134 3.05 -5.69 12.83
N TYR A 1135 2.84 -6.92 13.33
CA TYR A 1135 3.05 -7.29 14.74
C TYR A 1135 3.74 -8.65 14.94
N THR A 1136 4.18 -9.31 13.86
CA THR A 1136 4.72 -10.67 13.90
C THR A 1136 6.03 -10.74 13.12
N TYR A 1137 7.06 -11.26 13.77
CA TYR A 1137 8.38 -11.52 13.21
C TYR A 1137 8.56 -13.03 13.08
N THR A 1138 8.74 -13.53 11.85
CA THR A 1138 9.16 -14.91 11.64
C THR A 1138 10.68 -14.96 11.75
N CYS A 1139 11.18 -15.79 12.67
CA CYS A 1139 12.59 -15.92 12.99
C CYS A 1139 13.07 -17.33 12.71
N GLU A 1140 14.35 -17.50 12.38
CA GLU A 1140 14.98 -18.78 12.09
C GLU A 1140 16.45 -18.76 12.54
N ILE A 1141 16.91 -19.85 13.17
CA ILE A 1141 18.29 -20.00 13.65
C ILE A 1141 19.04 -20.91 12.66
N THR A 1142 20.16 -20.42 12.13
CA THR A 1142 20.98 -21.12 11.13
C THR A 1142 21.93 -22.14 11.78
N ASP A 1143 22.52 -23.02 10.97
CA ASP A 1143 23.56 -23.99 11.36
C ASP A 1143 24.85 -23.36 11.94
N GLU A 1144 25.09 -22.09 11.66
CA GLU A 1144 26.27 -21.37 12.17
C GLU A 1144 26.18 -21.02 13.68
N VAL A 1145 25.02 -21.21 14.32
CA VAL A 1145 24.80 -20.91 15.75
C VAL A 1145 25.07 -22.15 16.61
N GLN A 1146 26.14 -22.16 17.40
CA GLN A 1146 26.51 -23.33 18.22
C GLN A 1146 25.43 -23.72 19.25
N ASP A 1147 25.30 -25.01 19.54
CA ASP A 1147 24.46 -25.53 20.63
C ASP A 1147 24.77 -24.81 21.95
N GLY A 1148 23.73 -24.36 22.65
CA GLY A 1148 23.90 -23.66 23.90
C GLY A 1148 22.79 -22.71 24.28
N ASN A 1149 22.97 -22.04 25.42
CA ASN A 1149 21.98 -21.12 25.97
C ASN A 1149 22.20 -19.72 25.42
N TYR A 1150 21.12 -19.09 24.97
CA TYR A 1150 21.10 -17.75 24.41
C TYR A 1150 19.91 -16.94 24.94
N ILE A 1151 19.84 -15.68 24.55
CA ILE A 1151 18.74 -14.78 24.85
C ILE A 1151 18.25 -14.15 23.55
N ILE A 1152 16.95 -14.26 23.27
CA ILE A 1152 16.30 -13.54 22.18
C ILE A 1152 15.88 -12.15 22.69
N MET A 1153 16.27 -11.10 21.96
CA MET A 1153 15.92 -9.71 22.26
C MET A 1153 15.67 -8.89 20.98
N PRO A 1154 14.75 -7.92 21.00
CA PRO A 1154 14.68 -6.91 19.95
C PRO A 1154 15.88 -5.96 19.97
N TYR A 1155 16.32 -5.53 18.79
CA TYR A 1155 17.39 -4.56 18.64
C TYR A 1155 17.22 -3.69 17.39
N ILE A 1156 17.93 -2.56 17.35
CA ILE A 1156 18.08 -1.69 16.18
C ILE A 1156 19.58 -1.50 15.91
N LYS A 1157 19.94 -1.42 14.63
CA LYS A 1157 21.31 -1.17 14.19
C LYS A 1157 21.43 0.28 13.74
N HIS A 1158 22.17 1.11 14.50
CA HIS A 1158 22.37 2.52 14.19
C HIS A 1158 23.88 2.82 14.13
N GLU A 1159 24.35 3.39 13.01
CA GLU A 1159 25.77 3.67 12.74
C GLU A 1159 26.73 2.48 12.94
N GLY A 1160 26.27 1.26 12.61
CA GLY A 1160 27.07 0.04 12.76
C GLY A 1160 27.16 -0.52 14.19
N LYS A 1161 26.54 0.13 15.17
CA LYS A 1161 26.45 -0.36 16.57
C LYS A 1161 25.07 -0.96 16.86
N ILE A 1162 25.04 -2.03 17.67
CA ILE A 1162 23.82 -2.72 18.09
C ILE A 1162 23.27 -2.02 19.35
N LYS A 1163 22.02 -1.55 19.30
CA LYS A 1163 21.32 -0.99 20.45
C LYS A 1163 20.06 -1.84 20.70
N VAL A 1164 19.98 -2.47 21.87
CA VAL A 1164 18.81 -3.28 22.28
C VAL A 1164 17.61 -2.35 22.44
N VAL A 1165 16.43 -2.76 21.95
CA VAL A 1165 15.19 -2.04 22.16
C VAL A 1165 14.62 -2.52 23.48
N GLU A 1166 14.83 -1.77 24.56
CA GLU A 1166 14.36 -2.15 25.89
C GLU A 1166 13.12 -1.35 26.28
N ARG A 1167 12.10 -2.02 26.83
CA ARG A 1167 11.02 -1.32 27.55
C ARG A 1167 11.44 -1.06 28.99
N ILE A 1168 11.48 0.21 29.40
CA ILE A 1168 11.69 0.59 30.81
C ILE A 1168 10.33 0.82 31.47
N MET A 1169 9.89 -0.11 32.30
CA MET A 1169 8.89 0.14 33.34
C MET A 1169 9.48 -0.29 34.69
N GLY A 1170 9.53 0.64 35.65
CA GLY A 1170 9.70 0.30 37.08
C GLY A 1170 10.85 -0.66 37.40
N SER A 1171 12.08 -0.34 36.98
CA SER A 1171 13.34 -0.98 37.40
C SER A 1171 13.63 -2.44 37.02
N LYS A 1172 12.91 -3.10 36.09
CA LYS A 1172 13.36 -4.40 35.53
C LYS A 1172 13.15 -4.54 34.01
N LEU A 1173 14.15 -5.14 33.37
CA LEU A 1173 14.22 -5.58 31.97
C LEU A 1173 13.14 -6.63 31.66
N MET A 1174 12.17 -6.31 30.82
CA MET A 1174 11.16 -7.26 30.30
C MET A 1174 11.13 -7.18 28.77
N ASP A 1175 12.12 -7.77 28.09
CA ASP A 1175 12.08 -8.12 26.65
C ASP A 1175 13.19 -9.15 26.33
N ARG A 1176 13.52 -10.03 27.29
CA ARG A 1176 14.58 -11.04 27.18
C ARG A 1176 13.95 -12.42 27.30
N LEU A 1177 14.03 -13.23 26.25
CA LEU A 1177 13.58 -14.62 26.30
C LEU A 1177 14.80 -15.54 26.32
N PRO A 1178 15.09 -16.22 27.45
CA PRO A 1178 16.12 -17.25 27.50
C PRO A 1178 15.69 -18.45 26.66
N VAL A 1179 16.56 -18.88 25.75
CA VAL A 1179 16.34 -20.02 24.87
C VAL A 1179 17.54 -20.94 24.92
N LYS A 1180 17.32 -22.24 24.72
CA LYS A 1180 18.40 -23.19 24.48
C LYS A 1180 18.33 -23.58 23.01
N VAL A 1181 19.37 -23.26 22.26
CA VAL A 1181 19.47 -23.66 20.85
C VAL A 1181 20.06 -25.04 20.84
N ASN A 1182 19.27 -26.03 20.40
CA ASN A 1182 19.75 -27.39 20.24
C ASN A 1182 20.30 -27.56 18.82
N GLU A 1183 21.47 -28.18 18.69
CA GLU A 1183 21.93 -28.72 17.42
C GLU A 1183 21.00 -29.87 17.03
N VAL A 1184 20.35 -29.77 15.87
CA VAL A 1184 19.48 -30.83 15.37
C VAL A 1184 20.38 -31.97 14.92
N ASP A 1185 20.55 -32.98 15.77
CA ASP A 1185 21.13 -34.25 15.36
C ASP A 1185 20.18 -34.88 14.36
N ILE A 1186 20.54 -34.82 13.08
CA ILE A 1186 19.70 -35.23 11.95
C ILE A 1186 19.54 -36.77 11.87
N TRP A 1187 19.85 -37.47 12.97
CA TRP A 1187 19.83 -38.93 13.09
C TRP A 1187 19.32 -39.38 14.47
N GLY A 1188 18.00 -39.42 14.67
CA GLY A 1188 17.43 -40.12 15.83
C GLY A 1188 15.94 -39.93 16.05
N ASP A 1189 15.15 -40.78 15.40
CA ASP A 1189 13.82 -41.29 15.75
C ASP A 1189 12.76 -40.39 16.42
N ASP A 1190 11.63 -40.28 15.71
CA ASP A 1190 10.31 -39.81 16.14
C ASP A 1190 10.11 -38.30 16.38
N ILE A 1191 9.66 -37.59 15.32
CA ILE A 1191 8.28 -37.06 15.20
C ILE A 1191 8.13 -36.36 13.83
N TRP A 1192 7.28 -36.97 12.98
CA TRP A 1192 6.60 -36.35 11.84
C TRP A 1192 5.44 -35.51 12.41
N ALA A 1193 5.00 -34.34 11.94
CA ALA A 1193 5.26 -33.53 10.75
C ALA A 1193 4.58 -32.14 10.97
N ASP A 1194 5.17 -31.05 10.47
CA ASP A 1194 4.58 -30.25 9.38
C ASP A 1194 5.59 -29.17 8.92
N THR A 1195 6.54 -29.61 8.08
CA THR A 1195 7.36 -28.73 7.23
C THR A 1195 7.17 -29.18 5.79
N SER A 1196 6.45 -28.38 4.98
CA SER A 1196 6.50 -28.50 3.53
C SER A 1196 7.31 -27.35 2.94
N LEU A 1197 8.59 -27.63 2.67
CA LEU A 1197 9.47 -26.86 1.80
C LEU A 1197 8.91 -26.82 0.37
N LYS A 1198 9.00 -25.64 -0.25
CA LYS A 1198 8.71 -25.37 -1.66
C LYS A 1198 9.67 -26.15 -2.57
N VAL A 1199 9.12 -27.00 -3.44
CA VAL A 1199 9.75 -27.37 -4.70
C VAL A 1199 8.87 -26.79 -5.80
N ALA A 1200 9.47 -25.98 -6.67
CA ALA A 1200 8.80 -25.24 -7.72
C ALA A 1200 8.13 -26.18 -8.73
N PHE A 1201 6.80 -26.21 -8.72
CA PHE A 1201 5.98 -26.48 -9.89
C PHE A 1201 5.05 -25.28 -10.09
N SER A 1202 4.83 -24.93 -11.35
CA SER A 1202 4.07 -23.79 -11.84
C SER A 1202 2.75 -23.54 -11.11
N GLU A 1203 2.42 -22.25 -10.99
CA GLU A 1203 1.16 -21.71 -10.47
C GLU A 1203 -0.07 -22.48 -10.98
N GLY A 1204 -0.99 -22.80 -10.07
CA GLY A 1204 -2.30 -23.40 -10.38
C GLY A 1204 -2.50 -24.80 -9.82
N ALA A 1205 -2.51 -24.96 -8.49
CA ALA A 1205 -3.17 -26.10 -7.85
C ALA A 1205 -3.64 -25.67 -6.45
N ASP A 1206 -4.96 -25.60 -6.26
CA ASP A 1206 -5.56 -25.35 -4.96
C ASP A 1206 -5.10 -26.42 -3.96
N LYS A 1207 -4.43 -25.98 -2.89
CA LYS A 1207 -4.04 -26.86 -1.78
C LYS A 1207 -5.29 -27.27 -1.01
N ASN A 1208 -5.74 -28.51 -1.23
CA ASN A 1208 -6.77 -29.11 -0.38
C ASN A 1208 -6.10 -29.78 0.84
N THR A 1209 -6.21 -29.18 2.03
CA THR A 1209 -5.52 -29.61 3.28
C THR A 1209 -6.08 -30.90 3.89
N SER A 1210 -7.03 -31.56 3.23
CA SER A 1210 -7.74 -32.75 3.74
C SER A 1210 -7.25 -34.09 3.17
N VAL A 1211 -6.22 -34.12 2.32
CA VAL A 1211 -5.64 -35.36 1.77
C VAL A 1211 -4.36 -35.73 2.52
N SER A 1212 -4.30 -36.94 3.08
CA SER A 1212 -3.14 -37.48 3.81
C SER A 1212 -2.59 -38.75 3.16
N VAL A 1213 -1.27 -38.88 3.15
CA VAL A 1213 -0.55 -40.01 2.54
C VAL A 1213 0.31 -40.67 3.63
N VAL A 1214 0.10 -41.98 3.85
CA VAL A 1214 0.77 -42.77 4.88
C VAL A 1214 1.56 -43.89 4.22
N PHE A 1215 2.87 -43.95 4.49
CA PHE A 1215 3.72 -45.04 4.04
C PHE A 1215 3.96 -46.06 5.15
N GLU A 1216 3.40 -47.26 5.00
CA GLU A 1216 3.52 -48.38 5.92
C GLU A 1216 4.85 -49.11 5.67
N LYS A 1217 5.93 -48.62 6.29
CA LYS A 1217 7.32 -49.08 6.07
C LYS A 1217 7.51 -50.60 6.15
N ALA A 1218 6.83 -51.29 7.07
CA ALA A 1218 7.01 -52.73 7.27
C ALA A 1218 6.48 -53.59 6.10
N SER A 1219 5.51 -53.09 5.34
CA SER A 1219 4.89 -53.80 4.21
C SER A 1219 5.18 -53.17 2.86
N ASP A 1220 5.94 -52.06 2.82
CA ASP A 1220 6.17 -51.24 1.64
C ASP A 1220 4.86 -50.80 0.96
N ILE A 1221 3.79 -50.56 1.73
CA ILE A 1221 2.48 -50.15 1.19
C ILE A 1221 2.28 -48.66 1.42
N LEU A 1222 1.88 -47.94 0.37
CA LEU A 1222 1.46 -46.55 0.44
C LEU A 1222 -0.07 -46.49 0.45
N SER A 1223 -0.62 -45.87 1.49
CA SER A 1223 -2.06 -45.69 1.71
C SER A 1223 -2.43 -44.21 1.67
N ILE A 1224 -3.48 -43.85 0.95
CA ILE A 1224 -3.93 -42.47 0.70
C ILE A 1224 -5.33 -42.31 1.26
N TYR A 1225 -5.52 -41.33 2.13
CA TYR A 1225 -6.80 -40.99 2.72
C TYR A 1225 -7.23 -39.62 2.23
N ALA A 1226 -8.31 -39.59 1.46
CA ALA A 1226 -8.90 -38.39 0.89
C ALA A 1226 -10.40 -38.36 1.17
N PRO A 1227 -11.03 -37.19 1.34
CA PRO A 1227 -12.48 -37.08 1.58
C PRO A 1227 -13.32 -37.43 0.34
N THR A 1228 -12.70 -37.53 -0.84
CA THR A 1228 -13.31 -37.98 -2.10
C THR A 1228 -12.44 -39.03 -2.77
N GLU A 1229 -12.99 -39.73 -3.77
CA GLU A 1229 -12.27 -40.77 -4.51
C GLU A 1229 -10.95 -40.25 -5.13
N VAL A 1230 -9.90 -41.04 -5.01
CA VAL A 1230 -8.58 -40.75 -5.61
C VAL A 1230 -8.65 -41.13 -7.08
N ILE A 1231 -8.51 -40.15 -7.98
CA ILE A 1231 -8.52 -40.41 -9.43
C ILE A 1231 -7.19 -41.03 -9.85
N GLN A 1232 -6.08 -40.48 -9.38
CA GLN A 1232 -4.75 -40.84 -9.84
C GLN A 1232 -3.66 -40.44 -8.83
N SER A 1233 -2.66 -41.30 -8.66
CA SER A 1233 -1.48 -41.08 -7.84
C SER A 1233 -0.20 -41.31 -8.65
N GLU A 1234 0.71 -40.34 -8.61
CA GLU A 1234 1.97 -40.31 -9.35
C GLU A 1234 3.14 -40.17 -8.38
N ILE A 1235 4.18 -40.99 -8.51
CA ILE A 1235 5.36 -40.98 -7.65
C ILE A 1235 6.57 -40.60 -8.47
N TYR A 1236 7.29 -39.59 -8.02
CA TYR A 1236 8.49 -39.06 -8.64
C TYR A 1236 9.69 -39.26 -7.72
N ASN A 1237 10.88 -39.52 -8.28
CA ASN A 1237 12.11 -39.44 -7.50
C ASN A 1237 12.52 -37.97 -7.26
N MET A 1238 13.57 -37.73 -6.47
CA MET A 1238 14.04 -36.37 -6.16
C MET A 1238 14.58 -35.59 -7.36
N GLN A 1239 14.86 -36.25 -8.49
CA GLN A 1239 15.22 -35.60 -9.76
C GLN A 1239 13.99 -35.22 -10.59
N GLY A 1240 12.77 -35.46 -10.09
CA GLY A 1240 11.51 -35.12 -10.75
C GLY A 1240 11.07 -36.12 -11.82
N VAL A 1241 11.68 -37.30 -11.89
CA VAL A 1241 11.33 -38.35 -12.86
C VAL A 1241 10.21 -39.23 -12.29
N LEU A 1242 9.14 -39.43 -13.06
CA LEU A 1242 8.01 -40.29 -12.68
C LEU A 1242 8.48 -41.75 -12.63
N VAL A 1243 8.45 -42.34 -11.44
CA VAL A 1243 8.88 -43.72 -11.19
C VAL A 1243 7.71 -44.70 -11.02
N LYS A 1244 6.52 -44.21 -10.65
CA LYS A 1244 5.33 -45.06 -10.55
C LYS A 1244 4.04 -44.26 -10.70
N LYS A 1245 3.04 -44.81 -11.37
CA LYS A 1245 1.73 -44.20 -11.57
C LYS A 1245 0.62 -45.23 -11.32
N VAL A 1246 -0.38 -44.86 -10.54
CA VAL A 1246 -1.48 -45.72 -10.11
C VAL A 1246 -2.81 -44.97 -10.27
N ASN A 1247 -3.79 -45.58 -10.90
CA ASN A 1247 -5.09 -44.96 -11.19
C ASN A 1247 -6.18 -45.59 -10.34
N GLN A 1248 -7.06 -44.76 -9.77
CA GLN A 1248 -8.26 -45.18 -9.03
C GLN A 1248 -8.00 -46.15 -7.88
N ASP A 1249 -6.80 -46.09 -7.29
CA ASP A 1249 -6.44 -46.91 -6.14
C ASP A 1249 -5.82 -46.05 -5.05
N SER A 1250 -6.30 -46.25 -3.83
CA SER A 1250 -5.90 -45.49 -2.64
C SER A 1250 -4.88 -46.25 -1.80
N ARG A 1251 -4.57 -47.52 -2.12
CA ARG A 1251 -3.59 -48.31 -1.38
C ARG A 1251 -2.80 -49.24 -2.28
N PHE A 1252 -1.51 -49.01 -2.43
CA PHE A 1252 -0.67 -49.77 -3.36
C PHE A 1252 0.78 -49.94 -2.89
N SER A 1253 1.42 -51.03 -3.30
CA SER A 1253 2.79 -51.39 -2.89
C SER A 1253 3.87 -50.58 -3.62
N LEU A 1254 5.00 -50.30 -2.94
CA LEU A 1254 6.21 -49.64 -3.44
C LEU A 1254 7.42 -50.59 -3.53
N ASN A 1255 7.21 -51.92 -3.48
CA ASN A 1255 8.29 -52.90 -3.35
C ASN A 1255 9.38 -52.80 -4.43
N ASN A 1256 9.02 -52.34 -5.64
CA ASN A 1256 9.94 -52.25 -6.78
C ASN A 1256 10.68 -50.91 -6.90
N LEU A 1257 10.50 -50.00 -5.93
CA LEU A 1257 11.26 -48.75 -5.85
C LEU A 1257 12.48 -48.93 -4.93
N HIS A 1258 13.61 -48.36 -5.30
CA HIS A 1258 14.83 -48.39 -4.49
C HIS A 1258 14.68 -47.53 -3.22
N THR A 1259 15.47 -47.81 -2.19
CA THR A 1259 15.61 -46.93 -1.01
C THR A 1259 15.94 -45.52 -1.47
N GLY A 1260 15.17 -44.55 -1.00
CA GLY A 1260 15.27 -43.18 -1.46
C GLY A 1260 14.07 -42.33 -1.09
N VAL A 1261 14.17 -41.05 -1.40
CA VAL A 1261 13.11 -40.06 -1.15
C VAL A 1261 12.31 -39.87 -2.43
N TYR A 1262 10.99 -39.84 -2.28
CA TYR A 1262 10.05 -39.72 -3.39
C TYR A 1262 8.99 -38.66 -3.11
N ILE A 1263 8.48 -38.05 -4.18
CA ILE A 1263 7.37 -37.12 -4.16
C ILE A 1263 6.14 -37.82 -4.72
N VAL A 1264 5.06 -37.85 -3.95
CA VAL A 1264 3.77 -38.43 -4.34
C VAL A 1264 2.80 -37.30 -4.62
N LYS A 1265 2.29 -37.26 -5.85
CA LYS A 1265 1.24 -36.34 -6.30
C LYS A 1265 -0.06 -37.12 -6.39
N VAL A 1266 -1.08 -36.67 -5.69
CA VAL A 1266 -2.41 -37.29 -5.63
C VAL A 1266 -3.43 -36.34 -6.26
N THR A 1267 -4.21 -36.84 -7.19
CA THR A 1267 -5.26 -36.10 -7.90
C THR A 1267 -6.63 -36.61 -7.49
N THR A 1268 -7.49 -35.69 -7.07
CA THR A 1268 -8.89 -35.94 -6.71
C THR A 1268 -9.79 -35.00 -7.53
N PRO A 1269 -11.12 -35.22 -7.59
CA PRO A 1269 -12.02 -34.28 -8.26
C PRO A 1269 -11.99 -32.86 -7.68
N GLN A 1270 -11.53 -32.71 -6.43
CA GLN A 1270 -11.48 -31.45 -5.70
C GLN A 1270 -10.13 -30.73 -5.80
N GLY A 1271 -9.15 -31.31 -6.50
CA GLY A 1271 -7.82 -30.71 -6.66
C GLY A 1271 -6.67 -31.69 -6.52
N ILE A 1272 -5.45 -31.15 -6.54
CA ILE A 1272 -4.19 -31.89 -6.54
C ILE A 1272 -3.42 -31.59 -5.24
N SER A 1273 -2.92 -32.64 -4.58
CA SER A 1273 -2.07 -32.52 -3.40
C SER A 1273 -0.74 -33.25 -3.59
N THR A 1274 0.34 -32.73 -3.01
CA THR A 1274 1.70 -33.29 -3.17
C THR A 1274 2.35 -33.51 -1.81
N HIS A 1275 2.91 -34.70 -1.61
CA HIS A 1275 3.48 -35.17 -0.34
C HIS A 1275 4.85 -35.81 -0.57
N LYS A 1276 5.74 -35.71 0.41
CA LYS A 1276 7.09 -36.30 0.36
C LYS A 1276 7.16 -37.53 1.24
N ILE A 1277 7.68 -38.63 0.71
CA ILE A 1277 7.86 -39.90 1.44
C ILE A 1277 9.31 -40.35 1.34
N LYS A 1278 9.78 -41.08 2.35
CA LYS A 1278 11.10 -41.72 2.34
C LYS A 1278 10.89 -43.22 2.47
N LYS A 1279 11.39 -43.97 1.49
CA LYS A 1279 11.49 -45.42 1.53
C LYS A 1279 12.89 -45.74 2.04
N ASP A 1280 12.98 -46.35 3.23
CA ASP A 1280 14.25 -46.76 3.84
C ASP A 1280 14.68 -48.15 3.35
#